data_AF-A0A2B7XGQ6-F1
#
_entry.id   AF-A0A2B7XGQ6-F1
#
_cell.length_a   1.000
_cell.length_b   1.000
_cell.length_c   1.000
_cell.angle_alpha   90.00
_cell.angle_beta   90.00
_cell.angle_gamma   90.00
#
_symmetry.space_group_name_H-M   'P 1'
#
loop_
_entity.id
_entity.type
_entity.pdbx_description
1 polymer ?
#
loop_
_entity_poly.entity_id
_entity_poly.type
_entity_poly.pdbx_seq_one_letter_code
_entity_poly.pdbx_strand_id
1 'polypeptide(L)'
;MADSPAVSVPLDPKEQPILDQLLVIRDALLLLKQDKSRYIKSQDVLHYHDQVVEQVQRLNAIRTEHTVKHNRVDNVLDDCFQLISLLFLTVGRNNEAPAAYAMASTIKRLLDHLKEAAFYSQKDLDSVAKTLDTMQENINRGKETYSPDILKLLEVRLETCRKQLAELQHELSFLSPKLAPTHETLVSILRSTSAANTRSKFSASEVASFQEQLKVIQDSMKDGNFVEPDGSIPEGQEIVKALLDRCWKWSEIVLERRGQIDERFKDPYSKLLEIRNQLDRLVMTQAWSLRETDLFMYQRKLNKIDESRVDGNFLDSYGKPADIHAQRTLLYLIRRSYALIYGLLISSEPVSEALLPIYNQLQTLRKCLIEVKESGGVSNTRELYPYSMKLNSIDNMRVDVLFAFPCIPPHNFYREVPPLPRPGIGLSQPQPANQRSPKKFTPKVRQHRISNGDIFNFFLAIAADISKMMRQYFCQRAAASRKLAQCLPLGARIRSRGLATEADPQSSANSSSSRSPPYPKILNNLREVRRVLGTERSLTLAEKILYSHLDNVEESLLSDTQNGKNIRGQANLKLKPDRVAMQDASAQMALLQFMTCGLPSTAVPASIHCDHMIVGEKGADVDLPASIKGNKEVFDFLESAAKKYGIEFWPPGAGIIHQTVLENYAAPGLVMLGTDSHTPNGGGLGAIAIGVGGADAVDALVDAPWELKAPKVLGVRLEGKLSGWTAPKDIILHLAGKLTVRGGTGYIIEYYGPGVESLSCTGMATICNMGAEVGATTSLFPFSPSMVPYLRATNRGDIADAAAAIASSGPQNLLRADINAEYDQNITIDLSILEPHINGPFTPDLSIPLSSFAQTVREKKWPETFGAGLIGSCTNSSYEDMTRAEDLVKQASEAGLKPKADFFITPGSEQIRATLDRDQTLATFSAAGGTVLANACGPCIGQWKRTDGVKKGESNAILTSYNRNFRGRNDGNTATMNFLASPEIVTAMTYAGSTTFNPMTDTLPTPSGKPFKFRAPTGFDLPKSGFESGNPDFQPSLAAPSPSCPVVISPTSDRLAVLEPFSPFPSHNLTSLRVLYKVKGQCTTDTISAAGPWLKYKGHLPNISANTLIGAINAATDETNVAYDIDGSTHSIPDLASKWKAEGTEWLVVAEDNYGEGSAREHAALQPRYLGGRIIAAKSFARIHETNLKKQGVVPLTFKDKADYDRIDACDTVDTVGLYEVLTSGGQGGQEVKLRVTKKGSGEVFDIPMKHTLSKDQCGFILAGSALNLLAKKANK
;
A
#
# COMPACT_ATOMS: atom_id res chain seq x y z
N MET A 1 -29.29 0.43 8.88
CA MET A 1 -29.76 1.76 8.39
C MET A 1 -30.32 2.56 9.55
N ALA A 2 -30.23 3.90 9.51
CA ALA A 2 -30.96 4.78 10.43
C ALA A 2 -31.22 6.14 9.74
N ASP A 3 -32.48 6.43 9.41
CA ASP A 3 -32.88 7.76 8.93
C ASP A 3 -32.98 8.75 10.10
N SER A 4 -32.98 10.06 9.82
CA SER A 4 -32.99 11.08 10.88
C SER A 4 -34.38 11.17 11.56
N PRO A 5 -34.47 11.19 12.91
CA PRO A 5 -35.75 11.06 13.63
C PRO A 5 -36.67 12.29 13.58
N ALA A 6 -36.27 13.36 12.89
CA ALA A 6 -36.95 14.67 12.90
C ALA A 6 -38.03 14.85 11.80
N VAL A 7 -38.28 13.84 10.94
CA VAL A 7 -39.07 14.02 9.71
C VAL A 7 -40.32 13.14 9.72
N SER A 8 -41.48 13.75 9.46
CA SER A 8 -42.77 13.06 9.47
C SER A 8 -42.89 12.01 8.38
N VAL A 9 -43.62 10.94 8.70
CA VAL A 9 -44.17 9.96 7.75
C VAL A 9 -45.00 10.67 6.64
N PRO A 10 -45.25 10.01 5.50
CA PRO A 10 -46.00 10.63 4.41
C PRO A 10 -47.38 11.10 4.85
N LEU A 11 -47.75 12.33 4.47
CA LEU A 11 -48.97 12.99 4.96
C LEU A 11 -50.23 12.56 4.19
N ASP A 12 -50.09 12.13 2.92
CA ASP A 12 -51.13 11.39 2.20
C ASP A 12 -50.76 9.89 2.22
N PRO A 13 -51.63 8.99 2.70
CA PRO A 13 -51.42 7.53 2.63
C PRO A 13 -51.09 7.00 1.21
N LYS A 14 -51.50 7.69 0.14
CA LYS A 14 -51.15 7.34 -1.25
C LYS A 14 -49.66 7.48 -1.56
N GLU A 15 -48.91 8.27 -0.79
CA GLU A 15 -47.45 8.40 -0.93
C GLU A 15 -46.68 7.24 -0.29
N GLN A 16 -47.30 6.47 0.63
CA GLN A 16 -46.60 5.37 1.34
C GLN A 16 -46.09 4.28 0.38
N PRO A 17 -46.86 3.76 -0.60
CA PRO A 17 -46.34 2.80 -1.58
C PRO A 17 -45.23 3.35 -2.49
N ILE A 18 -45.10 4.67 -2.61
CA ILE A 18 -44.01 5.33 -3.33
C ILE A 18 -42.76 5.40 -2.44
N LEU A 19 -42.92 5.74 -1.16
CA LEU A 19 -41.85 5.67 -0.17
C LEU A 19 -41.25 4.27 -0.06
N ASP A 20 -42.09 3.24 0.02
CA ASP A 20 -41.64 1.84 0.14
C ASP A 20 -40.83 1.41 -1.08
N GLN A 21 -41.27 1.74 -2.30
CA GLN A 21 -40.53 1.45 -3.52
C GLN A 21 -39.23 2.27 -3.64
N LEU A 22 -39.25 3.56 -3.26
CA LEU A 22 -38.05 4.39 -3.26
C LEU A 22 -37.00 3.92 -2.24
N LEU A 23 -37.42 3.38 -1.08
CA LEU A 23 -36.50 2.74 -0.13
C LEU A 23 -35.81 1.51 -0.76
N VAL A 24 -36.57 0.63 -1.42
CA VAL A 24 -36.00 -0.54 -2.14
C VAL A 24 -35.01 -0.09 -3.23
N ILE A 25 -35.34 0.94 -4.01
CA ILE A 25 -34.45 1.46 -5.06
C ILE A 25 -33.19 2.09 -4.44
N ARG A 26 -33.32 2.90 -3.39
CA ARG A 26 -32.18 3.50 -2.68
C ARG A 26 -31.23 2.42 -2.16
N ASP A 27 -31.78 1.38 -1.54
CA ASP A 27 -30.97 0.33 -0.92
C ASP A 27 -30.30 -0.55 -2.00
N ALA A 28 -30.93 -0.76 -3.16
CA ALA A 28 -30.30 -1.36 -4.33
C ALA A 28 -29.19 -0.48 -4.95
N LEU A 29 -29.37 0.84 -5.04
CA LEU A 29 -28.35 1.80 -5.43
C LEU A 29 -27.16 1.82 -4.44
N LEU A 30 -27.42 1.65 -3.14
CA LEU A 30 -26.40 1.50 -2.10
C LEU A 30 -25.63 0.18 -2.21
N LEU A 31 -26.28 -0.93 -2.57
CA LEU A 31 -25.62 -2.20 -2.86
C LEU A 31 -24.74 -2.10 -4.12
N LEU A 32 -25.25 -1.48 -5.19
CA LEU A 32 -24.47 -1.22 -6.42
C LEU A 32 -23.25 -0.34 -6.16
N LYS A 33 -23.37 0.64 -5.25
CA LYS A 33 -22.24 1.41 -4.71
C LYS A 33 -21.28 0.54 -3.88
N GLN A 34 -21.78 -0.40 -3.07
CA GLN A 34 -20.93 -1.18 -2.16
C GLN A 34 -20.10 -2.26 -2.86
N ASP A 35 -20.58 -2.82 -3.98
CA ASP A 35 -19.77 -3.75 -4.77
C ASP A 35 -18.51 -3.05 -5.31
N LYS A 36 -17.33 -3.55 -4.89
CA LYS A 36 -16.01 -3.16 -5.42
C LYS A 36 -15.34 -4.32 -6.19
N SER A 37 -16.05 -5.43 -6.42
CA SER A 37 -15.57 -6.64 -7.09
C SER A 37 -15.91 -6.69 -8.58
N ARG A 38 -16.79 -5.79 -9.05
CA ARG A 38 -17.31 -5.75 -10.42
C ARG A 38 -17.42 -4.32 -10.92
N TYR A 39 -17.20 -4.14 -12.22
CA TYR A 39 -17.44 -2.87 -12.89
C TYR A 39 -18.95 -2.58 -13.01
N ILE A 40 -19.38 -1.40 -12.57
CA ILE A 40 -20.77 -0.93 -12.64
C ILE A 40 -21.13 -0.62 -14.09
N LYS A 41 -22.18 -1.25 -14.63
CA LYS A 41 -22.60 -1.00 -16.03
C LYS A 41 -23.57 0.17 -16.09
N SER A 42 -23.46 0.98 -17.15
CA SER A 42 -24.39 2.09 -17.41
C SER A 42 -25.84 1.63 -17.57
N GLN A 43 -26.08 0.37 -17.95
CA GLN A 43 -27.42 -0.24 -18.02
C GLN A 43 -28.03 -0.45 -16.62
N ASP A 44 -27.23 -0.89 -15.64
CA ASP A 44 -27.68 -1.12 -14.27
C ASP A 44 -28.08 0.22 -13.62
N VAL A 45 -27.29 1.27 -13.85
CA VAL A 45 -27.56 2.64 -13.39
C VAL A 45 -28.80 3.24 -14.08
N LEU A 46 -28.96 3.03 -15.39
CA LEU A 46 -30.17 3.46 -16.13
C LEU A 46 -31.43 2.78 -15.60
N HIS A 47 -31.38 1.47 -15.33
CA HIS A 47 -32.53 0.73 -14.83
C HIS A 47 -33.07 1.28 -13.51
N TYR A 48 -32.20 1.65 -12.56
CA TYR A 48 -32.63 2.28 -11.32
C TYR A 48 -33.02 3.75 -11.49
N HIS A 49 -32.37 4.51 -12.40
CA HIS A 49 -32.83 5.84 -12.78
C HIS A 49 -34.28 5.81 -13.26
N ASP A 50 -34.60 4.94 -14.22
CA ASP A 50 -35.93 4.89 -14.85
C ASP A 50 -37.02 4.48 -13.84
N GLN A 51 -36.72 3.58 -12.88
CA GLN A 51 -37.62 3.28 -11.76
C GLN A 51 -37.90 4.49 -10.85
N VAL A 52 -36.90 5.35 -10.59
CA VAL A 52 -37.10 6.60 -9.83
C VAL A 52 -37.92 7.60 -10.64
N VAL A 53 -37.74 7.68 -11.97
CA VAL A 53 -38.58 8.53 -12.83
C VAL A 53 -40.05 8.11 -12.76
N GLU A 54 -40.34 6.80 -12.82
CA GLU A 54 -41.69 6.27 -12.65
C GLU A 54 -42.29 6.67 -11.30
N GLN A 55 -41.50 6.56 -10.20
CA GLN A 55 -41.96 6.96 -8.87
C GLN A 55 -42.21 8.47 -8.76
N VAL A 56 -41.40 9.31 -9.42
CA VAL A 56 -41.64 10.77 -9.51
C VAL A 56 -42.93 11.08 -10.28
N GLN A 57 -43.20 10.38 -11.38
CA GLN A 57 -44.42 10.60 -12.17
C GLN A 57 -45.68 10.21 -11.38
N ARG A 58 -45.61 9.10 -10.62
CA ARG A 58 -46.67 8.69 -9.67
C ARG A 58 -46.86 9.73 -8.55
N LEU A 59 -45.76 10.27 -8.02
CA LEU A 59 -45.78 11.29 -6.95
C LEU A 59 -46.36 12.62 -7.45
N ASN A 60 -45.94 13.09 -8.63
CA ASN A 60 -46.47 14.30 -9.28
C ASN A 60 -47.98 14.18 -9.51
N ALA A 61 -48.46 13.02 -9.98
CA ALA A 61 -49.89 12.76 -10.19
C ALA A 61 -50.75 12.72 -8.90
N ILE A 62 -50.14 12.44 -7.74
CA ILE A 62 -50.80 12.55 -6.42
C ILE A 62 -50.79 14.00 -5.93
N ARG A 63 -49.66 14.70 -6.08
CA ARG A 63 -49.44 16.04 -5.54
C ARG A 63 -50.00 17.17 -6.41
N THR A 64 -50.57 16.88 -7.58
CA THR A 64 -51.05 17.87 -8.57
C THR A 64 -52.03 18.92 -8.02
N GLU A 65 -52.76 18.62 -6.95
CA GLU A 65 -53.82 19.50 -6.42
C GLU A 65 -53.47 20.15 -5.06
N HIS A 66 -52.34 19.83 -4.44
CA HIS A 66 -52.03 20.21 -3.05
C HIS A 66 -50.57 20.64 -2.82
N THR A 67 -50.36 21.75 -2.12
CA THR A 67 -49.04 22.16 -1.58
C THR A 67 -48.65 21.31 -0.37
N VAL A 68 -48.11 20.12 -0.64
CA VAL A 68 -47.63 19.17 0.39
C VAL A 68 -46.40 19.73 1.11
N LYS A 69 -46.36 19.61 2.45
CA LYS A 69 -45.17 19.89 3.24
C LYS A 69 -44.12 18.79 3.05
N HIS A 70 -42.86 19.19 2.85
CA HIS A 70 -41.69 18.31 2.72
C HIS A 70 -41.70 17.18 3.76
N ASN A 71 -41.69 15.93 3.31
CA ASN A 71 -41.84 14.76 4.17
C ASN A 71 -40.78 13.68 3.90
N ARG A 72 -40.91 12.49 4.51
CA ARG A 72 -39.93 11.40 4.34
C ARG A 72 -39.74 10.94 2.88
N VAL A 73 -40.76 11.03 2.03
CA VAL A 73 -40.66 10.68 0.59
C VAL A 73 -39.64 11.59 -0.10
N ASP A 74 -39.70 12.90 0.16
CA ASP A 74 -38.82 13.90 -0.44
C ASP A 74 -37.34 13.66 -0.08
N ASN A 75 -37.07 13.22 1.16
CA ASN A 75 -35.72 12.88 1.60
C ASN A 75 -35.18 11.59 0.95
N VAL A 76 -36.00 10.54 0.85
CA VAL A 76 -35.56 9.28 0.20
C VAL A 76 -35.41 9.49 -1.32
N LEU A 77 -36.18 10.40 -1.89
CA LEU A 77 -36.05 10.81 -3.29
C LEU A 77 -34.76 11.62 -3.55
N ASP A 78 -34.37 12.52 -2.63
CA ASP A 78 -33.08 13.24 -2.71
C ASP A 78 -31.88 12.29 -2.50
N ASP A 79 -31.96 11.36 -1.53
CA ASP A 79 -31.02 10.21 -1.37
C ASP A 79 -30.83 9.48 -2.72
N CYS A 80 -31.93 9.10 -3.38
CA CYS A 80 -31.91 8.39 -4.67
C CYS A 80 -31.25 9.21 -5.79
N PHE A 81 -31.63 10.48 -5.94
CA PHE A 81 -31.08 11.33 -7.00
C PHE A 81 -29.60 11.71 -6.77
N GLN A 82 -29.16 11.88 -5.52
CA GLN A 82 -27.73 12.00 -5.22
C GLN A 82 -26.97 10.74 -5.63
N LEU A 83 -27.46 9.55 -5.25
CA LEU A 83 -26.84 8.27 -5.62
C LEU A 83 -26.79 8.07 -7.14
N ILE A 84 -27.90 8.32 -7.86
CA ILE A 84 -27.97 8.22 -9.32
C ILE A 84 -27.01 9.21 -9.98
N SER A 85 -26.96 10.46 -9.53
CA SER A 85 -26.05 11.49 -10.07
C SER A 85 -24.59 11.09 -9.92
N LEU A 86 -24.19 10.60 -8.75
CA LEU A 86 -22.82 10.13 -8.52
C LEU A 86 -22.50 8.84 -9.28
N LEU A 87 -23.47 7.92 -9.43
CA LEU A 87 -23.32 6.74 -10.27
C LEU A 87 -23.16 7.12 -11.75
N PHE A 88 -23.88 8.14 -12.24
CA PHE A 88 -23.71 8.68 -13.59
C PHE A 88 -22.29 9.23 -13.81
N LEU A 89 -21.68 9.89 -12.81
CA LEU A 89 -20.27 10.28 -12.86
C LEU A 89 -19.36 9.04 -12.93
N THR A 90 -19.54 8.07 -12.03
CA THR A 90 -18.73 6.84 -11.96
C THR A 90 -18.84 5.95 -13.21
N VAL A 91 -19.93 6.01 -13.98
CA VAL A 91 -20.02 5.35 -15.32
C VAL A 91 -19.67 6.25 -16.51
N GLY A 92 -19.07 7.43 -16.26
CA GLY A 92 -18.54 8.33 -17.29
C GLY A 92 -19.57 9.16 -18.06
N ARG A 93 -20.77 9.38 -17.50
CA ARG A 93 -21.89 10.10 -18.13
C ARG A 93 -22.04 11.54 -17.61
N ASN A 94 -20.91 12.16 -17.28
CA ASN A 94 -20.81 13.47 -16.59
C ASN A 94 -21.43 14.65 -17.37
N ASN A 95 -21.64 14.49 -18.69
CA ASN A 95 -22.22 15.50 -19.58
C ASN A 95 -23.76 15.46 -19.68
N GLU A 96 -24.43 14.57 -18.94
CA GLU A 96 -25.86 14.31 -19.07
C GLU A 96 -26.66 14.86 -17.88
N ALA A 97 -27.93 15.20 -18.10
CA ALA A 97 -28.74 15.92 -17.10
C ALA A 97 -28.79 15.26 -15.70
N PRO A 98 -28.95 13.93 -15.54
CA PRO A 98 -28.97 13.30 -14.21
C PRO A 98 -27.65 13.46 -13.43
N ALA A 99 -26.51 13.61 -14.11
CA ALA A 99 -25.21 13.81 -13.45
C ALA A 99 -25.12 15.13 -12.68
N ALA A 100 -25.97 16.13 -13.00
CA ALA A 100 -25.92 17.46 -12.39
C ALA A 100 -26.46 17.54 -10.95
N TYR A 101 -27.22 16.55 -10.46
CA TYR A 101 -27.99 16.69 -9.21
C TYR A 101 -27.13 16.83 -7.95
N ALA A 102 -26.13 15.95 -7.76
CA ALA A 102 -25.24 15.99 -6.59
C ALA A 102 -24.37 17.25 -6.59
N MET A 103 -24.00 17.75 -7.78
CA MET A 103 -23.33 19.04 -7.92
C MET A 103 -24.26 20.20 -7.52
N ALA A 104 -25.51 20.23 -8.01
CA ALA A 104 -26.48 21.26 -7.66
C ALA A 104 -26.76 21.32 -6.16
N SER A 105 -26.99 20.18 -5.50
CA SER A 105 -27.19 20.11 -4.06
C SER A 105 -25.95 20.56 -3.26
N THR A 106 -24.74 20.24 -3.74
CA THR A 106 -23.48 20.70 -3.11
C THR A 106 -23.27 22.21 -3.30
N ILE A 107 -23.54 22.75 -4.49
CA ILE A 107 -23.47 24.19 -4.78
C ILE A 107 -24.47 24.96 -3.91
N LYS A 108 -25.72 24.49 -3.80
CA LYS A 108 -26.72 25.15 -2.96
C LYS A 108 -26.25 25.28 -1.51
N ARG A 109 -25.81 24.17 -0.90
CA ARG A 109 -25.25 24.18 0.47
C ARG A 109 -24.04 25.10 0.58
N LEU A 110 -23.15 25.12 -0.41
CA LEU A 110 -21.99 26.01 -0.40
C LEU A 110 -22.41 27.48 -0.45
N LEU A 111 -23.38 27.86 -1.28
CA LEU A 111 -23.94 29.22 -1.36
C LEU A 111 -24.68 29.61 -0.07
N ASP A 112 -25.49 28.71 0.50
CA ASP A 112 -26.13 28.90 1.82
C ASP A 112 -25.06 29.24 2.89
N HIS A 113 -23.97 28.47 2.94
CA HIS A 113 -22.88 28.65 3.90
C HIS A 113 -21.97 29.85 3.62
N LEU A 114 -21.87 30.33 2.38
CA LEU A 114 -21.17 31.57 2.04
C LEU A 114 -22.00 32.80 2.45
N LYS A 115 -23.33 32.75 2.27
CA LYS A 115 -24.27 33.77 2.74
C LYS A 115 -24.30 33.86 4.27
N GLU A 116 -24.42 32.72 4.95
CA GLU A 116 -24.35 32.65 6.43
C GLU A 116 -22.98 33.15 6.97
N ALA A 117 -21.88 32.84 6.26
CA ALA A 117 -20.57 33.34 6.65
C ALA A 117 -20.47 34.86 6.49
N ALA A 118 -20.99 35.44 5.40
CA ALA A 118 -20.73 36.81 4.97
C ALA A 118 -19.22 37.14 4.91
N PHE A 119 -18.43 36.22 4.33
CA PHE A 119 -17.04 36.46 3.91
C PHE A 119 -16.61 35.50 2.79
N TYR A 120 -16.41 36.02 1.59
CA TYR A 120 -16.13 35.26 0.38
C TYR A 120 -15.44 36.13 -0.68
N SER A 121 -14.74 35.51 -1.63
CA SER A 121 -14.01 36.18 -2.70
C SER A 121 -14.72 36.04 -4.04
N GLN A 122 -14.48 36.97 -4.97
CA GLN A 122 -15.04 36.91 -6.32
C GLN A 122 -14.71 35.57 -7.02
N LYS A 123 -13.48 35.08 -6.82
CA LYS A 123 -12.98 33.79 -7.34
C LYS A 123 -13.76 32.57 -6.85
N ASP A 124 -14.33 32.61 -5.64
CA ASP A 124 -15.22 31.55 -5.16
C ASP A 124 -16.53 31.54 -5.96
N LEU A 125 -17.08 32.72 -6.28
CA LEU A 125 -18.34 32.89 -7.00
C LEU A 125 -18.21 32.60 -8.50
N ASP A 126 -17.13 33.07 -9.15
CA ASP A 126 -16.88 32.85 -10.58
C ASP A 126 -16.74 31.36 -10.92
N SER A 127 -16.15 30.59 -10.00
CA SER A 127 -16.05 29.13 -10.08
C SER A 127 -17.44 28.48 -10.10
N VAL A 128 -18.33 28.92 -9.20
CA VAL A 128 -19.71 28.40 -9.11
C VAL A 128 -20.54 28.81 -10.32
N ALA A 129 -20.39 30.04 -10.81
CA ALA A 129 -21.07 30.54 -12.03
C ALA A 129 -20.79 29.62 -13.22
N LYS A 130 -19.51 29.42 -13.54
CA LYS A 130 -19.06 28.56 -14.66
C LYS A 130 -19.57 27.12 -14.54
N THR A 131 -19.64 26.59 -13.33
CA THR A 131 -20.15 25.23 -13.07
C THR A 131 -21.66 25.14 -13.30
N LEU A 132 -22.44 26.12 -12.82
CA LEU A 132 -23.89 26.20 -13.07
C LEU A 132 -24.25 26.37 -14.55
N ASP A 133 -23.44 27.09 -15.32
CA ASP A 133 -23.64 27.24 -16.76
C ASP A 133 -23.33 25.94 -17.52
N THR A 134 -22.23 25.26 -17.17
CA THR A 134 -21.91 23.91 -17.70
C THR A 134 -23.04 22.91 -17.39
N MET A 135 -23.62 22.95 -16.19
CA MET A 135 -24.77 22.11 -15.82
C MET A 135 -26.03 22.46 -16.61
N GLN A 136 -26.24 23.73 -16.96
CA GLN A 136 -27.36 24.15 -17.79
C GLN A 136 -27.23 23.66 -19.25
N GLU A 137 -26.01 23.60 -19.79
CA GLU A 137 -25.74 22.98 -21.09
C GLU A 137 -26.07 21.48 -21.06
N ASN A 138 -25.68 20.76 -20.00
CA ASN A 138 -26.02 19.34 -19.82
C ASN A 138 -27.55 19.10 -19.78
N ILE A 139 -28.28 19.96 -19.06
CA ILE A 139 -29.74 19.90 -18.96
C ILE A 139 -30.41 20.24 -20.29
N ASN A 140 -29.92 21.26 -21.01
CA ASN A 140 -30.43 21.63 -22.33
C ASN A 140 -30.21 20.51 -23.37
N ARG A 141 -29.04 19.84 -23.35
CA ARG A 141 -28.77 18.65 -24.18
C ARG A 141 -29.66 17.45 -23.83
N GLY A 142 -30.13 17.36 -22.58
CA GLY A 142 -30.99 16.27 -22.11
C GLY A 142 -32.44 16.33 -22.61
N LYS A 143 -32.90 17.43 -23.23
CA LYS A 143 -34.33 17.72 -23.50
C LYS A 143 -35.03 16.78 -24.48
N GLU A 144 -34.30 16.03 -25.30
CA GLU A 144 -34.87 15.00 -26.19
C GLU A 144 -34.78 13.57 -25.62
N THR A 145 -34.06 13.38 -24.50
CA THR A 145 -33.66 12.07 -23.98
C THR A 145 -34.26 11.75 -22.61
N TYR A 146 -34.49 12.77 -21.78
CA TYR A 146 -34.89 12.62 -20.38
C TYR A 146 -36.31 13.15 -20.11
N SER A 147 -36.98 12.58 -19.11
CA SER A 147 -38.36 12.97 -18.77
C SER A 147 -38.45 14.46 -18.39
N PRO A 148 -39.46 15.21 -18.91
CA PRO A 148 -39.68 16.61 -18.56
C PRO A 148 -39.78 16.87 -17.06
N ASP A 149 -40.34 15.94 -16.28
CA ASP A 149 -40.45 16.04 -14.81
C ASP A 149 -39.06 16.21 -14.15
N ILE A 150 -38.10 15.40 -14.59
CA ILE A 150 -36.74 15.33 -14.05
C ILE A 150 -35.92 16.54 -14.49
N LEU A 151 -36.06 16.93 -15.74
CA LEU A 151 -35.44 18.13 -16.28
C LEU A 151 -35.95 19.38 -15.56
N LYS A 152 -37.26 19.47 -15.28
CA LYS A 152 -37.82 20.61 -14.55
C LYS A 152 -37.36 20.66 -13.09
N LEU A 153 -37.26 19.50 -12.42
CA LEU A 153 -36.68 19.41 -11.06
C LEU A 153 -35.23 19.93 -11.02
N LEU A 154 -34.42 19.60 -12.03
CA LEU A 154 -33.05 20.09 -12.16
C LEU A 154 -33.01 21.60 -12.47
N GLU A 155 -33.80 22.08 -13.43
CA GLU A 155 -33.87 23.51 -13.78
C GLU A 155 -34.23 24.39 -12.56
N VAL A 156 -35.21 23.99 -11.75
CA VAL A 156 -35.61 24.73 -10.54
C VAL A 156 -34.48 24.76 -9.49
N ARG A 157 -33.69 23.69 -9.37
CA ARG A 157 -32.50 23.68 -8.48
C ARG A 157 -31.39 24.59 -8.99
N LEU A 158 -31.12 24.61 -10.31
CA LEU A 158 -30.15 25.53 -10.91
C LEU A 158 -30.59 27.00 -10.79
N GLU A 159 -31.88 27.29 -11.01
CA GLU A 159 -32.47 28.62 -10.85
C GLU A 159 -32.34 29.13 -9.40
N THR A 160 -32.59 28.25 -8.42
CA THR A 160 -32.36 28.53 -6.99
C THR A 160 -30.89 28.89 -6.74
N CYS A 161 -29.95 28.09 -7.24
CA CYS A 161 -28.52 28.36 -7.08
C CYS A 161 -28.08 29.66 -7.78
N ARG A 162 -28.58 29.94 -8.98
CA ARG A 162 -28.29 31.19 -9.71
C ARG A 162 -28.81 32.42 -8.96
N LYS A 163 -30.01 32.36 -8.37
CA LYS A 163 -30.54 33.46 -7.56
C LYS A 163 -29.64 33.73 -6.33
N GLN A 164 -29.27 32.69 -5.59
CA GLN A 164 -28.38 32.83 -4.43
C GLN A 164 -26.99 33.36 -4.83
N LEU A 165 -26.44 32.89 -5.95
CA LEU A 165 -25.18 33.39 -6.50
C LEU A 165 -25.27 34.87 -6.88
N ALA A 166 -26.35 35.30 -7.53
CA ALA A 166 -26.56 36.69 -7.93
C ALA A 166 -26.72 37.62 -6.71
N GLU A 167 -27.36 37.16 -5.63
CA GLU A 167 -27.42 37.90 -4.35
C GLU A 167 -26.01 38.16 -3.78
N LEU A 168 -25.13 37.15 -3.78
CA LEU A 168 -23.74 37.27 -3.30
C LEU A 168 -22.85 38.09 -4.25
N GLN A 169 -23.05 38.00 -5.56
CA GLN A 169 -22.35 38.83 -6.55
C GLN A 169 -22.76 40.30 -6.43
N HIS A 170 -24.03 40.57 -6.14
CA HIS A 170 -24.53 41.93 -5.88
C HIS A 170 -23.93 42.52 -4.59
N GLU A 171 -23.81 41.74 -3.51
CA GLU A 171 -23.10 42.17 -2.28
C GLU A 171 -21.65 42.57 -2.54
N LEU A 172 -20.89 41.86 -3.39
CA LEU A 172 -19.53 42.25 -3.76
C LEU A 172 -19.47 43.42 -4.76
N SER A 173 -20.53 43.67 -5.54
CA SER A 173 -20.54 44.75 -6.56
C SER A 173 -20.38 46.16 -5.99
N PHE A 174 -20.63 46.34 -4.69
CA PHE A 174 -20.39 47.58 -3.96
C PHE A 174 -18.92 47.81 -3.55
N LEU A 175 -18.03 46.83 -3.73
CA LEU A 175 -16.60 46.99 -3.46
C LEU A 175 -15.89 47.64 -4.64
N SER A 176 -15.31 48.82 -4.42
CA SER A 176 -14.41 49.44 -5.39
C SER A 176 -13.24 48.51 -5.77
N PRO A 177 -12.76 48.53 -7.03
CA PRO A 177 -11.68 47.66 -7.50
C PRO A 177 -10.37 47.78 -6.70
N LYS A 178 -10.17 48.91 -6.00
CA LYS A 178 -9.02 49.19 -5.15
C LYS A 178 -9.09 48.54 -3.77
N LEU A 179 -10.30 48.34 -3.25
CA LEU A 179 -10.54 47.64 -1.99
C LEU A 179 -10.63 46.12 -2.15
N ALA A 180 -10.96 45.61 -3.34
CA ALA A 180 -11.08 44.18 -3.61
C ALA A 180 -9.83 43.35 -3.21
N PRO A 181 -8.57 43.77 -3.44
CA PRO A 181 -7.38 43.04 -2.96
C PRO A 181 -7.29 42.98 -1.43
N THR A 182 -7.61 44.08 -0.74
CA THR A 182 -7.66 44.13 0.74
C THR A 182 -8.75 43.21 1.27
N HIS A 183 -9.92 43.22 0.64
CA HIS A 183 -11.03 42.32 0.98
C HIS A 183 -10.64 40.84 0.80
N GLU A 184 -10.06 40.45 -0.35
CA GLU A 184 -9.53 39.08 -0.56
C GLU A 184 -8.48 38.69 0.49
N THR A 185 -7.58 39.63 0.85
CA THR A 185 -6.55 39.40 1.87
C THR A 185 -7.17 39.13 3.24
N LEU A 186 -8.17 39.92 3.66
CA LEU A 186 -8.89 39.71 4.91
C LEU A 186 -9.72 38.41 4.91
N VAL A 187 -10.36 38.07 3.79
CA VAL A 187 -11.03 36.76 3.61
C VAL A 187 -10.02 35.61 3.75
N SER A 188 -8.81 35.75 3.20
CA SER A 188 -7.73 34.77 3.31
C SER A 188 -7.22 34.62 4.75
N ILE A 189 -7.01 35.73 5.47
CA ILE A 189 -6.62 35.74 6.88
C ILE A 189 -7.70 35.05 7.74
N LEU A 190 -8.98 35.41 7.57
CA LEU A 190 -10.08 34.84 8.36
C LEU A 190 -10.23 33.33 8.12
N ARG A 191 -10.03 32.87 6.87
CA ARG A 191 -9.96 31.43 6.52
C ARG A 191 -8.76 30.76 7.17
N SER A 192 -7.59 31.40 7.17
CA SER A 192 -6.33 30.83 7.68
C SER A 192 -6.29 30.74 9.21
N THR A 193 -6.76 31.77 9.93
CA THR A 193 -6.96 31.74 11.40
C THR A 193 -7.94 30.65 11.80
N SER A 194 -9.04 30.47 11.04
CA SER A 194 -10.01 29.38 11.27
C SER A 194 -9.40 27.99 11.00
N ALA A 195 -8.52 27.87 10.00
CA ALA A 195 -7.77 26.65 9.76
C ALA A 195 -6.78 26.33 10.90
N ALA A 196 -6.03 27.32 11.39
CA ALA A 196 -5.09 27.19 12.50
C ALA A 196 -5.78 26.75 13.81
N ASN A 197 -6.96 27.32 14.10
CA ASN A 197 -7.81 26.94 15.24
C ASN A 197 -8.26 25.46 15.21
N THR A 198 -8.22 24.78 14.06
CA THR A 198 -8.66 23.38 13.89
C THR A 198 -7.52 22.41 13.54
N ARG A 199 -6.28 22.76 13.88
CA ARG A 199 -5.12 21.86 13.77
C ARG A 199 -4.96 20.98 15.02
N SER A 200 -4.40 19.78 14.84
CA SER A 200 -4.11 18.84 15.94
C SER A 200 -3.06 19.35 16.93
N LYS A 201 -2.31 20.40 16.56
CA LYS A 201 -1.53 21.25 17.48
C LYS A 201 -1.79 22.70 17.10
N PHE A 202 -2.31 23.48 18.05
CA PHE A 202 -2.51 24.91 17.87
C PHE A 202 -1.16 25.65 17.82
N SER A 203 -1.04 26.63 16.92
CA SER A 203 0.17 27.44 16.75
C SER A 203 -0.13 28.91 17.02
N ALA A 204 0.22 29.39 18.22
CA ALA A 204 0.01 30.78 18.60
C ALA A 204 0.82 31.77 17.74
N SER A 205 2.04 31.38 17.32
CA SER A 205 2.89 32.21 16.45
C SER A 205 2.34 32.34 15.02
N GLU A 206 1.61 31.36 14.52
CA GLU A 206 0.93 31.44 13.23
C GLU A 206 -0.25 32.41 13.26
N VAL A 207 -1.02 32.42 14.36
CA VAL A 207 -2.12 33.40 14.52
C VAL A 207 -1.56 34.81 14.81
N ALA A 208 -0.42 34.92 15.49
CA ALA A 208 0.28 36.19 15.68
C ALA A 208 0.78 36.78 14.35
N SER A 209 1.35 35.99 13.43
CA SER A 209 1.77 36.50 12.11
C SER A 209 0.59 36.88 11.20
N PHE A 210 -0.62 36.38 11.47
CA PHE A 210 -1.84 36.95 10.89
C PHE A 210 -2.24 38.28 11.52
N GLN A 211 -2.08 38.45 12.84
CA GLN A 211 -2.30 39.74 13.52
C GLN A 211 -1.31 40.83 13.04
N GLU A 212 -0.05 40.47 12.75
CA GLU A 212 0.91 41.37 12.10
C GLU A 212 0.43 41.86 10.74
N GLN A 213 -0.15 40.98 9.91
CA GLN A 213 -0.74 41.36 8.62
C GLN A 213 -2.01 42.23 8.77
N LEU A 214 -2.87 41.92 9.74
CA LEU A 214 -4.03 42.79 10.07
C LEU A 214 -3.58 44.17 10.53
N LYS A 215 -2.48 44.25 11.30
CA LYS A 215 -1.88 45.52 11.70
C LYS A 215 -1.33 46.29 10.51
N VAL A 216 -0.61 45.68 9.58
CA VAL A 216 -0.14 46.36 8.35
C VAL A 216 -1.31 46.92 7.52
N ILE A 217 -2.43 46.20 7.45
CA ILE A 217 -3.65 46.70 6.80
C ILE A 217 -4.24 47.89 7.58
N GLN A 218 -4.29 47.82 8.91
CA GLN A 218 -4.82 48.89 9.77
C GLN A 218 -3.93 50.15 9.78
N ASP A 219 -2.61 50.00 9.83
CA ASP A 219 -1.62 51.08 9.76
C ASP A 219 -1.61 51.78 8.38
N SER A 220 -2.24 51.19 7.35
CA SER A 220 -2.45 51.83 6.04
C SER A 220 -3.66 52.78 6.00
N MET A 221 -4.52 52.76 7.03
CA MET A 221 -5.70 53.60 7.14
C MET A 221 -5.33 54.98 7.73
N LYS A 222 -5.94 56.06 7.23
CA LYS A 222 -5.82 57.42 7.79
C LYS A 222 -7.12 57.82 8.46
N ASP A 223 -7.04 58.34 9.69
CA ASP A 223 -8.20 58.79 10.48
C ASP A 223 -9.34 57.75 10.54
N GLY A 224 -8.98 56.46 10.65
CA GLY A 224 -9.92 55.35 10.68
C GLY A 224 -10.57 55.00 9.33
N ASN A 225 -10.04 55.49 8.20
CA ASN A 225 -10.55 55.24 6.85
C ASN A 225 -9.44 54.74 5.91
N PHE A 226 -9.78 53.88 4.96
CA PHE A 226 -8.98 53.67 3.76
C PHE A 226 -9.17 54.90 2.86
N VAL A 227 -8.09 55.44 2.29
CA VAL A 227 -8.17 56.66 1.47
C VAL A 227 -7.43 56.50 0.14
N GLU A 228 -8.00 57.10 -0.88
CA GLU A 228 -7.41 57.26 -2.21
C GLU A 228 -6.22 58.25 -2.18
N PRO A 229 -5.31 58.25 -3.18
CA PRO A 229 -4.19 59.19 -3.26
C PRO A 229 -4.60 60.67 -3.39
N ASP A 230 -5.84 60.94 -3.80
CA ASP A 230 -6.45 62.28 -3.85
C ASP A 230 -7.15 62.69 -2.54
N GLY A 231 -7.20 61.79 -1.55
CA GLY A 231 -7.88 61.99 -0.27
C GLY A 231 -9.36 61.57 -0.24
N SER A 232 -9.92 61.06 -1.33
CA SER A 232 -11.30 60.55 -1.34
C SER A 232 -11.44 59.21 -0.61
N ILE A 233 -12.66 58.89 -0.18
CA ILE A 233 -13.00 57.62 0.49
C ILE A 233 -13.59 56.66 -0.55
N PRO A 234 -13.01 55.47 -0.76
CA PRO A 234 -13.45 54.53 -1.78
C PRO A 234 -14.76 53.81 -1.40
N GLU A 235 -15.63 53.60 -2.38
CA GLU A 235 -16.91 52.89 -2.17
C GLU A 235 -16.71 51.43 -1.74
N GLY A 236 -17.61 50.95 -0.88
CA GLY A 236 -17.56 49.62 -0.26
C GLY A 236 -16.72 49.54 1.03
N GLN A 237 -16.10 50.64 1.46
CA GLN A 237 -15.20 50.69 2.62
C GLN A 237 -15.71 49.99 3.89
N GLU A 238 -16.97 50.23 4.27
CA GLU A 238 -17.50 49.73 5.56
C GLU A 238 -17.60 48.19 5.59
N ILE A 239 -17.72 47.53 4.43
CA ILE A 239 -17.65 46.06 4.30
C ILE A 239 -16.24 45.57 4.69
N VAL A 240 -15.20 46.26 4.20
CA VAL A 240 -13.80 45.93 4.47
C VAL A 240 -13.44 46.20 5.94
N LYS A 241 -13.91 47.31 6.52
CA LYS A 241 -13.75 47.61 7.95
C LYS A 241 -14.44 46.58 8.84
N ALA A 242 -15.68 46.22 8.55
CA ALA A 242 -16.42 45.21 9.28
C ALA A 242 -15.72 43.85 9.22
N LEU A 243 -15.11 43.50 8.08
CA LEU A 243 -14.31 42.29 7.94
C LEU A 243 -12.98 42.36 8.72
N LEU A 244 -12.29 43.51 8.72
CA LEU A 244 -11.05 43.74 9.49
C LEU A 244 -11.29 43.60 11.01
N ASP A 245 -12.34 44.24 11.54
CA ASP A 245 -12.80 44.08 12.93
C ASP A 245 -13.10 42.62 13.26
N ARG A 246 -13.79 41.92 12.34
CA ARG A 246 -14.15 40.50 12.49
C ARG A 246 -12.93 39.58 12.46
N CYS A 247 -11.88 39.94 11.72
CA CYS A 247 -10.58 39.25 11.72
C CYS A 247 -9.83 39.44 13.03
N TRP A 248 -9.74 40.68 13.55
CA TRP A 248 -9.11 40.98 14.84
C TRP A 248 -9.79 40.19 15.97
N LYS A 249 -11.10 40.38 16.16
CA LYS A 249 -11.88 39.67 17.19
C LYS A 249 -11.79 38.16 17.06
N TRP A 250 -11.68 37.62 15.83
CA TRP A 250 -11.50 36.18 15.65
C TRP A 250 -10.10 35.70 16.04
N SER A 251 -9.05 36.45 15.70
CA SER A 251 -7.67 36.11 16.09
C SER A 251 -7.48 36.11 17.61
N GLU A 252 -8.09 37.06 18.33
CA GLU A 252 -8.03 37.17 19.79
C GLU A 252 -8.70 35.97 20.46
N ILE A 253 -9.95 35.67 20.10
CA ILE A 253 -10.71 34.53 20.64
C ILE A 253 -10.01 33.20 20.33
N VAL A 254 -9.38 33.06 19.16
CA VAL A 254 -8.60 31.86 18.79
C VAL A 254 -7.31 31.75 19.59
N LEU A 255 -6.63 32.87 19.91
CA LEU A 255 -5.45 32.89 20.79
C LEU A 255 -5.78 32.65 22.28
N GLU A 256 -6.96 33.09 22.73
CA GLU A 256 -7.50 32.80 24.06
C GLU A 256 -7.82 31.30 24.20
N ARG A 257 -8.66 30.75 23.31
CA ARG A 257 -9.13 29.36 23.37
C ARG A 257 -8.12 28.33 22.87
N ARG A 258 -7.09 28.75 22.12
CA ARG A 258 -5.96 27.90 21.68
C ARG A 258 -6.37 26.60 20.97
N GLY A 259 -7.42 26.66 20.16
CA GLY A 259 -7.99 25.49 19.47
C GLY A 259 -8.79 24.52 20.35
N GLN A 260 -9.01 24.83 21.64
CA GLN A 260 -9.89 24.06 22.51
C GLN A 260 -11.34 24.46 22.25
N ILE A 261 -12.16 23.49 21.84
CA ILE A 261 -13.61 23.64 21.72
C ILE A 261 -14.26 23.52 23.11
N ASP A 262 -15.40 24.16 23.33
CA ASP A 262 -16.25 23.88 24.49
C ASP A 262 -16.68 22.40 24.48
N GLU A 263 -16.49 21.69 25.59
CA GLU A 263 -16.78 20.26 25.72
C GLU A 263 -18.22 19.89 25.31
N ARG A 264 -19.20 20.79 25.50
CA ARG A 264 -20.60 20.60 25.09
C ARG A 264 -20.77 20.43 23.57
N PHE A 265 -19.80 20.89 22.78
CA PHE A 265 -19.80 20.86 21.31
C PHE A 265 -18.68 19.98 20.73
N LYS A 266 -17.99 19.21 21.58
CA LYS A 266 -16.86 18.35 21.20
C LYS A 266 -17.24 17.20 20.28
N ASP A 267 -18.45 16.67 20.40
CA ASP A 267 -18.97 15.62 19.51
C ASP A 267 -19.16 16.11 18.05
N PRO A 268 -19.98 17.13 17.75
CA PRO A 268 -20.10 17.66 16.38
C PRO A 268 -18.77 18.23 15.87
N TYR A 269 -17.93 18.82 16.73
CA TYR A 269 -16.59 19.26 16.36
C TYR A 269 -15.71 18.10 15.87
N SER A 270 -15.64 17.00 16.62
CA SER A 270 -14.81 15.86 16.28
C SER A 270 -15.28 15.18 14.99
N LYS A 271 -16.60 15.01 14.82
CA LYS A 271 -17.21 14.44 13.61
C LYS A 271 -16.95 15.31 12.37
N LEU A 272 -17.10 16.63 12.47
CA LEU A 272 -16.80 17.55 11.38
C LEU A 272 -15.30 17.64 11.06
N LEU A 273 -14.44 17.55 12.08
CA LEU A 273 -12.98 17.52 11.92
C LEU A 273 -12.52 16.21 11.26
N GLU A 274 -13.10 15.06 11.62
CA GLU A 274 -12.88 13.76 10.98
C GLU A 274 -13.25 13.82 9.48
N ILE A 275 -14.47 14.26 9.17
CA ILE A 275 -14.97 14.43 7.80
C ILE A 275 -14.05 15.33 6.98
N ARG A 276 -13.71 16.52 7.51
CA ARG A 276 -12.79 17.44 6.85
C ARG A 276 -11.44 16.77 6.59
N ASN A 277 -10.85 16.12 7.59
CA ASN A 277 -9.55 15.46 7.47
C ASN A 277 -9.56 14.23 6.56
N GLN A 278 -10.71 13.61 6.28
CA GLN A 278 -10.83 12.55 5.27
C GLN A 278 -10.94 13.12 3.86
N LEU A 279 -11.80 14.12 3.65
CA LEU A 279 -11.96 14.81 2.36
C LEU A 279 -10.67 15.52 1.90
N ASP A 280 -9.97 16.19 2.83
CA ASP A 280 -8.71 16.89 2.58
C ASP A 280 -7.58 15.89 2.21
N ARG A 281 -7.63 14.65 2.75
CA ARG A 281 -6.75 13.54 2.32
C ARG A 281 -7.11 13.02 0.93
N LEU A 282 -8.41 12.82 0.62
CA LEU A 282 -8.84 12.37 -0.71
C LEU A 282 -8.36 13.32 -1.81
N VAL A 283 -8.51 14.64 -1.61
CA VAL A 283 -8.00 15.68 -2.52
C VAL A 283 -6.48 15.61 -2.69
N MET A 284 -5.72 15.30 -1.63
CA MET A 284 -4.26 15.33 -1.64
C MET A 284 -3.58 14.03 -2.12
N THR A 285 -4.23 12.86 -2.02
CA THR A 285 -3.56 11.57 -2.30
C THR A 285 -4.35 10.53 -3.09
N GLN A 286 -5.67 10.66 -3.25
CA GLN A 286 -6.51 9.55 -3.76
C GLN A 286 -7.63 9.94 -4.73
N ALA A 287 -7.68 11.20 -5.20
CA ALA A 287 -8.74 11.70 -6.08
C ALA A 287 -9.02 10.82 -7.31
N TRP A 288 -8.00 10.25 -7.95
CA TRP A 288 -8.14 9.38 -9.14
C TRP A 288 -8.47 7.90 -8.83
N SER A 289 -8.57 7.55 -7.55
CA SER A 289 -9.03 6.24 -7.05
C SER A 289 -10.36 6.32 -6.28
N LEU A 290 -10.90 7.53 -6.17
CA LEU A 290 -12.22 7.80 -5.61
C LEU A 290 -13.27 7.50 -6.68
N ARG A 291 -14.16 6.55 -6.42
CA ARG A 291 -15.42 6.47 -7.16
C ARG A 291 -16.34 7.53 -6.57
N GLU A 292 -16.93 8.39 -7.39
CA GLU A 292 -17.70 9.56 -6.96
C GLU A 292 -18.85 9.18 -6.03
N THR A 293 -19.43 8.00 -6.21
CA THR A 293 -20.43 7.43 -5.29
C THR A 293 -19.99 7.41 -3.83
N ASP A 294 -18.69 7.26 -3.52
CA ASP A 294 -18.17 7.29 -2.15
C ASP A 294 -18.29 8.68 -1.49
N LEU A 295 -18.52 9.77 -2.26
CA LEU A 295 -18.88 11.11 -1.75
C LEU A 295 -20.25 11.16 -1.06
N PHE A 296 -21.19 10.29 -1.44
CA PHE A 296 -22.56 10.27 -0.90
C PHE A 296 -22.59 10.21 0.64
N MET A 297 -21.72 9.38 1.22
CA MET A 297 -21.67 9.21 2.68
C MET A 297 -21.14 10.45 3.39
N TYR A 298 -20.26 11.23 2.75
CA TYR A 298 -19.80 12.52 3.27
C TYR A 298 -20.89 13.58 3.17
N GLN A 299 -21.60 13.66 2.04
CA GLN A 299 -22.74 14.56 1.86
C GLN A 299 -23.85 14.27 2.90
N ARG A 300 -24.23 13.00 3.09
CA ARG A 300 -25.23 12.59 4.09
C ARG A 300 -24.78 12.81 5.53
N LYS A 301 -23.50 12.56 5.88
CA LYS A 301 -22.93 12.90 7.20
C LYS A 301 -23.00 14.42 7.46
N LEU A 302 -22.63 15.25 6.48
CA LEU A 302 -22.64 16.71 6.60
C LEU A 302 -24.06 17.27 6.72
N ASN A 303 -24.98 16.88 5.82
CA ASN A 303 -26.38 17.29 5.87
C ASN A 303 -26.97 17.05 7.28
N LYS A 304 -26.76 15.86 7.87
CA LYS A 304 -27.29 15.52 9.20
C LYS A 304 -26.76 16.41 10.34
N ILE A 305 -25.53 16.92 10.25
CA ILE A 305 -24.93 17.82 11.26
C ILE A 305 -25.34 19.28 10.99
N ASP A 306 -25.50 19.66 9.72
CA ASP A 306 -25.96 20.98 9.31
C ASP A 306 -27.45 21.21 9.64
N GLU A 307 -28.25 20.14 9.58
CA GLU A 307 -29.69 20.09 9.89
C GLU A 307 -30.00 19.90 11.38
N SER A 308 -29.02 19.60 12.24
CA SER A 308 -29.21 19.58 13.70
C SER A 308 -29.14 20.97 14.35
N ARG A 309 -29.14 22.04 13.53
CA ARG A 309 -29.10 23.43 13.97
C ARG A 309 -30.52 23.98 14.11
N VAL A 310 -30.76 24.77 15.15
CA VAL A 310 -32.04 25.47 15.38
C VAL A 310 -31.80 26.97 15.23
N ASP A 311 -32.57 27.62 14.36
CA ASP A 311 -32.40 29.03 14.00
C ASP A 311 -30.95 29.40 13.66
N GLY A 312 -30.29 28.50 12.90
CA GLY A 312 -28.87 28.59 12.50
C GLY A 312 -27.85 28.20 13.59
N ASN A 313 -28.26 28.10 14.85
CA ASN A 313 -27.36 27.86 15.99
C ASN A 313 -27.22 26.36 16.30
N PHE A 314 -26.00 25.95 16.68
CA PHE A 314 -25.80 24.69 17.40
C PHE A 314 -26.28 24.85 18.85
N LEU A 315 -27.10 23.91 19.33
CA LEU A 315 -27.56 23.86 20.72
C LEU A 315 -26.85 22.74 21.48
N ASP A 316 -26.64 22.92 22.78
CA ASP A 316 -26.21 21.85 23.69
C ASP A 316 -27.38 20.96 24.14
N SER A 317 -27.09 19.97 24.99
CA SER A 317 -28.09 19.02 25.54
C SER A 317 -29.21 19.67 26.37
N TYR A 318 -29.07 20.95 26.73
CA TYR A 318 -30.08 21.74 27.47
C TYR A 318 -30.78 22.76 26.57
N GLY A 319 -30.56 22.72 25.25
CA GLY A 319 -31.14 23.66 24.29
C GLY A 319 -30.46 25.03 24.28
N LYS A 320 -29.31 25.21 24.92
CA LYS A 320 -28.61 26.50 24.99
C LYS A 320 -27.66 26.64 23.78
N PRO A 321 -27.64 27.80 23.08
CA PRO A 321 -26.79 27.99 21.92
C PRO A 321 -25.29 27.97 22.25
N ALA A 322 -24.50 27.57 21.25
CA ALA A 322 -23.05 27.62 21.23
C ALA A 322 -22.51 29.05 21.43
N ASP A 323 -21.32 29.16 22.03
CA ASP A 323 -20.62 30.45 22.06
C ASP A 323 -20.04 30.79 20.67
N ILE A 324 -19.58 32.04 20.51
CA ILE A 324 -19.08 32.55 19.24
C ILE A 324 -17.82 31.80 18.73
N HIS A 325 -17.08 31.12 19.61
CA HIS A 325 -15.95 30.26 19.23
C HIS A 325 -16.43 28.92 18.70
N ALA A 326 -17.28 28.22 19.44
CA ALA A 326 -17.83 26.94 19.03
C ALA A 326 -18.65 27.06 17.74
N GLN A 327 -19.61 28.00 17.68
CA GLN A 327 -20.46 28.22 16.51
C GLN A 327 -19.64 28.49 15.23
N ARG A 328 -18.69 29.44 15.27
CA ARG A 328 -17.85 29.76 14.09
C ARG A 328 -16.93 28.62 13.69
N THR A 329 -16.42 27.84 14.66
CA THR A 329 -15.52 26.71 14.40
C THR A 329 -16.26 25.57 13.70
N LEU A 330 -17.47 25.22 14.15
CA LEU A 330 -18.31 24.20 13.52
C LEU A 330 -18.72 24.60 12.10
N LEU A 331 -19.20 25.84 11.91
CA LEU A 331 -19.57 26.36 10.58
C LEU A 331 -18.37 26.44 9.62
N TYR A 332 -17.17 26.73 10.10
CA TYR A 332 -15.95 26.66 9.29
C TYR A 332 -15.69 25.24 8.79
N LEU A 333 -15.80 24.23 9.65
CA LEU A 333 -15.55 22.83 9.26
C LEU A 333 -16.61 22.32 8.27
N ILE A 334 -17.89 22.69 8.43
CA ILE A 334 -18.96 22.36 7.45
C ILE A 334 -18.64 22.99 6.09
N ARG A 335 -18.43 24.30 6.03
CA ARG A 335 -18.16 25.02 4.77
C ARG A 335 -16.89 24.54 4.08
N ARG A 336 -15.80 24.25 4.83
CA ARG A 336 -14.59 23.65 4.27
C ARG A 336 -14.84 22.25 3.71
N SER A 337 -15.69 21.45 4.35
CA SER A 337 -16.02 20.10 3.88
C SER A 337 -16.88 20.12 2.62
N TYR A 338 -17.90 20.98 2.53
CA TYR A 338 -18.64 21.17 1.26
C TYR A 338 -17.75 21.70 0.13
N ALA A 339 -16.83 22.64 0.42
CA ALA A 339 -15.88 23.14 -0.57
C ALA A 339 -14.91 22.04 -1.08
N LEU A 340 -14.52 21.08 -0.23
CA LEU A 340 -13.72 19.93 -0.64
C LEU A 340 -14.52 18.94 -1.51
N ILE A 341 -15.79 18.68 -1.18
CA ILE A 341 -16.67 17.84 -2.01
C ILE A 341 -16.90 18.49 -3.38
N TYR A 342 -17.16 19.81 -3.42
CA TYR A 342 -17.27 20.60 -4.65
C TYR A 342 -16.00 20.48 -5.52
N GLY A 343 -14.81 20.60 -4.93
CA GLY A 343 -13.54 20.39 -5.64
C GLY A 343 -13.34 18.97 -6.18
N LEU A 344 -13.78 17.94 -5.44
CA LEU A 344 -13.75 16.55 -5.89
C LEU A 344 -14.76 16.28 -7.02
N LEU A 345 -15.95 16.87 -6.98
CA LEU A 345 -16.95 16.76 -8.04
C LEU A 345 -16.52 17.47 -9.34
N ILE A 346 -15.82 18.61 -9.26
CA ILE A 346 -15.28 19.30 -10.45
C ILE A 346 -14.11 18.53 -11.08
N SER A 347 -13.33 17.81 -10.27
CA SER A 347 -12.20 17.00 -10.74
C SER A 347 -12.58 15.57 -11.18
N SER A 348 -13.88 15.23 -11.16
CA SER A 348 -14.41 14.01 -11.80
C SER A 348 -14.41 14.15 -13.33
N GLU A 349 -13.38 13.59 -13.96
CA GLU A 349 -13.34 13.40 -15.41
C GLU A 349 -14.09 12.10 -15.79
N PRO A 350 -14.88 12.07 -16.89
CA PRO A 350 -15.68 10.92 -17.27
C PRO A 350 -14.82 9.75 -17.76
N VAL A 351 -14.51 8.81 -16.87
CA VAL A 351 -13.71 7.63 -17.21
C VAL A 351 -14.34 6.35 -16.66
N SER A 352 -14.81 5.49 -17.55
CA SER A 352 -15.12 4.10 -17.22
C SER A 352 -13.90 3.45 -16.56
N GLU A 353 -14.07 2.77 -15.44
CA GLU A 353 -12.99 2.12 -14.69
C GLU A 353 -12.14 1.16 -15.56
N ALA A 354 -12.77 0.51 -16.55
CA ALA A 354 -12.07 -0.30 -17.55
C ALA A 354 -11.24 0.53 -18.56
N LEU A 355 -11.68 1.75 -18.88
CA LEU A 355 -10.98 2.68 -19.78
C LEU A 355 -9.93 3.55 -19.08
N LEU A 356 -9.84 3.57 -17.74
CA LEU A 356 -8.80 4.31 -17.00
C LEU A 356 -7.37 4.13 -17.56
N PRO A 357 -6.90 2.90 -17.90
CA PRO A 357 -5.58 2.72 -18.48
C PRO A 357 -5.40 3.43 -19.83
N ILE A 358 -6.46 3.55 -20.64
CA ILE A 358 -6.44 4.17 -21.97
C ILE A 358 -6.60 5.69 -21.86
N TYR A 359 -7.55 6.14 -21.03
CA TYR A 359 -7.80 7.55 -20.77
C TYR A 359 -6.58 8.23 -20.18
N ASN A 360 -5.95 7.65 -19.15
CA ASN A 360 -4.78 8.25 -18.50
C ASN A 360 -3.62 8.46 -19.51
N GLN A 361 -3.45 7.52 -20.46
CA GLN A 361 -2.48 7.66 -21.54
C GLN A 361 -2.86 8.75 -22.55
N LEU A 362 -4.13 8.83 -22.97
CA LEU A 362 -4.63 9.88 -23.88
C LEU A 362 -4.60 11.28 -23.23
N GLN A 363 -4.94 11.39 -21.95
CA GLN A 363 -4.96 12.66 -21.21
C GLN A 363 -3.54 13.17 -20.92
N THR A 364 -2.60 12.27 -20.61
CA THR A 364 -1.17 12.59 -20.54
C THR A 364 -0.67 13.09 -21.90
N LEU A 365 -0.98 12.37 -22.98
CA LEU A 365 -0.59 12.77 -24.33
C LEU A 365 -1.17 14.13 -24.73
N ARG A 366 -2.43 14.40 -24.37
CA ARG A 366 -3.10 15.70 -24.58
C ARG A 366 -2.39 16.83 -23.82
N LYS A 367 -1.96 16.60 -22.57
CA LYS A 367 -1.22 17.61 -21.78
C LYS A 367 0.09 17.97 -22.47
N CYS A 368 0.90 16.97 -22.83
CA CYS A 368 2.16 17.21 -23.53
C CYS A 368 1.98 17.87 -24.91
N LEU A 369 0.91 17.55 -25.65
CA LEU A 369 0.61 18.22 -26.93
C LEU A 369 0.10 19.67 -26.75
N ILE A 370 -0.51 20.01 -25.62
CA ILE A 370 -0.85 21.39 -25.25
C ILE A 370 0.41 22.16 -24.84
N GLU A 371 1.27 21.58 -24.01
CA GLU A 371 2.55 22.20 -23.60
C GLU A 371 3.47 22.46 -24.80
N VAL A 372 3.54 21.53 -25.77
CA VAL A 372 4.24 21.73 -27.05
C VAL A 372 3.64 22.88 -27.86
N LYS A 373 2.31 23.04 -27.88
CA LYS A 373 1.63 24.15 -28.56
C LYS A 373 1.90 25.49 -27.86
N GLU A 374 1.83 25.53 -26.54
CA GLU A 374 2.06 26.73 -25.73
C GLU A 374 3.54 27.15 -25.73
N SER A 375 4.46 26.19 -25.93
CA SER A 375 5.90 26.43 -26.15
C SER A 375 6.26 26.91 -27.57
N GLY A 376 5.27 27.22 -28.42
CA GLY A 376 5.47 27.73 -29.78
C GLY A 376 5.25 26.72 -30.92
N GLY A 377 4.94 25.47 -30.59
CA GLY A 377 4.74 24.38 -31.56
C GLY A 377 6.01 23.59 -31.89
N VAL A 378 5.90 22.68 -32.86
CA VAL A 378 7.02 21.85 -33.34
C VAL A 378 7.76 22.49 -34.51
N SER A 379 9.07 22.33 -34.54
CA SER A 379 9.96 22.82 -35.59
C SER A 379 10.14 21.83 -36.75
N ASN A 380 9.70 20.57 -36.60
CA ASN A 380 9.56 19.61 -37.70
C ASN A 380 8.61 18.44 -37.36
N THR A 381 8.14 17.73 -38.39
CA THR A 381 7.23 16.57 -38.22
C THR A 381 7.84 15.35 -37.53
N ARG A 382 9.15 15.31 -37.27
CA ARG A 382 9.82 14.21 -36.55
C ARG A 382 9.67 14.36 -35.03
N GLU A 383 9.52 15.57 -34.52
CA GLU A 383 9.17 15.86 -33.13
C GLU A 383 7.76 15.37 -32.78
N LEU A 384 6.85 15.30 -33.75
CA LEU A 384 5.53 14.69 -33.57
C LEU A 384 5.55 13.15 -33.56
N TYR A 385 6.68 12.52 -33.93
CA TYR A 385 6.77 11.07 -34.10
C TYR A 385 6.56 10.27 -32.80
N PRO A 386 7.11 10.65 -31.63
CA PRO A 386 6.81 9.98 -30.37
C PRO A 386 5.32 10.01 -30.01
N TYR A 387 4.67 11.16 -30.20
CA TYR A 387 3.25 11.33 -29.94
C TYR A 387 2.38 10.53 -30.91
N SER A 388 2.77 10.47 -32.19
CA SER A 388 2.13 9.63 -33.20
C SER A 388 2.30 8.13 -32.92
N MET A 389 3.49 7.68 -32.52
CA MET A 389 3.70 6.29 -32.10
C MET A 389 2.91 5.97 -30.82
N LYS A 390 2.75 6.92 -29.90
CA LYS A 390 1.92 6.70 -28.70
C LYS A 390 0.43 6.65 -29.03
N LEU A 391 -0.06 7.46 -29.97
CA LEU A 391 -1.41 7.35 -30.52
C LEU A 391 -1.64 5.98 -31.18
N ASN A 392 -0.73 5.52 -32.05
CA ASN A 392 -0.84 4.20 -32.67
C ASN A 392 -0.74 3.06 -31.65
N SER A 393 0.09 3.20 -30.61
CA SER A 393 0.17 2.25 -29.48
C SER A 393 -1.13 2.16 -28.69
N ILE A 394 -1.95 3.21 -28.68
CA ILE A 394 -3.28 3.22 -28.06
C ILE A 394 -4.33 2.69 -29.05
N ASP A 395 -4.26 3.06 -30.33
CA ASP A 395 -5.17 2.60 -31.38
C ASP A 395 -5.09 1.07 -31.58
N ASN A 396 -3.89 0.50 -31.47
CA ASN A 396 -3.62 -0.94 -31.44
C ASN A 396 -4.25 -1.68 -30.24
N MET A 397 -4.86 -0.99 -29.27
CA MET A 397 -5.65 -1.60 -28.19
C MET A 397 -7.12 -1.85 -28.61
N ARG A 398 -7.47 -1.60 -29.87
CA ARG A 398 -8.80 -1.88 -30.44
C ARG A 398 -8.89 -3.28 -31.05
N VAL A 399 -10.06 -3.90 -30.91
CA VAL A 399 -10.50 -5.11 -31.61
C VAL A 399 -11.85 -4.79 -32.26
N ASP A 400 -12.02 -5.12 -33.54
CA ASP A 400 -13.24 -4.83 -34.32
C ASP A 400 -13.74 -3.37 -34.19
N VAL A 401 -12.79 -2.42 -34.25
CA VAL A 401 -13.02 -0.96 -34.16
C VAL A 401 -13.48 -0.47 -32.76
N LEU A 402 -13.49 -1.32 -31.74
CA LEU A 402 -13.83 -0.99 -30.35
C LEU A 402 -12.68 -1.31 -29.39
N PHE A 403 -12.61 -0.62 -28.25
CA PHE A 403 -11.66 -1.00 -27.18
C PHE A 403 -12.24 -2.20 -26.42
N ALA A 404 -11.61 -3.37 -26.56
CA ALA A 404 -12.07 -4.62 -25.98
C ALA A 404 -11.30 -5.02 -24.72
N PHE A 405 -12.02 -5.49 -23.70
CA PHE A 405 -11.45 -5.99 -22.44
C PHE A 405 -11.92 -7.43 -22.20
N PRO A 406 -11.14 -8.27 -21.49
CA PRO A 406 -11.39 -9.71 -21.39
C PRO A 406 -12.59 -10.04 -20.50
N CYS A 407 -13.78 -10.04 -21.10
CA CYS A 407 -15.00 -10.60 -20.54
C CYS A 407 -15.77 -11.33 -21.66
N ILE A 408 -16.00 -12.63 -21.45
CA ILE A 408 -16.72 -13.58 -22.34
C ILE A 408 -15.89 -14.03 -23.57
N PRO A 409 -15.57 -15.35 -23.71
CA PRO A 409 -15.11 -15.92 -24.98
C PRO A 409 -16.30 -16.19 -25.94
N PRO A 410 -16.10 -16.17 -27.26
CA PRO A 410 -17.18 -16.44 -28.22
C PRO A 410 -17.61 -17.92 -28.21
N HIS A 411 -18.88 -18.16 -28.62
CA HIS A 411 -19.57 -19.46 -28.73
C HIS A 411 -19.93 -20.13 -27.39
N ASN A 412 -21.19 -20.10 -26.94
CA ASN A 412 -22.22 -21.01 -27.45
C ASN A 412 -23.65 -20.47 -27.22
N PHE A 413 -24.31 -20.00 -28.27
CA PHE A 413 -25.74 -19.64 -28.26
C PHE A 413 -26.51 -20.40 -29.36
N TYR A 414 -26.43 -21.74 -29.33
CA TYR A 414 -27.36 -22.64 -30.01
C TYR A 414 -27.51 -23.94 -29.22
N ARG A 415 -28.55 -24.00 -28.38
CA ARG A 415 -29.28 -25.23 -28.02
C ARG A 415 -30.67 -24.86 -27.51
N GLU A 416 -31.64 -25.72 -27.79
CA GLU A 416 -33.04 -25.33 -27.90
C GLU A 416 -33.82 -25.47 -26.58
N VAL A 417 -34.95 -24.77 -26.49
CA VAL A 417 -35.90 -24.88 -25.38
C VAL A 417 -36.65 -26.22 -25.50
N PRO A 418 -36.76 -27.03 -24.43
CA PRO A 418 -37.51 -28.28 -24.47
C PRO A 418 -39.03 -28.03 -24.50
N PRO A 419 -39.80 -28.63 -25.43
CA PRO A 419 -41.25 -28.51 -25.46
C PRO A 419 -41.94 -29.53 -24.53
N LEU A 420 -43.06 -29.13 -23.92
CA LEU A 420 -44.00 -30.03 -23.25
C LEU A 420 -45.01 -30.64 -24.27
N PRO A 421 -45.67 -31.77 -23.94
CA PRO A 421 -45.90 -32.83 -24.93
C PRO A 421 -47.26 -32.78 -25.66
N ARG A 422 -47.33 -33.50 -26.78
CA ARG A 422 -48.54 -34.14 -27.35
C ARG A 422 -48.16 -35.37 -28.19
N PRO A 423 -49.09 -36.33 -28.44
CA PRO A 423 -48.73 -37.68 -28.88
C PRO A 423 -48.97 -37.98 -30.37
N GLY A 424 -48.23 -38.97 -30.89
CA GLY A 424 -48.79 -40.00 -31.79
C GLY A 424 -48.41 -39.97 -33.29
N ILE A 425 -47.83 -41.09 -33.75
CA ILE A 425 -48.01 -41.72 -35.08
C ILE A 425 -47.45 -40.98 -36.31
N GLY A 426 -46.79 -41.70 -37.24
CA GLY A 426 -46.76 -41.31 -38.67
C GLY A 426 -45.44 -41.47 -39.44
N LEU A 427 -45.30 -42.57 -40.16
CA LEU A 427 -44.16 -42.97 -41.01
C LEU A 427 -43.71 -41.99 -42.13
N SER A 428 -42.38 -41.92 -42.30
CA SER A 428 -41.61 -42.05 -43.56
C SER A 428 -41.46 -40.93 -44.63
N GLN A 429 -40.18 -40.75 -45.01
CA GLN A 429 -39.56 -40.31 -46.28
C GLN A 429 -39.42 -38.80 -46.65
N PRO A 430 -38.39 -38.42 -47.47
CA PRO A 430 -37.84 -37.06 -47.47
C PRO A 430 -37.58 -36.37 -48.83
N GLN A 431 -37.62 -35.02 -48.82
CA GLN A 431 -36.84 -34.08 -49.67
C GLN A 431 -37.02 -34.09 -51.22
N PRO A 432 -36.48 -33.08 -51.95
CA PRO A 432 -36.42 -31.64 -51.65
C PRO A 432 -36.87 -30.75 -52.84
N ALA A 433 -37.22 -29.46 -52.59
CA ALA A 433 -37.51 -28.51 -53.68
C ALA A 433 -37.08 -27.04 -53.40
N ASN A 434 -36.00 -26.64 -54.10
CA ASN A 434 -35.62 -25.35 -54.70
C ASN A 434 -36.10 -23.95 -54.25
N GLN A 435 -35.30 -22.95 -54.64
CA GLN A 435 -35.45 -21.51 -54.37
C GLN A 435 -36.36 -20.76 -55.36
N ARG A 436 -37.04 -19.68 -54.91
CA ARG A 436 -36.73 -18.27 -55.29
C ARG A 436 -37.68 -17.20 -54.68
N SER A 437 -37.11 -16.00 -54.51
CA SER A 437 -37.66 -14.63 -54.26
C SER A 437 -39.16 -14.35 -54.57
N PRO A 438 -39.87 -13.43 -53.86
CA PRO A 438 -39.45 -12.01 -53.72
C PRO A 438 -39.81 -11.25 -52.40
N LYS A 439 -39.58 -9.92 -52.40
CA LYS A 439 -39.62 -8.97 -51.26
C LYS A 439 -41.02 -8.71 -50.66
N LYS A 440 -41.10 -8.44 -49.35
CA LYS A 440 -42.10 -7.55 -48.71
C LYS A 440 -41.61 -6.95 -47.37
N PHE A 441 -42.36 -5.97 -46.85
CA PHE A 441 -42.02 -5.12 -45.69
C PHE A 441 -42.36 -5.73 -44.31
N THR A 442 -41.59 -5.35 -43.28
CA THR A 442 -41.98 -5.32 -41.86
C THR A 442 -41.33 -4.08 -41.18
N PRO A 443 -41.89 -3.57 -40.05
CA PRO A 443 -41.58 -2.22 -39.55
C PRO A 443 -40.27 -2.12 -38.73
N LYS A 444 -39.69 -0.92 -38.70
CA LYS A 444 -38.49 -0.60 -37.90
C LYS A 444 -38.85 -0.32 -36.44
N VAL A 445 -38.38 -1.17 -35.52
CA VAL A 445 -38.18 -0.76 -34.12
C VAL A 445 -36.98 0.19 -34.06
N ARG A 446 -37.18 1.42 -33.59
CA ARG A 446 -36.08 2.35 -33.28
C ARG A 446 -35.44 1.91 -31.96
N GLN A 447 -34.38 1.11 -32.03
CA GLN A 447 -33.35 1.17 -30.99
C GLN A 447 -32.71 2.56 -31.05
N HIS A 448 -32.55 3.22 -29.89
CA HIS A 448 -31.72 4.43 -29.81
C HIS A 448 -30.25 4.05 -30.00
N ARG A 449 -29.80 4.06 -31.26
CA ARG A 449 -28.42 4.43 -31.55
C ARG A 449 -28.23 5.86 -31.06
N ILE A 450 -27.60 6.05 -29.91
CA ILE A 450 -26.70 7.19 -29.76
C ILE A 450 -25.73 7.08 -30.94
N SER A 451 -25.67 8.11 -31.78
CA SER A 451 -24.81 8.04 -32.95
C SER A 451 -23.36 8.08 -32.47
N ASN A 452 -22.52 7.15 -32.93
CA ASN A 452 -21.07 7.27 -32.72
C ASN A 452 -20.52 8.55 -33.38
N GLY A 453 -21.32 9.25 -34.21
CA GLY A 453 -20.98 10.48 -34.90
C GLY A 453 -20.30 11.50 -34.01
N ASP A 454 -20.82 11.88 -32.86
CA ASP A 454 -20.27 13.02 -32.11
C ASP A 454 -18.92 12.72 -31.44
N ILE A 455 -18.76 11.51 -30.90
CA ILE A 455 -17.47 11.03 -30.36
C ILE A 455 -16.48 10.79 -31.52
N PHE A 456 -16.92 10.20 -32.62
CA PHE A 456 -16.07 9.95 -33.79
C PHE A 456 -15.71 11.24 -34.53
N ASN A 457 -16.57 12.26 -34.53
CA ASN A 457 -16.33 13.61 -35.03
C ASN A 457 -15.33 14.36 -34.14
N PHE A 458 -15.40 14.18 -32.82
CA PHE A 458 -14.39 14.73 -31.90
C PHE A 458 -13.00 14.13 -32.18
N PHE A 459 -12.91 12.80 -32.35
CA PHE A 459 -11.65 12.15 -32.76
C PHE A 459 -11.22 12.51 -34.20
N LEU A 460 -12.15 12.62 -35.15
CA LEU A 460 -11.87 13.01 -36.54
C LEU A 460 -11.43 14.47 -36.66
N ALA A 461 -11.97 15.41 -35.88
CA ALA A 461 -11.56 16.81 -35.90
C ALA A 461 -10.09 16.94 -35.49
N ILE A 462 -9.72 16.29 -34.38
CA ILE A 462 -8.33 16.22 -33.90
C ILE A 462 -7.42 15.58 -34.97
N ALA A 463 -7.83 14.46 -35.57
CA ALA A 463 -7.05 13.80 -36.63
C ALA A 463 -6.96 14.64 -37.92
N ALA A 464 -8.01 15.38 -38.28
CA ALA A 464 -8.07 16.21 -39.48
C ALA A 464 -7.18 17.44 -39.36
N ASP A 465 -7.19 18.16 -38.24
CA ASP A 465 -6.29 19.29 -38.01
C ASP A 465 -4.82 18.85 -38.01
N ILE A 466 -4.50 17.73 -37.36
CA ILE A 466 -3.15 17.12 -37.42
C ILE A 466 -2.77 16.76 -38.87
N SER A 467 -3.67 16.10 -39.63
CA SER A 467 -3.40 15.74 -41.03
C SER A 467 -3.27 16.95 -41.96
N LYS A 468 -3.95 18.06 -41.65
CA LYS A 468 -3.86 19.33 -42.38
C LYS A 468 -2.53 20.02 -42.09
N MET A 469 -2.09 20.04 -40.83
CA MET A 469 -0.80 20.58 -40.40
C MET A 469 0.38 19.80 -40.99
N MET A 470 0.31 18.46 -41.05
CA MET A 470 1.37 17.62 -41.62
C MET A 470 1.58 17.81 -43.13
N ARG A 471 0.56 18.26 -43.88
CA ARG A 471 0.68 18.44 -45.35
C ARG A 471 1.50 19.66 -45.78
N GLN A 472 1.65 20.67 -44.93
CA GLN A 472 2.46 21.85 -45.25
C GLN A 472 3.98 21.62 -45.08
N TYR A 473 4.40 20.55 -44.37
CA TYR A 473 5.82 20.30 -44.06
C TYR A 473 6.57 19.40 -45.06
N PHE A 474 5.88 18.70 -45.97
CA PHE A 474 6.50 17.72 -46.87
C PHE A 474 6.94 18.31 -48.21
N CYS A 475 7.92 19.23 -48.18
CA CYS A 475 8.61 19.72 -49.39
C CYS A 475 10.06 20.17 -49.13
N GLN A 476 11.01 19.23 -49.03
CA GLN A 476 12.35 19.24 -49.70
C GLN A 476 13.31 18.14 -49.19
N ARG A 477 14.06 17.51 -50.13
CA ARG A 477 15.39 16.83 -50.08
C ARG A 477 15.76 15.92 -48.86
N ALA A 478 16.22 14.65 -48.94
CA ALA A 478 16.84 13.75 -49.94
C ALA A 478 18.40 13.63 -49.97
N ALA A 479 18.89 12.37 -49.96
CA ALA A 479 20.27 11.84 -50.19
C ALA A 479 21.37 12.04 -49.10
N ALA A 480 22.46 11.22 -48.97
CA ALA A 480 22.68 9.77 -49.23
C ALA A 480 24.06 9.20 -48.72
N SER A 481 24.03 8.06 -48.00
CA SER A 481 24.96 6.87 -48.03
C SER A 481 26.53 6.90 -47.84
N ARG A 482 27.01 5.94 -47.00
CA ARG A 482 28.30 5.15 -47.05
C ARG A 482 29.62 5.93 -46.67
N LYS A 483 30.78 5.34 -46.29
CA LYS A 483 31.25 3.92 -46.20
C LYS A 483 32.06 3.57 -44.90
N LEU A 484 33.16 2.79 -44.97
CA LEU A 484 33.41 1.63 -44.05
C LEU A 484 34.89 1.09 -44.12
N ALA A 485 35.39 0.38 -43.07
CA ALA A 485 36.63 -0.44 -42.95
C ALA A 485 37.97 0.32 -42.62
N GLN A 486 39.07 -0.25 -42.05
CA GLN A 486 39.42 -1.53 -41.38
C GLN A 486 40.83 -1.44 -40.69
N CYS A 487 41.17 -2.29 -39.69
CA CYS A 487 42.46 -3.05 -39.51
C CYS A 487 42.78 -3.56 -38.07
N LEU A 488 43.67 -4.57 -37.98
CA LEU A 488 44.22 -5.34 -36.83
C LEU A 488 45.63 -5.89 -37.25
N PRO A 489 46.40 -6.74 -36.50
CA PRO A 489 46.29 -7.30 -35.14
C PRO A 489 47.49 -6.85 -34.23
N LEU A 490 48.36 -7.59 -33.49
CA LEU A 490 48.62 -9.03 -33.20
C LEU A 490 49.59 -9.20 -31.97
N GLY A 491 49.33 -10.18 -31.07
CA GLY A 491 50.34 -10.79 -30.16
C GLY A 491 50.47 -10.15 -28.75
N ALA A 492 50.90 -10.86 -27.70
CA ALA A 492 51.28 -12.28 -27.54
C ALA A 492 51.01 -12.81 -26.09
N ARG A 493 51.19 -14.12 -25.83
CA ARG A 493 50.97 -14.80 -24.54
C ARG A 493 52.27 -15.12 -23.79
N ILE A 494 52.25 -15.14 -22.46
CA ILE A 494 53.20 -15.88 -21.59
C ILE A 494 52.42 -16.65 -20.49
N ARG A 495 52.98 -17.75 -19.99
CA ARG A 495 52.47 -18.60 -18.88
C ARG A 495 53.50 -18.66 -17.74
N SER A 496 53.03 -18.88 -16.51
CA SER A 496 53.81 -19.49 -15.41
C SER A 496 52.89 -20.32 -14.49
N ARG A 497 53.46 -21.06 -13.52
CA ARG A 497 52.80 -22.06 -12.67
C ARG A 497 53.47 -22.16 -11.30
N GLY A 498 52.73 -22.65 -10.30
CA GLY A 498 53.26 -23.13 -9.01
C GLY A 498 53.07 -22.14 -7.86
N LEU A 499 52.86 -22.56 -6.60
CA LEU A 499 52.65 -23.91 -6.04
C LEU A 499 51.58 -23.84 -4.93
N ALA A 500 51.09 -24.99 -4.46
CA ALA A 500 50.14 -25.07 -3.35
C ALA A 500 50.80 -25.59 -2.07
N THR A 501 50.26 -25.21 -0.92
CA THR A 501 50.55 -25.75 0.42
C THR A 501 49.25 -26.24 1.05
N GLU A 502 49.33 -27.31 1.84
CA GLU A 502 48.16 -27.95 2.44
C GLU A 502 47.64 -27.18 3.68
N ALA A 503 46.36 -27.36 3.98
CA ALA A 503 45.69 -26.87 5.19
C ALA A 503 45.19 -28.07 6.03
N ASP A 504 45.18 -27.89 7.35
CA ASP A 504 44.88 -28.95 8.34
C ASP A 504 43.48 -29.58 8.17
N PRO A 505 43.37 -30.91 7.93
CA PRO A 505 42.08 -31.59 7.77
C PRO A 505 41.19 -31.68 9.02
N GLN A 506 41.70 -31.42 10.23
CA GLN A 506 40.97 -31.75 11.48
C GLN A 506 40.00 -30.66 11.97
N SER A 507 39.96 -29.49 11.35
CA SER A 507 39.01 -28.41 11.71
C SER A 507 37.74 -28.35 10.86
N SER A 508 37.74 -28.93 9.65
CA SER A 508 36.69 -28.74 8.64
C SER A 508 35.55 -29.77 8.67
N ALA A 509 35.70 -30.87 9.42
CA ALA A 509 34.89 -32.09 9.26
C ALA A 509 33.40 -32.01 9.68
N ASN A 510 32.90 -30.84 10.10
CA ASN A 510 31.51 -30.64 10.54
C ASN A 510 30.87 -29.30 10.11
N SER A 511 31.49 -28.53 9.20
CA SER A 511 31.04 -27.15 8.91
C SER A 511 30.26 -26.96 7.60
N SER A 512 30.42 -27.80 6.56
CA SER A 512 29.69 -27.63 5.29
C SER A 512 28.37 -28.40 5.22
N SER A 513 28.24 -29.49 5.95
CA SER A 513 27.02 -30.33 5.98
C SER A 513 25.78 -29.60 6.53
N SER A 514 25.96 -28.65 7.46
CA SER A 514 24.89 -27.77 7.99
C SER A 514 24.58 -26.55 7.10
N ARG A 515 25.36 -26.35 6.03
CA ARG A 515 25.27 -25.22 5.09
C ARG A 515 24.81 -25.66 3.69
N SER A 516 25.01 -26.93 3.34
CA SER A 516 24.56 -27.53 2.08
C SER A 516 23.08 -27.95 2.16
N PRO A 517 22.26 -27.76 1.11
CA PRO A 517 20.92 -28.32 1.05
C PRO A 517 20.97 -29.86 1.13
N PRO A 518 19.95 -30.51 1.72
CA PRO A 518 19.86 -31.98 1.79
C PRO A 518 19.50 -32.60 0.42
N TYR A 519 20.30 -32.35 -0.60
CA TYR A 519 20.05 -32.72 -2.00
C TYR A 519 19.57 -34.17 -2.21
N PRO A 520 20.07 -35.22 -1.52
CA PRO A 520 19.53 -36.58 -1.68
C PRO A 520 18.04 -36.70 -1.31
N LYS A 521 17.58 -36.00 -0.26
CA LYS A 521 16.16 -35.92 0.15
C LYS A 521 15.36 -35.14 -0.89
N ILE A 522 15.85 -33.96 -1.27
CA ILE A 522 15.17 -33.05 -2.21
C ILE A 522 15.01 -33.71 -3.58
N LEU A 523 16.06 -34.36 -4.11
CA LEU A 523 16.01 -35.07 -5.40
C LEU A 523 15.13 -36.33 -5.35
N ASN A 524 14.99 -36.99 -4.19
CA ASN A 524 14.05 -38.08 -4.03
C ASN A 524 12.60 -37.58 -4.05
N ASN A 525 12.31 -36.49 -3.32
CA ASN A 525 11.00 -35.84 -3.35
C ASN A 525 10.67 -35.30 -4.75
N LEU A 526 11.64 -34.78 -5.52
CA LEU A 526 11.41 -34.36 -6.91
C LEU A 526 10.93 -35.53 -7.80
N ARG A 527 11.47 -36.74 -7.61
CA ARG A 527 10.99 -37.94 -8.32
C ARG A 527 9.55 -38.27 -7.94
N GLU A 528 9.20 -38.12 -6.67
CA GLU A 528 7.84 -38.33 -6.18
C GLU A 528 6.86 -37.29 -6.74
N VAL A 529 7.26 -36.01 -6.82
CA VAL A 529 6.47 -34.96 -7.50
C VAL A 529 6.22 -35.31 -8.97
N ARG A 530 7.21 -35.88 -9.68
CA ARG A 530 7.02 -36.37 -11.06
C ARG A 530 6.14 -37.62 -11.13
N ARG A 531 6.15 -38.50 -10.13
CA ARG A 531 5.22 -39.65 -10.03
C ARG A 531 3.78 -39.17 -9.86
N VAL A 532 3.57 -38.16 -9.01
CA VAL A 532 2.24 -37.65 -8.62
C VAL A 532 1.64 -36.72 -9.69
N LEU A 533 2.45 -35.87 -10.33
CA LEU A 533 1.98 -34.91 -11.35
C LEU A 533 2.18 -35.38 -12.81
N GLY A 534 2.92 -36.47 -13.03
CA GLY A 534 3.34 -36.95 -14.35
C GLY A 534 4.67 -36.33 -14.82
N THR A 535 5.44 -37.11 -15.61
CA THR A 535 6.74 -36.70 -16.17
C THR A 535 6.64 -35.62 -17.24
N GLU A 536 5.52 -35.58 -17.97
CA GLU A 536 5.29 -34.69 -19.12
C GLU A 536 4.93 -33.25 -18.70
N ARG A 537 4.62 -33.02 -17.43
CA ARG A 537 4.31 -31.68 -16.92
C ARG A 537 5.60 -30.89 -16.70
N SER A 538 5.84 -29.89 -17.53
CA SER A 538 6.86 -28.87 -17.27
C SER A 538 6.55 -28.07 -16.00
N LEU A 539 7.56 -27.94 -15.14
CA LEU A 539 7.53 -27.18 -13.89
C LEU A 539 8.52 -26.02 -13.96
N THR A 540 8.14 -24.87 -13.39
CA THR A 540 9.07 -23.75 -13.18
C THR A 540 10.10 -24.10 -12.10
N LEU A 541 11.17 -23.30 -11.96
CA LEU A 541 12.14 -23.49 -10.89
C LEU A 541 11.50 -23.36 -9.50
N ALA A 542 10.62 -22.37 -9.33
CA ALA A 542 9.87 -22.14 -8.11
C ALA A 542 9.04 -23.38 -7.71
N GLU A 543 8.33 -23.99 -8.66
CA GLU A 543 7.56 -25.22 -8.43
C GLU A 543 8.47 -26.41 -8.09
N LYS A 544 9.57 -26.61 -8.83
CA LYS A 544 10.52 -27.70 -8.56
C LYS A 544 11.08 -27.64 -7.14
N ILE A 545 11.53 -26.47 -6.70
CA ILE A 545 12.10 -26.30 -5.37
C ILE A 545 10.99 -26.45 -4.32
N LEU A 546 9.88 -25.71 -4.40
CA LEU A 546 8.79 -25.83 -3.41
C LEU A 546 8.26 -27.26 -3.27
N TYR A 547 7.91 -27.92 -4.39
CA TYR A 547 7.27 -29.23 -4.34
C TYR A 547 8.22 -30.33 -3.86
N SER A 548 9.54 -30.15 -4.02
CA SER A 548 10.54 -31.08 -3.48
C SER A 548 10.73 -30.94 -1.96
N HIS A 549 10.25 -29.86 -1.33
CA HIS A 549 10.30 -29.64 0.12
C HIS A 549 8.97 -29.90 0.82
N LEU A 550 8.03 -30.60 0.18
CA LEU A 550 6.78 -31.02 0.81
C LEU A 550 7.01 -32.11 1.85
N ASP A 551 6.26 -32.04 2.95
CA ASP A 551 6.17 -33.08 3.99
C ASP A 551 5.44 -34.32 3.43
N ASN A 552 4.32 -34.10 2.75
CA ASN A 552 3.60 -35.10 1.98
C ASN A 552 3.21 -34.53 0.60
N VAL A 553 3.71 -35.18 -0.46
CA VAL A 553 3.53 -34.77 -1.86
C VAL A 553 2.10 -34.99 -2.34
N GLU A 554 1.48 -36.14 -2.07
CA GLU A 554 0.11 -36.43 -2.50
C GLU A 554 -0.90 -35.56 -1.74
N GLU A 555 -0.77 -35.42 -0.42
CA GLU A 555 -1.65 -34.57 0.40
C GLU A 555 -1.62 -33.11 -0.09
N SER A 556 -0.42 -32.54 -0.26
CA SER A 556 -0.27 -31.11 -0.59
C SER A 556 -0.56 -30.77 -2.05
N LEU A 557 -0.44 -31.71 -2.98
CA LEU A 557 -0.62 -31.44 -4.41
C LEU A 557 -1.97 -31.89 -4.96
N LEU A 558 -2.66 -32.86 -4.36
CA LEU A 558 -3.92 -33.42 -4.89
C LEU A 558 -5.18 -32.92 -4.16
N SER A 559 -5.08 -32.55 -2.88
CA SER A 559 -6.22 -32.07 -2.06
C SER A 559 -6.72 -30.72 -2.56
N ASP A 560 -8.02 -30.63 -2.88
CA ASP A 560 -8.72 -29.43 -3.39
C ASP A 560 -8.17 -28.79 -4.69
N THR A 561 -7.13 -29.37 -5.31
CA THR A 561 -6.49 -28.87 -6.54
C THR A 561 -7.07 -29.45 -7.84
N GLN A 562 -8.24 -30.10 -7.79
CA GLN A 562 -8.74 -30.97 -8.88
C GLN A 562 -7.72 -32.06 -9.27
N ASN A 563 -7.17 -32.76 -8.27
CA ASN A 563 -6.17 -33.82 -8.44
C ASN A 563 -4.93 -33.34 -9.22
N GLY A 564 -4.30 -32.29 -8.71
CA GLY A 564 -3.05 -31.71 -9.24
C GLY A 564 -3.20 -30.77 -10.43
N LYS A 565 -4.39 -30.62 -11.03
CA LYS A 565 -4.57 -29.76 -12.22
C LYS A 565 -4.47 -28.27 -11.91
N ASN A 566 -4.98 -27.84 -10.76
CA ASN A 566 -5.10 -26.44 -10.36
C ASN A 566 -4.43 -26.23 -8.98
N ILE A 567 -3.09 -26.16 -8.98
CA ILE A 567 -2.28 -26.05 -7.74
C ILE A 567 -2.02 -24.58 -7.38
N ARG A 568 -1.53 -23.77 -8.33
CA ARG A 568 -1.13 -22.37 -8.11
C ARG A 568 -2.31 -21.52 -7.66
N GLY A 569 -2.16 -20.81 -6.56
CA GLY A 569 -3.23 -20.04 -5.91
C GLY A 569 -4.29 -20.87 -5.17
N GLN A 570 -4.20 -22.21 -5.15
CA GLN A 570 -5.22 -23.09 -4.56
C GLN A 570 -4.69 -24.04 -3.49
N ALA A 571 -3.60 -24.76 -3.73
CA ALA A 571 -3.04 -25.68 -2.72
C ALA A 571 -2.53 -24.94 -1.47
N ASN A 572 -2.68 -25.56 -0.31
CA ASN A 572 -1.95 -25.20 0.90
C ASN A 572 -0.78 -26.19 1.03
N LEU A 573 0.42 -25.76 0.66
CA LEU A 573 1.63 -26.59 0.68
C LEU A 573 2.12 -26.74 2.12
N LYS A 574 2.22 -27.99 2.60
CA LYS A 574 2.88 -28.31 3.88
C LYS A 574 4.36 -28.53 3.63
N LEU A 575 5.18 -27.52 3.92
CA LEU A 575 6.61 -27.48 3.59
C LEU A 575 7.49 -27.81 4.80
N LYS A 576 8.67 -28.36 4.51
CA LYS A 576 9.77 -28.62 5.45
C LYS A 576 10.99 -27.78 5.04
N PRO A 577 11.15 -26.55 5.57
CA PRO A 577 12.33 -25.71 5.30
C PRO A 577 13.61 -26.36 5.81
N ASP A 578 14.73 -26.12 5.12
CA ASP A 578 16.04 -26.68 5.48
C ASP A 578 16.71 -25.94 6.64
N ARG A 579 16.44 -24.63 6.79
CA ARG A 579 17.04 -23.79 7.84
C ARG A 579 16.23 -22.52 8.16
N VAL A 580 16.59 -21.89 9.27
CA VAL A 580 16.04 -20.61 9.75
C VAL A 580 17.14 -19.55 9.93
N ALA A 581 16.83 -18.29 9.65
CA ALA A 581 17.66 -17.14 10.02
C ALA A 581 16.82 -16.07 10.73
N MET A 582 17.32 -15.50 11.83
CA MET A 582 16.60 -14.51 12.65
C MET A 582 17.46 -13.28 12.91
N GLN A 583 16.85 -12.09 12.90
CA GLN A 583 17.51 -10.84 13.30
C GLN A 583 17.08 -10.40 14.71
N ASP A 584 17.95 -9.72 15.44
CA ASP A 584 17.80 -9.37 16.86
C ASP A 584 16.44 -8.71 17.22
N ALA A 585 15.91 -7.84 16.38
CA ALA A 585 14.60 -7.19 16.54
C ALA A 585 13.38 -8.09 16.22
N SER A 586 13.57 -9.39 16.01
CA SER A 586 12.50 -10.41 15.84
C SER A 586 12.80 -11.71 16.59
N ALA A 587 14.07 -12.11 16.64
CA ALA A 587 14.59 -13.27 17.37
C ALA A 587 14.12 -13.30 18.83
N GLN A 588 13.97 -12.13 19.47
CA GLN A 588 13.37 -11.99 20.81
C GLN A 588 12.07 -12.79 20.97
N MET A 589 11.05 -12.51 20.16
CA MET A 589 9.74 -13.16 20.30
C MET A 589 9.70 -14.57 19.69
N ALA A 590 10.55 -14.86 18.70
CA ALA A 590 10.69 -16.20 18.15
C ALA A 590 11.31 -17.18 19.17
N LEU A 591 12.40 -16.78 19.84
CA LEU A 591 13.09 -17.60 20.84
C LEU A 591 12.28 -17.73 22.13
N LEU A 592 11.61 -16.66 22.58
CA LEU A 592 10.71 -16.74 23.73
C LEU A 592 9.53 -17.70 23.48
N GLN A 593 9.01 -17.77 22.25
CA GLN A 593 8.03 -18.79 21.86
C GLN A 593 8.66 -20.19 21.80
N PHE A 594 9.83 -20.34 21.19
CA PHE A 594 10.56 -21.62 21.15
C PHE A 594 10.88 -22.17 22.56
N MET A 595 11.17 -21.31 23.53
CA MET A 595 11.37 -21.70 24.93
C MET A 595 10.13 -22.40 25.52
N THR A 596 8.91 -22.03 25.11
CA THR A 596 7.67 -22.70 25.57
C THR A 596 7.49 -24.12 24.99
N CYS A 597 8.20 -24.46 23.90
CA CYS A 597 8.17 -25.80 23.33
C CYS A 597 8.90 -26.84 24.20
N GLY A 598 9.75 -26.41 25.15
CA GLY A 598 10.48 -27.30 26.07
C GLY A 598 11.60 -28.14 25.42
N LEU A 599 11.88 -27.94 24.13
CA LEU A 599 12.89 -28.70 23.38
C LEU A 599 14.33 -28.38 23.83
N PRO A 600 15.28 -29.34 23.76
CA PRO A 600 16.68 -29.12 24.14
C PRO A 600 17.50 -28.38 23.07
N SER A 601 17.11 -28.48 21.80
CA SER A 601 17.77 -27.84 20.66
C SER A 601 16.78 -27.62 19.50
N THR A 602 17.15 -26.82 18.51
CA THR A 602 16.37 -26.71 17.27
C THR A 602 16.47 -27.99 16.43
N ALA A 603 15.44 -28.27 15.63
CA ALA A 603 15.37 -29.45 14.76
C ALA A 603 16.00 -29.22 13.37
N VAL A 604 16.09 -27.96 12.94
CA VAL A 604 16.82 -27.52 11.73
C VAL A 604 17.93 -26.54 12.12
N PRO A 605 19.00 -26.41 11.30
CA PRO A 605 20.00 -25.36 11.46
C PRO A 605 19.38 -23.97 11.56
N ALA A 606 19.84 -23.19 12.53
CA ALA A 606 19.33 -21.86 12.82
C ALA A 606 20.48 -20.87 13.03
N SER A 607 20.22 -19.58 12.78
CA SER A 607 21.18 -18.51 13.05
C SER A 607 20.50 -17.23 13.55
N ILE A 608 21.17 -16.48 14.42
CA ILE A 608 20.72 -15.19 14.98
C ILE A 608 21.74 -14.11 14.58
N HIS A 609 21.26 -12.94 14.14
CA HIS A 609 22.07 -11.83 13.63
C HIS A 609 21.75 -10.53 14.37
N CYS A 610 22.77 -9.83 14.87
CA CYS A 610 22.61 -8.63 15.70
C CYS A 610 22.86 -7.33 14.91
N ASP A 611 21.89 -6.95 14.08
CA ASP A 611 22.03 -5.89 13.07
C ASP A 611 20.97 -4.77 13.13
N HIS A 612 19.81 -4.95 13.78
CA HIS A 612 18.75 -3.92 13.85
C HIS A 612 18.80 -3.05 15.11
N MET A 613 19.62 -3.40 16.11
CA MET A 613 19.74 -2.63 17.37
C MET A 613 20.98 -1.73 17.46
N ILE A 614 21.63 -1.44 16.32
CA ILE A 614 22.81 -0.55 16.21
C ILE A 614 22.43 0.77 15.56
N VAL A 615 22.77 1.89 16.20
CA VAL A 615 22.42 3.26 15.77
C VAL A 615 23.61 3.95 15.13
N GLY A 616 23.45 4.44 13.90
CA GLY A 616 24.45 5.30 13.25
C GLY A 616 24.36 6.76 13.71
N GLU A 617 25.49 7.38 14.02
CA GLU A 617 25.64 8.82 14.28
C GLU A 617 27.01 9.35 13.81
N LYS A 618 28.11 8.68 14.20
CA LYS A 618 29.49 9.20 14.07
C LYS A 618 30.49 8.25 13.40
N GLY A 619 30.08 7.03 13.09
CA GLY A 619 30.96 5.99 12.54
C GLY A 619 31.17 4.82 13.51
N ALA A 620 31.58 3.69 12.95
CA ALA A 620 31.57 2.38 13.62
C ALA A 620 32.18 2.37 15.03
N ASP A 621 33.37 2.98 15.20
CA ASP A 621 34.17 2.95 16.43
C ASP A 621 33.47 3.59 17.65
N VAL A 622 32.55 4.53 17.42
CA VAL A 622 31.76 5.21 18.46
C VAL A 622 30.38 4.59 18.58
N ASP A 623 29.75 4.33 17.43
CA ASP A 623 28.35 3.92 17.31
C ASP A 623 28.12 2.48 17.81
N LEU A 624 29.04 1.56 17.51
CA LEU A 624 28.90 0.15 17.87
C LEU A 624 29.07 -0.10 19.38
N PRO A 625 30.13 0.38 20.07
CA PRO A 625 30.26 0.19 21.52
C PRO A 625 29.12 0.85 22.32
N ALA A 626 28.63 2.01 21.87
CA ALA A 626 27.47 2.67 22.46
C ALA A 626 26.19 1.83 22.30
N SER A 627 25.98 1.24 21.12
CA SER A 627 24.82 0.39 20.81
C SER A 627 24.85 -0.94 21.58
N ILE A 628 26.03 -1.56 21.71
CA ILE A 628 26.25 -2.76 22.54
C ILE A 628 25.91 -2.45 24.01
N LYS A 629 26.44 -1.35 24.56
CA LYS A 629 26.14 -0.93 25.94
C LYS A 629 24.64 -0.64 26.14
N GLY A 630 23.99 0.01 25.18
CA GLY A 630 22.58 0.39 25.25
C GLY A 630 21.59 -0.77 25.12
N ASN A 631 22.00 -1.90 24.54
CA ASN A 631 21.13 -3.07 24.30
C ASN A 631 21.66 -4.37 24.91
N LYS A 632 22.64 -4.29 25.83
CA LYS A 632 23.33 -5.46 26.40
C LYS A 632 22.38 -6.57 26.86
N GLU A 633 21.31 -6.23 27.57
CA GLU A 633 20.29 -7.18 28.04
C GLU A 633 19.68 -8.03 26.91
N VAL A 634 19.43 -7.44 25.74
CA VAL A 634 18.88 -8.15 24.59
C VAL A 634 19.95 -9.04 23.96
N PHE A 635 21.20 -8.59 23.87
CA PHE A 635 22.29 -9.40 23.33
C PHE A 635 22.66 -10.57 24.26
N ASP A 636 22.72 -10.36 25.58
CA ASP A 636 22.93 -11.39 26.59
C ASP A 636 21.83 -12.48 26.52
N PHE A 637 20.58 -12.08 26.33
CA PHE A 637 19.46 -13.00 26.10
C PHE A 637 19.65 -13.82 24.82
N LEU A 638 19.93 -13.16 23.70
CA LEU A 638 20.07 -13.83 22.40
C LEU A 638 21.26 -14.80 22.38
N GLU A 639 22.41 -14.41 22.93
CA GLU A 639 23.60 -15.26 23.02
C GLU A 639 23.36 -16.48 23.94
N SER A 640 22.78 -16.28 25.11
CA SER A 640 22.50 -17.37 26.06
C SER A 640 21.42 -18.33 25.56
N ALA A 641 20.38 -17.82 24.88
CA ALA A 641 19.40 -18.65 24.18
C ALA A 641 20.04 -19.44 23.04
N ALA A 642 20.92 -18.81 22.25
CA ALA A 642 21.60 -19.47 21.14
C ALA A 642 22.51 -20.61 21.62
N LYS A 643 23.31 -20.35 22.65
CA LYS A 643 24.17 -21.33 23.32
C LYS A 643 23.38 -22.49 23.93
N LYS A 644 22.20 -22.20 24.50
CA LYS A 644 21.32 -23.26 25.03
C LYS A 644 20.82 -24.18 23.91
N TYR A 645 20.30 -23.62 22.83
CA TYR A 645 19.52 -24.36 21.83
C TYR A 645 20.32 -24.80 20.59
N GLY A 646 21.61 -24.49 20.49
CA GLY A 646 22.49 -24.91 19.40
C GLY A 646 22.34 -24.07 18.13
N ILE A 647 22.16 -22.76 18.29
CA ILE A 647 21.90 -21.80 17.22
C ILE A 647 23.20 -20.99 16.94
N GLU A 648 23.57 -20.78 15.68
CA GLU A 648 24.74 -19.96 15.32
C GLU A 648 24.47 -18.47 15.64
N PHE A 649 25.20 -17.88 16.60
CA PHE A 649 25.01 -16.48 17.01
C PHE A 649 26.06 -15.56 16.40
N TRP A 650 25.62 -14.64 15.54
CA TRP A 650 26.44 -13.57 14.96
C TRP A 650 26.33 -12.32 15.86
N PRO A 651 27.43 -11.90 16.52
CA PRO A 651 27.40 -10.84 17.51
C PRO A 651 27.23 -9.44 16.88
N PRO A 652 26.92 -8.40 17.70
CA PRO A 652 26.70 -7.05 17.20
C PRO A 652 27.92 -6.50 16.44
N GLY A 653 27.70 -6.07 15.19
CA GLY A 653 28.78 -5.59 14.30
C GLY A 653 29.34 -6.65 13.34
N ALA A 654 28.92 -7.91 13.43
CA ALA A 654 29.38 -8.97 12.53
C ALA A 654 28.81 -8.86 11.09
N GLY A 655 27.60 -8.34 10.94
CA GLY A 655 27.00 -8.11 9.63
C GLY A 655 25.48 -8.10 9.62
N ILE A 656 24.93 -7.62 8.51
CA ILE A 656 23.50 -7.61 8.23
C ILE A 656 23.06 -9.00 7.77
N ILE A 657 21.96 -9.50 8.35
CA ILE A 657 21.45 -10.87 8.18
C ILE A 657 21.46 -11.39 6.74
N HIS A 658 21.10 -10.57 5.76
CA HIS A 658 20.98 -11.01 4.36
C HIS A 658 22.32 -11.13 3.65
N GLN A 659 23.32 -10.35 4.05
CA GLN A 659 24.68 -10.43 3.53
C GLN A 659 25.39 -11.66 4.11
N THR A 660 25.35 -11.81 5.44
CA THR A 660 25.93 -12.99 6.12
C THR A 660 25.26 -14.29 5.66
N VAL A 661 23.94 -14.30 5.43
CA VAL A 661 23.22 -15.41 4.78
C VAL A 661 23.71 -15.67 3.36
N LEU A 662 23.89 -14.66 2.51
CA LEU A 662 24.39 -14.87 1.14
C LEU A 662 25.82 -15.45 1.15
N GLU A 663 26.66 -14.97 2.06
CA GLU A 663 28.07 -15.38 2.25
C GLU A 663 28.24 -16.78 2.87
N ASN A 664 27.33 -17.24 3.72
CA ASN A 664 27.52 -18.48 4.50
C ASN A 664 26.47 -19.57 4.28
N TYR A 665 25.23 -19.21 3.97
CA TYR A 665 24.07 -20.10 4.19
C TYR A 665 23.13 -20.29 2.99
N ALA A 666 23.03 -19.32 2.08
CA ALA A 666 22.24 -19.46 0.86
C ALA A 666 22.94 -20.42 -0.12
N ALA A 667 22.16 -21.29 -0.77
CA ALA A 667 22.66 -22.27 -1.73
C ALA A 667 21.60 -22.61 -2.79
N PRO A 668 21.98 -23.05 -4.00
CA PRO A 668 21.04 -23.40 -5.06
C PRO A 668 20.07 -24.51 -4.63
N GLY A 669 18.76 -24.29 -4.74
CA GLY A 669 17.74 -25.29 -4.41
C GLY A 669 17.37 -25.40 -2.92
N LEU A 670 17.99 -24.61 -2.03
CA LEU A 670 17.63 -24.51 -0.61
C LEU A 670 16.22 -23.91 -0.43
N VAL A 671 15.45 -24.39 0.56
CA VAL A 671 14.31 -23.64 1.12
C VAL A 671 14.64 -23.13 2.52
N MET A 672 14.61 -21.81 2.73
CA MET A 672 14.86 -21.22 4.04
C MET A 672 13.82 -20.17 4.44
N LEU A 673 13.54 -20.11 5.75
CA LEU A 673 12.73 -19.06 6.36
C LEU A 673 13.62 -18.02 7.04
N GLY A 674 13.24 -16.75 6.94
CA GLY A 674 13.88 -15.66 7.67
C GLY A 674 12.86 -14.77 8.36
N THR A 675 13.13 -14.32 9.59
CA THR A 675 12.21 -13.40 10.30
C THR A 675 12.39 -11.93 9.90
N ASP A 676 12.64 -11.68 8.61
CA ASP A 676 12.69 -10.36 8.00
C ASP A 676 12.15 -10.39 6.56
N SER A 677 11.65 -9.24 6.07
CA SER A 677 11.06 -9.14 4.73
C SER A 677 12.06 -9.27 3.57
N HIS A 678 13.35 -8.99 3.77
CA HIS A 678 14.35 -8.95 2.70
C HIS A 678 15.13 -10.25 2.52
N THR A 679 14.73 -11.31 3.24
CA THR A 679 15.25 -12.68 3.08
C THR A 679 15.27 -13.21 1.63
N PRO A 680 14.37 -12.81 0.70
CA PRO A 680 14.50 -13.10 -0.73
C PRO A 680 15.86 -12.76 -1.37
N ASN A 681 16.72 -11.94 -0.75
CA ASN A 681 18.12 -11.75 -1.12
C ASN A 681 18.86 -13.07 -1.44
N GLY A 682 18.61 -14.13 -0.66
CA GLY A 682 19.21 -15.46 -0.87
C GLY A 682 18.87 -16.13 -2.21
N GLY A 683 17.77 -15.71 -2.87
CA GLY A 683 17.39 -16.20 -4.19
C GLY A 683 18.29 -15.71 -5.33
N GLY A 684 19.17 -14.73 -5.07
CA GLY A 684 20.28 -14.40 -5.95
C GLY A 684 21.33 -15.51 -6.09
N LEU A 685 21.33 -16.47 -5.15
CA LEU A 685 22.15 -17.69 -5.15
C LEU A 685 21.28 -18.96 -5.35
N GLY A 686 20.10 -18.81 -5.94
CA GLY A 686 19.22 -19.91 -6.34
C GLY A 686 18.41 -20.58 -5.23
N ALA A 687 18.33 -19.98 -4.04
CA ALA A 687 17.47 -20.45 -2.95
C ALA A 687 16.02 -19.94 -3.08
N ILE A 688 15.06 -20.67 -2.52
CA ILE A 688 13.77 -20.11 -2.09
C ILE A 688 13.92 -19.63 -0.65
N ALA A 689 14.13 -18.33 -0.51
CA ALA A 689 14.34 -17.68 0.78
C ALA A 689 13.12 -16.77 1.07
N ILE A 690 12.31 -17.10 2.07
CA ILE A 690 11.01 -16.44 2.32
C ILE A 690 11.01 -15.71 3.68
N GLY A 691 10.51 -14.47 3.67
CA GLY A 691 10.32 -13.66 4.88
C GLY A 691 9.03 -14.03 5.64
N VAL A 692 9.13 -14.27 6.94
CA VAL A 692 8.04 -14.78 7.79
C VAL A 692 7.98 -14.12 9.19
N GLY A 693 6.96 -14.43 9.99
CA GLY A 693 6.86 -14.04 11.41
C GLY A 693 7.61 -15.01 12.34
N GLY A 694 7.76 -14.67 13.64
CA GLY A 694 8.46 -15.50 14.61
C GLY A 694 7.84 -16.90 14.76
N ALA A 695 6.53 -16.98 14.94
CA ALA A 695 5.78 -18.24 15.05
C ALA A 695 5.83 -19.12 13.78
N ASP A 696 6.15 -18.57 12.61
CA ASP A 696 6.38 -19.34 11.37
C ASP A 696 7.81 -19.88 11.31
N ALA A 697 8.79 -19.12 11.78
CA ALA A 697 10.14 -19.64 11.98
C ALA A 697 10.15 -20.75 13.05
N VAL A 698 9.38 -20.61 14.14
CA VAL A 698 9.30 -21.62 15.20
C VAL A 698 8.73 -22.95 14.71
N ASP A 699 7.78 -22.96 13.75
CA ASP A 699 7.34 -24.22 13.12
C ASP A 699 8.54 -25.01 12.59
N ALA A 700 9.38 -24.38 11.78
CA ALA A 700 10.57 -25.00 11.21
C ALA A 700 11.61 -25.37 12.30
N LEU A 701 11.79 -24.53 13.32
CA LEU A 701 12.69 -24.84 14.45
C LEU A 701 12.29 -26.10 15.23
N VAL A 702 11.05 -26.57 15.14
CA VAL A 702 10.57 -27.80 15.80
C VAL A 702 10.20 -28.93 14.82
N ASP A 703 10.58 -28.83 13.54
CA ASP A 703 10.19 -29.74 12.46
C ASP A 703 8.67 -29.89 12.27
N ALA A 704 7.89 -28.85 12.56
CA ALA A 704 6.49 -28.78 12.13
C ALA A 704 6.41 -28.40 10.62
N PRO A 705 5.46 -28.96 9.85
CA PRO A 705 5.23 -28.52 8.48
C PRO A 705 4.69 -27.09 8.45
N TRP A 706 5.38 -26.19 7.74
CA TRP A 706 4.98 -24.79 7.56
C TRP A 706 3.99 -24.66 6.39
N GLU A 707 2.82 -24.03 6.63
CA GLU A 707 1.74 -23.90 5.65
C GLU A 707 1.91 -22.68 4.72
N LEU A 708 2.25 -22.92 3.44
CA LEU A 708 2.30 -21.87 2.40
C LEU A 708 1.19 -22.07 1.36
N LYS A 709 0.33 -21.06 1.16
CA LYS A 709 -0.58 -21.02 0.01
C LYS A 709 0.25 -20.99 -1.28
N ALA A 710 0.10 -22.00 -2.14
CA ALA A 710 0.92 -22.19 -3.33
C ALA A 710 0.96 -20.92 -4.20
N PRO A 711 2.12 -20.26 -4.37
CA PRO A 711 2.21 -19.05 -5.17
C PRO A 711 1.90 -19.30 -6.65
N LYS A 712 1.54 -18.22 -7.35
CA LYS A 712 1.67 -18.13 -8.81
C LYS A 712 3.14 -17.83 -9.17
N VAL A 713 3.50 -17.95 -10.44
CA VAL A 713 4.88 -17.66 -10.89
C VAL A 713 4.89 -16.58 -11.96
N LEU A 714 5.60 -15.48 -11.69
CA LEU A 714 5.79 -14.35 -12.61
C LEU A 714 7.19 -14.47 -13.23
N GLY A 715 7.23 -14.79 -14.52
CA GLY A 715 8.48 -14.91 -15.27
C GLY A 715 9.02 -13.54 -15.67
N VAL A 716 10.25 -13.22 -15.27
CA VAL A 716 10.96 -12.02 -15.75
C VAL A 716 12.08 -12.43 -16.69
N ARG A 717 11.84 -12.25 -17.99
CA ARG A 717 12.80 -12.56 -19.05
C ARG A 717 13.79 -11.43 -19.20
N LEU A 718 15.05 -11.69 -18.85
CA LEU A 718 16.17 -10.79 -19.08
C LEU A 718 16.83 -11.10 -20.42
N GLU A 719 17.01 -10.09 -21.25
CA GLU A 719 17.70 -10.17 -22.54
C GLU A 719 18.81 -9.12 -22.61
N GLY A 720 19.75 -9.27 -23.54
CA GLY A 720 20.87 -8.35 -23.66
C GLY A 720 21.88 -8.46 -22.52
N LYS A 721 22.55 -7.34 -22.18
CA LYS A 721 23.44 -7.21 -21.01
C LYS A 721 23.54 -5.75 -20.54
N LEU A 722 23.81 -5.54 -19.25
CA LEU A 722 24.05 -4.21 -18.68
C LEU A 722 25.30 -3.55 -19.29
N SER A 723 25.37 -2.22 -19.27
CA SER A 723 26.56 -1.48 -19.70
C SER A 723 26.68 -0.08 -19.06
N GLY A 724 27.92 0.38 -18.90
CA GLY A 724 28.23 1.73 -18.45
C GLY A 724 27.78 2.00 -17.01
N TRP A 725 26.81 2.91 -16.86
CA TRP A 725 26.28 3.35 -15.57
C TRP A 725 25.19 2.44 -15.01
N THR A 726 24.55 1.61 -15.84
CA THR A 726 23.41 0.79 -15.42
C THR A 726 23.87 -0.42 -14.61
N ALA A 727 23.30 -0.60 -13.43
CA ALA A 727 23.63 -1.60 -12.43
C ALA A 727 22.52 -2.67 -12.30
N PRO A 728 22.78 -3.81 -11.62
CA PRO A 728 21.75 -4.80 -11.29
C PRO A 728 20.57 -4.19 -10.51
N LYS A 729 20.84 -3.17 -9.69
CA LYS A 729 19.83 -2.37 -8.98
C LYS A 729 18.78 -1.75 -9.91
N ASP A 730 19.18 -1.26 -11.09
CA ASP A 730 18.26 -0.60 -12.02
C ASP A 730 17.23 -1.56 -12.61
N ILE A 731 17.55 -2.86 -12.70
CA ILE A 731 16.62 -3.90 -13.17
C ILE A 731 15.41 -3.99 -12.25
N ILE A 732 15.65 -4.03 -10.93
CA ILE A 732 14.58 -4.14 -9.94
C ILE A 732 13.90 -2.79 -9.65
N LEU A 733 14.62 -1.67 -9.74
CA LEU A 733 14.00 -0.34 -9.70
C LEU A 733 13.00 -0.16 -10.86
N HIS A 734 13.40 -0.52 -12.09
CA HIS A 734 12.55 -0.47 -13.28
C HIS A 734 11.39 -1.49 -13.22
N LEU A 735 11.63 -2.71 -12.72
CA LEU A 735 10.58 -3.71 -12.53
C LEU A 735 9.56 -3.29 -11.47
N ALA A 736 9.99 -2.64 -10.38
CA ALA A 736 9.08 -2.06 -9.38
C ALA A 736 8.18 -0.99 -10.02
N GLY A 737 8.72 -0.16 -10.91
CA GLY A 737 7.94 0.79 -11.73
C GLY A 737 6.90 0.14 -12.64
N LYS A 738 7.12 -1.10 -13.10
CA LYS A 738 6.12 -1.87 -13.88
C LYS A 738 5.06 -2.56 -13.02
N LEU A 739 5.47 -3.10 -11.86
CA LEU A 739 4.62 -3.94 -11.02
C LEU A 739 3.81 -3.14 -9.98
N THR A 740 4.27 -1.96 -9.57
CA THR A 740 3.86 -1.26 -8.34
C THR A 740 4.16 -2.06 -7.06
N VAL A 741 4.00 -1.45 -5.89
CA VAL A 741 4.11 -2.09 -4.56
C VAL A 741 3.14 -3.27 -4.30
N ARG A 742 2.33 -3.67 -5.29
CA ARG A 742 1.36 -4.78 -5.19
C ARG A 742 1.49 -5.85 -6.28
N GLY A 743 2.21 -5.61 -7.38
CA GLY A 743 2.16 -6.49 -8.55
C GLY A 743 2.71 -7.91 -8.33
N GLY A 744 3.59 -8.11 -7.36
CA GLY A 744 4.10 -9.43 -6.95
C GLY A 744 3.19 -10.17 -5.95
N THR A 745 2.10 -9.57 -5.47
CA THR A 745 1.30 -10.14 -4.36
C THR A 745 0.76 -11.53 -4.69
N GLY A 746 1.25 -12.56 -3.98
CA GLY A 746 0.89 -13.96 -4.21
C GLY A 746 1.64 -14.66 -5.35
N TYR A 747 2.66 -14.02 -5.91
CA TYR A 747 3.59 -14.58 -6.89
C TYR A 747 4.97 -14.81 -6.27
N ILE A 748 5.69 -15.80 -6.80
CA ILE A 748 7.16 -15.82 -6.81
C ILE A 748 7.61 -15.21 -8.14
N ILE A 749 8.64 -14.35 -8.09
CA ILE A 749 9.25 -13.78 -9.30
C ILE A 749 10.44 -14.66 -9.71
N GLU A 750 10.38 -15.24 -10.91
CA GLU A 750 11.39 -16.15 -11.44
C GLU A 750 12.10 -15.50 -12.63
N TYR A 751 13.38 -15.19 -12.46
CA TYR A 751 14.19 -14.53 -13.50
C TYR A 751 14.77 -15.57 -14.46
N TYR A 752 14.64 -15.35 -15.77
CA TYR A 752 15.11 -16.30 -16.79
C TYR A 752 15.57 -15.60 -18.07
N GLY A 753 16.08 -16.35 -19.04
CA GLY A 753 16.58 -15.80 -20.32
C GLY A 753 18.07 -15.46 -20.32
N PRO A 754 18.64 -15.11 -21.48
CA PRO A 754 20.09 -15.01 -21.68
C PRO A 754 20.76 -13.89 -20.87
N GLY A 755 20.01 -12.84 -20.48
CA GLY A 755 20.56 -11.74 -19.67
C GLY A 755 21.00 -12.19 -18.27
N VAL A 756 20.46 -13.29 -17.75
CA VAL A 756 20.87 -13.88 -16.45
C VAL A 756 22.35 -14.28 -16.44
N GLU A 757 22.90 -14.75 -17.56
CA GLU A 757 24.31 -15.15 -17.66
C GLU A 757 25.28 -13.96 -17.71
N SER A 758 24.75 -12.72 -17.77
CA SER A 758 25.53 -11.47 -17.70
C SER A 758 25.62 -10.85 -16.30
N LEU A 759 24.97 -11.46 -15.29
CA LEU A 759 24.87 -10.91 -13.93
C LEU A 759 25.78 -11.64 -12.92
N SER A 760 26.40 -10.87 -12.03
CA SER A 760 27.10 -11.35 -10.84
C SER A 760 26.13 -11.98 -9.83
N CYS A 761 26.65 -12.81 -8.91
CA CYS A 761 25.82 -13.40 -7.84
C CYS A 761 25.25 -12.35 -6.88
N THR A 762 26.03 -11.30 -6.62
CA THR A 762 25.69 -10.12 -5.80
C THR A 762 24.66 -9.22 -6.48
N GLY A 763 24.76 -9.05 -7.79
CA GLY A 763 23.76 -8.36 -8.60
C GLY A 763 22.42 -9.11 -8.65
N MET A 764 22.45 -10.44 -8.79
CA MET A 764 21.24 -11.27 -8.68
C MET A 764 20.61 -11.19 -7.27
N ALA A 765 21.43 -11.11 -6.21
CA ALA A 765 20.93 -10.91 -4.84
C ALA A 765 20.27 -9.54 -4.65
N THR A 766 20.89 -8.45 -5.15
CA THR A 766 20.31 -7.09 -5.20
C THR A 766 18.89 -7.10 -5.78
N ILE A 767 18.71 -7.82 -6.89
CA ILE A 767 17.44 -7.91 -7.62
C ILE A 767 16.39 -8.69 -6.82
N CYS A 768 16.77 -9.82 -6.21
CA CYS A 768 15.82 -10.60 -5.41
C CYS A 768 15.48 -9.96 -4.07
N ASN A 769 16.43 -9.23 -3.44
CA ASN A 769 16.22 -8.42 -2.22
C ASN A 769 14.98 -7.53 -2.37
N MET A 770 14.98 -6.69 -3.41
CA MET A 770 13.87 -5.76 -3.69
C MET A 770 12.64 -6.39 -4.35
N GLY A 771 12.60 -7.71 -4.53
CA GLY A 771 11.35 -8.42 -4.83
C GLY A 771 10.31 -8.28 -3.71
N ALA A 772 10.75 -8.03 -2.48
CA ALA A 772 9.88 -7.74 -1.34
C ALA A 772 9.08 -6.43 -1.52
N GLU A 773 9.64 -5.43 -2.20
CA GLU A 773 9.02 -4.09 -2.38
C GLU A 773 7.82 -4.11 -3.32
N VAL A 774 7.71 -5.11 -4.21
CA VAL A 774 6.53 -5.34 -5.07
C VAL A 774 5.53 -6.33 -4.46
N GLY A 775 5.77 -6.79 -3.24
CA GLY A 775 4.91 -7.73 -2.51
C GLY A 775 5.07 -9.21 -2.90
N ALA A 776 6.16 -9.60 -3.56
CA ALA A 776 6.40 -10.99 -3.92
C ALA A 776 6.62 -11.89 -2.69
N THR A 777 6.19 -13.16 -2.77
CA THR A 777 6.46 -14.16 -1.72
C THR A 777 7.95 -14.45 -1.59
N THR A 778 8.65 -14.53 -2.73
CA THR A 778 10.11 -14.43 -2.84
C THR A 778 10.49 -14.16 -4.30
N SER A 779 11.78 -14.13 -4.60
CA SER A 779 12.34 -13.91 -5.94
C SER A 779 13.59 -14.77 -6.10
N LEU A 780 13.78 -15.42 -7.24
CA LEU A 780 14.92 -16.32 -7.47
C LEU A 780 15.45 -16.32 -8.91
N PHE A 781 16.74 -16.66 -9.03
CA PHE A 781 17.41 -16.95 -10.29
C PHE A 781 17.75 -18.46 -10.42
N PRO A 782 17.75 -19.04 -11.62
CA PRO A 782 18.27 -20.38 -11.89
C PRO A 782 19.77 -20.47 -11.68
N PHE A 783 20.27 -21.68 -11.46
CA PHE A 783 21.70 -21.90 -11.26
C PHE A 783 22.53 -21.38 -12.46
N SER A 784 23.28 -20.32 -12.20
CA SER A 784 24.02 -19.51 -13.18
C SER A 784 25.54 -19.71 -13.00
N PRO A 785 26.35 -19.68 -14.07
CA PRO A 785 27.82 -19.84 -13.95
C PRO A 785 28.49 -18.88 -12.95
N SER A 786 27.94 -17.68 -12.74
CA SER A 786 28.46 -16.69 -11.77
C SER A 786 28.27 -17.08 -10.30
N MET A 787 27.42 -18.05 -9.98
CA MET A 787 27.25 -18.58 -8.62
C MET A 787 28.44 -19.45 -8.18
N VAL A 788 29.08 -20.16 -9.12
CA VAL A 788 30.21 -21.07 -8.84
C VAL A 788 31.46 -20.35 -8.29
N PRO A 789 31.98 -19.26 -8.90
CA PRO A 789 33.12 -18.54 -8.34
C PRO A 789 32.75 -17.84 -7.02
N TYR A 790 31.51 -17.38 -6.85
CA TYR A 790 31.04 -16.77 -5.60
C TYR A 790 31.04 -17.77 -4.43
N LEU A 791 30.48 -18.98 -4.63
CA LEU A 791 30.53 -20.07 -3.66
C LEU A 791 31.97 -20.48 -3.34
N ARG A 792 32.85 -20.58 -4.36
CA ARG A 792 34.27 -20.92 -4.15
C ARG A 792 35.04 -19.83 -3.41
N ALA A 793 34.81 -18.55 -3.70
CA ALA A 793 35.44 -17.42 -2.99
C ALA A 793 34.97 -17.29 -1.54
N THR A 794 33.77 -17.78 -1.22
CA THR A 794 33.18 -17.83 0.13
C THR A 794 33.33 -19.22 0.79
N ASN A 795 34.37 -19.97 0.43
CA ASN A 795 34.76 -21.26 1.04
C ASN A 795 33.70 -22.39 1.00
N ARG A 796 32.79 -22.36 0.02
CA ARG A 796 31.70 -23.34 -0.20
C ARG A 796 31.86 -24.09 -1.53
N GLY A 797 33.08 -24.51 -1.84
CA GLY A 797 33.42 -25.15 -3.11
C GLY A 797 32.75 -26.52 -3.34
N ASP A 798 32.48 -27.26 -2.27
CA ASP A 798 31.75 -28.53 -2.28
C ASP A 798 30.26 -28.34 -2.65
N ILE A 799 29.61 -27.30 -2.10
CA ILE A 799 28.24 -26.90 -2.48
C ILE A 799 28.19 -26.49 -3.95
N ALA A 800 29.22 -25.79 -4.45
CA ALA A 800 29.32 -25.40 -5.85
C ALA A 800 29.41 -26.61 -6.79
N ASP A 801 30.22 -27.61 -6.44
CA ASP A 801 30.42 -28.81 -7.27
C ASP A 801 29.21 -29.76 -7.20
N ALA A 802 28.55 -29.86 -6.05
CA ALA A 802 27.27 -30.57 -5.92
C ALA A 802 26.17 -29.91 -6.77
N ALA A 803 26.03 -28.58 -6.69
CA ALA A 803 25.06 -27.83 -7.49
C ALA A 803 25.34 -27.95 -9.00
N ALA A 804 26.61 -27.88 -9.41
CA ALA A 804 27.02 -28.06 -10.81
C ALA A 804 26.71 -29.46 -11.34
N ALA A 805 26.93 -30.51 -10.52
CA ALA A 805 26.57 -31.88 -10.88
C ALA A 805 25.05 -32.05 -11.05
N ILE A 806 24.25 -31.46 -10.15
CA ILE A 806 22.78 -31.50 -10.24
C ILE A 806 22.29 -30.72 -11.48
N ALA A 807 22.79 -29.52 -11.73
CA ALA A 807 22.43 -28.73 -12.91
C ALA A 807 22.80 -29.43 -14.23
N SER A 808 23.83 -30.28 -14.21
CA SER A 808 24.30 -31.07 -15.36
C SER A 808 23.56 -32.41 -15.53
N SER A 809 22.70 -32.82 -14.58
CA SER A 809 22.07 -34.16 -14.55
C SER A 809 21.00 -34.41 -15.62
N GLY A 810 20.54 -33.37 -16.32
CA GLY A 810 19.58 -33.48 -17.42
C GLY A 810 18.64 -32.27 -17.55
N PRO A 811 17.76 -32.23 -18.57
CA PRO A 811 16.89 -31.08 -18.82
C PRO A 811 15.82 -30.88 -17.73
N GLN A 812 15.43 -31.93 -17.01
CA GLN A 812 14.42 -31.88 -15.93
C GLN A 812 15.02 -31.67 -14.53
N ASN A 813 16.30 -31.29 -14.41
CA ASN A 813 16.99 -31.15 -13.12
C ASN A 813 16.33 -30.13 -12.16
N LEU A 814 16.69 -30.19 -10.88
CA LEU A 814 16.14 -29.38 -9.79
C LEU A 814 16.40 -27.87 -9.92
N LEU A 815 17.54 -27.47 -10.50
CA LEU A 815 18.12 -26.13 -10.34
C LEU A 815 17.90 -25.18 -11.54
N ARG A 816 17.12 -25.61 -12.53
CA ARG A 816 16.64 -24.80 -13.66
C ARG A 816 15.17 -25.13 -13.95
N ALA A 817 14.39 -24.20 -14.48
CA ALA A 817 13.04 -24.47 -14.97
C ALA A 817 13.04 -25.54 -16.08
N ASP A 818 11.94 -26.27 -16.27
CA ASP A 818 11.79 -27.16 -17.41
C ASP A 818 11.69 -26.39 -18.74
N ILE A 819 12.03 -27.08 -19.83
CA ILE A 819 11.72 -26.62 -21.19
C ILE A 819 10.19 -26.43 -21.28
N ASN A 820 9.75 -25.29 -21.81
CA ASN A 820 8.34 -24.89 -21.91
C ASN A 820 7.60 -24.81 -20.56
N ALA A 821 8.29 -24.54 -19.44
CA ALA A 821 7.62 -24.19 -18.18
C ALA A 821 6.74 -22.93 -18.34
N GLU A 822 5.48 -23.01 -17.92
CA GLU A 822 4.51 -21.92 -18.07
C GLU A 822 4.52 -20.97 -16.87
N TYR A 823 4.59 -19.66 -17.12
CA TYR A 823 4.46 -18.61 -16.09
C TYR A 823 3.07 -17.98 -16.15
N ASP A 824 2.46 -17.71 -14.98
CA ASP A 824 1.14 -17.07 -14.86
C ASP A 824 1.12 -15.66 -15.46
N GLN A 825 2.26 -14.97 -15.42
CA GLN A 825 2.51 -13.68 -16.03
C GLN A 825 3.96 -13.64 -16.56
N ASN A 826 4.21 -12.84 -17.60
CA ASN A 826 5.55 -12.67 -18.17
C ASN A 826 5.86 -11.17 -18.38
N ILE A 827 7.07 -10.77 -18.03
CA ILE A 827 7.64 -9.43 -18.32
C ILE A 827 9.01 -9.63 -18.97
N THR A 828 9.31 -8.87 -20.03
CA THR A 828 10.65 -8.82 -20.64
C THR A 828 11.35 -7.51 -20.31
N ILE A 829 12.66 -7.57 -20.05
CA ILE A 829 13.56 -6.44 -19.87
C ILE A 829 14.82 -6.69 -20.72
N ASP A 830 15.08 -5.83 -21.70
CA ASP A 830 16.36 -5.79 -22.41
C ASP A 830 17.33 -4.89 -21.62
N LEU A 831 18.36 -5.51 -21.07
CA LEU A 831 19.41 -4.88 -20.27
C LEU A 831 20.30 -3.95 -21.10
N SER A 832 20.30 -4.09 -22.44
CA SER A 832 21.11 -3.28 -23.37
C SER A 832 20.59 -1.87 -23.57
N ILE A 833 19.29 -1.65 -23.30
CA ILE A 833 18.61 -0.35 -23.44
C ILE A 833 18.14 0.22 -22.09
N LEU A 834 18.39 -0.50 -20.99
CA LEU A 834 18.11 -0.04 -19.65
C LEU A 834 19.13 1.02 -19.24
N GLU A 835 18.67 2.25 -18.96
CA GLU A 835 19.48 3.29 -18.32
C GLU A 835 19.32 3.26 -16.78
N PRO A 836 20.16 3.98 -16.01
CA PRO A 836 20.00 4.07 -14.56
C PRO A 836 18.64 4.66 -14.16
N HIS A 837 18.08 4.20 -13.04
CA HIS A 837 16.79 4.64 -12.52
C HIS A 837 16.92 5.18 -11.08
N ILE A 838 16.02 6.09 -10.74
CA ILE A 838 15.84 6.61 -9.37
C ILE A 838 14.37 6.44 -8.99
N ASN A 839 14.11 5.82 -7.84
CA ASN A 839 12.74 5.57 -7.36
C ASN A 839 12.44 6.38 -6.09
N GLY A 840 11.36 7.16 -6.09
CA GLY A 840 10.94 7.93 -4.92
C GLY A 840 10.10 9.17 -5.26
N PRO A 841 9.78 10.04 -4.28
CA PRO A 841 10.44 10.16 -2.96
C PRO A 841 9.82 9.42 -1.76
N PHE A 842 8.65 8.79 -1.92
CA PHE A 842 7.88 8.25 -0.78
C PHE A 842 7.39 6.81 -0.95
N THR A 843 7.75 6.16 -2.06
CA THR A 843 7.36 4.79 -2.42
C THR A 843 8.43 4.18 -3.34
N PRO A 844 8.75 2.87 -3.23
CA PRO A 844 9.84 2.24 -3.97
C PRO A 844 9.48 1.93 -5.43
N ASP A 845 8.24 2.17 -5.86
CA ASP A 845 7.73 1.92 -7.22
C ASP A 845 7.56 3.19 -8.09
N LEU A 846 7.72 4.40 -7.55
CA LEU A 846 7.71 5.62 -8.35
C LEU A 846 9.05 5.76 -9.10
N SER A 847 9.21 4.95 -10.14
CA SER A 847 10.46 4.78 -10.89
C SER A 847 10.61 5.80 -12.00
N ILE A 848 11.74 6.51 -12.02
CA ILE A 848 12.04 7.60 -12.95
C ILE A 848 13.42 7.30 -13.58
N PRO A 849 13.54 7.22 -14.91
CA PRO A 849 14.84 7.11 -15.58
C PRO A 849 15.71 8.34 -15.31
N LEU A 850 17.01 8.16 -15.12
CA LEU A 850 17.95 9.22 -14.75
C LEU A 850 17.97 10.37 -15.76
N SER A 851 17.83 10.09 -17.06
CA SER A 851 17.62 11.08 -18.12
C SER A 851 16.50 12.10 -17.84
N SER A 852 15.45 11.67 -17.14
CA SER A 852 14.20 12.43 -16.92
C SER A 852 14.05 12.95 -15.48
N PHE A 853 14.91 12.51 -14.56
CA PHE A 853 14.79 12.80 -13.13
C PHE A 853 14.94 14.31 -12.82
N ALA A 854 15.93 14.98 -13.43
CA ALA A 854 16.17 16.41 -13.25
C ALA A 854 14.99 17.30 -13.70
N GLN A 855 14.23 16.88 -14.72
CA GLN A 855 12.99 17.53 -15.14
C GLN A 855 11.88 17.26 -14.11
N THR A 856 11.71 16.00 -13.69
CA THR A 856 10.68 15.61 -12.72
C THR A 856 10.83 16.33 -11.38
N VAL A 857 12.06 16.50 -10.87
CA VAL A 857 12.35 17.26 -9.64
C VAL A 857 11.77 18.69 -9.74
N ARG A 858 12.00 19.38 -10.87
CA ARG A 858 11.54 20.76 -11.09
C ARG A 858 10.02 20.85 -11.25
N GLU A 859 9.43 19.98 -12.06
CA GLU A 859 7.98 19.90 -12.24
C GLU A 859 7.23 19.65 -10.93
N LYS A 860 7.72 18.71 -10.12
CA LYS A 860 7.12 18.34 -8.82
C LYS A 860 7.53 19.27 -7.68
N LYS A 861 8.41 20.25 -7.93
CA LYS A 861 8.97 21.19 -6.94
C LYS A 861 9.59 20.47 -5.74
N TRP A 862 10.30 19.37 -6.02
CA TRP A 862 11.11 18.66 -5.02
C TRP A 862 12.42 19.43 -4.78
N PRO A 863 13.10 19.22 -3.64
CA PRO A 863 14.37 19.87 -3.35
C PRO A 863 15.41 19.60 -4.44
N GLU A 864 15.97 20.66 -5.05
CA GLU A 864 17.08 20.55 -6.01
C GLU A 864 18.43 20.20 -5.34
N THR A 865 18.47 20.17 -4.00
CA THR A 865 19.61 19.75 -3.16
C THR A 865 19.18 18.70 -2.14
N PHE A 866 20.14 17.95 -1.59
CA PHE A 866 19.88 16.91 -0.58
C PHE A 866 20.95 16.94 0.52
N GLY A 867 20.59 16.52 1.73
CA GLY A 867 21.46 16.64 2.91
C GLY A 867 22.48 15.51 3.06
N ALA A 868 22.10 14.28 2.69
CA ALA A 868 22.95 13.10 2.83
C ALA A 868 22.76 12.09 1.69
N GLY A 869 23.87 11.50 1.24
CA GLY A 869 23.93 10.32 0.38
C GLY A 869 24.41 9.11 1.18
N LEU A 870 23.67 7.99 1.13
CA LEU A 870 23.99 6.81 1.92
C LEU A 870 24.11 5.56 1.03
N ILE A 871 25.29 4.95 0.99
CA ILE A 871 25.53 3.69 0.26
C ILE A 871 25.71 2.50 1.22
N GLY A 872 25.43 1.31 0.73
CA GLY A 872 25.54 0.07 1.49
C GLY A 872 24.18 -0.53 1.90
N SER A 873 24.15 -1.10 3.10
CA SER A 873 23.08 -1.98 3.61
C SER A 873 22.90 -3.27 2.78
N CYS A 874 22.02 -4.19 3.23
CA CYS A 874 21.81 -5.50 2.61
C CYS A 874 21.50 -5.51 1.11
N THR A 875 21.03 -4.41 0.51
CA THR A 875 20.66 -4.37 -0.91
C THR A 875 21.84 -4.10 -1.85
N ASN A 876 22.82 -3.27 -1.44
CA ASN A 876 23.93 -2.82 -2.28
C ASN A 876 25.18 -2.52 -1.43
N SER A 877 25.73 -3.55 -0.78
CA SER A 877 26.95 -3.46 0.06
C SER A 877 28.01 -4.52 -0.22
N SER A 878 27.94 -5.16 -1.39
CA SER A 878 28.95 -6.14 -1.82
C SER A 878 30.28 -5.49 -2.21
N TYR A 879 31.30 -6.32 -2.42
CA TYR A 879 32.60 -5.87 -2.96
C TYR A 879 32.47 -5.23 -4.35
N GLU A 880 31.51 -5.70 -5.17
CA GLU A 880 31.16 -5.12 -6.46
C GLU A 880 30.58 -3.71 -6.31
N ASP A 881 29.56 -3.54 -5.45
CA ASP A 881 28.94 -2.25 -5.15
C ASP A 881 29.98 -1.22 -4.68
N MET A 882 30.83 -1.64 -3.74
CA MET A 882 31.78 -0.77 -3.08
C MET A 882 32.97 -0.40 -3.98
N THR A 883 33.48 -1.33 -4.80
CA THR A 883 34.55 -1.00 -5.77
C THR A 883 34.06 -0.10 -6.92
N ARG A 884 32.79 -0.24 -7.36
CA ARG A 884 32.18 0.68 -8.34
C ARG A 884 32.01 2.09 -7.79
N ALA A 885 31.63 2.24 -6.52
CA ALA A 885 31.58 3.53 -5.85
C ALA A 885 32.98 4.12 -5.61
N GLU A 886 33.97 3.28 -5.29
CA GLU A 886 35.36 3.69 -5.05
C GLU A 886 36.03 4.29 -6.31
N ASP A 887 35.82 3.74 -7.51
CA ASP A 887 36.34 4.30 -8.76
C ASP A 887 35.86 5.76 -8.97
N LEU A 888 34.60 6.06 -8.65
CA LEU A 888 34.09 7.44 -8.71
C LEU A 888 34.73 8.35 -7.66
N VAL A 889 34.95 7.86 -6.43
CA VAL A 889 35.67 8.59 -5.37
C VAL A 889 37.12 8.89 -5.81
N LYS A 890 37.80 7.94 -6.45
CA LYS A 890 39.14 8.12 -7.01
C LYS A 890 39.15 9.17 -8.12
N GLN A 891 38.26 9.05 -9.11
CA GLN A 891 38.11 10.04 -10.19
C GLN A 891 37.81 11.45 -9.67
N ALA A 892 36.96 11.60 -8.66
CA ALA A 892 36.66 12.88 -8.05
C ALA A 892 37.85 13.45 -7.25
N SER A 893 38.57 12.59 -6.53
CA SER A 893 39.74 12.98 -5.72
C SER A 893 40.92 13.41 -6.60
N GLU A 894 41.16 12.73 -7.73
CA GLU A 894 42.12 13.15 -8.77
C GLU A 894 41.78 14.55 -9.34
N ALA A 895 40.49 14.89 -9.41
CA ALA A 895 39.99 16.20 -9.83
C ALA A 895 39.97 17.27 -8.71
N GLY A 896 40.40 16.91 -7.49
CA GLY A 896 40.39 17.77 -6.31
C GLY A 896 39.00 18.05 -5.72
N LEU A 897 37.98 17.26 -6.10
CA LEU A 897 36.61 17.39 -5.61
C LEU A 897 36.44 16.70 -4.25
N LYS A 898 35.42 17.13 -3.51
CA LYS A 898 34.94 16.50 -2.26
C LYS A 898 33.41 16.35 -2.30
N PRO A 899 32.82 15.47 -1.48
CA PRO A 899 31.38 15.41 -1.25
C PRO A 899 30.79 16.80 -0.95
N LYS A 900 29.60 17.07 -1.50
CA LYS A 900 28.81 18.30 -1.30
C LYS A 900 27.67 18.12 -0.29
N ALA A 901 27.24 16.88 -0.11
CA ALA A 901 26.31 16.41 0.93
C ALA A 901 27.03 15.37 1.80
N ASP A 902 26.53 15.11 3.00
CA ASP A 902 27.13 14.12 3.91
C ASP A 902 27.12 12.73 3.27
N PHE A 903 28.25 12.01 3.31
CA PHE A 903 28.40 10.72 2.62
C PHE A 903 28.61 9.60 3.63
N PHE A 904 27.68 8.63 3.69
CA PHE A 904 27.72 7.51 4.62
C PHE A 904 27.89 6.18 3.88
N ILE A 905 28.74 5.30 4.42
CA ILE A 905 29.08 4.00 3.84
C ILE A 905 28.80 2.90 4.86
N THR A 906 27.95 1.93 4.52
CA THR A 906 27.60 0.79 5.39
C THR A 906 28.05 -0.55 4.75
N PRO A 907 29.17 -1.14 5.19
CA PRO A 907 29.56 -2.50 4.77
C PRO A 907 28.51 -3.53 5.18
N GLY A 908 28.32 -4.56 4.37
CA GLY A 908 27.27 -5.57 4.61
C GLY A 908 27.61 -6.58 5.70
N SER A 909 28.90 -6.89 5.87
CA SER A 909 29.42 -7.83 6.87
C SER A 909 30.87 -7.48 7.25
N GLU A 910 31.38 -8.07 8.33
CA GLU A 910 32.79 -7.95 8.72
C GLU A 910 33.71 -8.53 7.65
N GLN A 911 33.31 -9.61 6.95
CA GLN A 911 34.04 -10.16 5.82
C GLN A 911 34.21 -9.10 4.70
N ILE A 912 33.12 -8.40 4.34
CA ILE A 912 33.21 -7.28 3.39
C ILE A 912 34.08 -6.16 3.96
N ARG A 913 33.84 -5.72 5.21
CA ARG A 913 34.58 -4.61 5.83
C ARG A 913 36.08 -4.87 5.81
N ALA A 914 36.54 -6.01 6.33
CA ALA A 914 37.95 -6.36 6.40
C ALA A 914 38.61 -6.51 5.01
N THR A 915 37.86 -7.01 4.02
CA THR A 915 38.36 -7.12 2.63
C THR A 915 38.55 -5.72 2.01
N LEU A 916 37.59 -4.80 2.21
CA LEU A 916 37.67 -3.41 1.74
C LEU A 916 38.68 -2.57 2.52
N ASP A 917 38.99 -2.96 3.76
CA ASP A 917 40.04 -2.37 4.60
C ASP A 917 41.43 -2.75 4.07
N ARG A 918 41.67 -4.06 3.89
CA ARG A 918 42.88 -4.60 3.24
C ARG A 918 43.13 -3.95 1.88
N ASP A 919 42.10 -3.89 1.03
CA ASP A 919 42.20 -3.37 -0.33
C ASP A 919 42.19 -1.82 -0.40
N GLN A 920 42.23 -1.15 0.76
CA GLN A 920 42.31 0.32 0.94
C GLN A 920 41.11 1.12 0.40
N THR A 921 39.99 0.45 0.14
CA THR A 921 38.73 1.06 -0.27
C THR A 921 38.07 1.85 0.86
N LEU A 922 38.09 1.34 2.10
CA LEU A 922 37.59 2.12 3.25
C LEU A 922 38.46 3.35 3.54
N ALA A 923 39.79 3.23 3.40
CA ALA A 923 40.71 4.36 3.51
C ALA A 923 40.43 5.42 2.41
N THR A 924 40.11 4.98 1.20
CA THR A 924 39.73 5.86 0.07
C THR A 924 38.44 6.63 0.38
N PHE A 925 37.40 5.98 0.89
CA PHE A 925 36.16 6.65 1.30
C PHE A 925 36.39 7.66 2.43
N SER A 926 37.11 7.27 3.48
CA SER A 926 37.38 8.12 4.65
C SER A 926 38.24 9.34 4.29
N ALA A 927 39.28 9.17 3.46
CA ALA A 927 40.14 10.27 3.01
C ALA A 927 39.39 11.31 2.15
N ALA A 928 38.35 10.90 1.42
CA ALA A 928 37.46 11.78 0.69
C ALA A 928 36.47 12.55 1.59
N GLY A 929 36.28 12.13 2.84
CA GLY A 929 35.30 12.69 3.78
C GLY A 929 34.03 11.86 3.97
N GLY A 930 34.01 10.60 3.52
CA GLY A 930 32.92 9.67 3.81
C GLY A 930 33.01 9.12 5.25
N THR A 931 31.85 8.87 5.86
CA THR A 931 31.75 8.26 7.20
C THR A 931 31.41 6.77 7.07
N VAL A 932 32.31 5.89 7.53
CA VAL A 932 32.07 4.44 7.57
C VAL A 932 31.27 4.10 8.82
N LEU A 933 30.04 3.64 8.62
CA LEU A 933 29.15 3.15 9.67
C LEU A 933 29.44 1.68 10.01
N ALA A 934 28.95 1.22 11.16
CA ALA A 934 29.07 -0.19 11.55
C ALA A 934 28.36 -1.13 10.55
N ASN A 935 28.76 -2.41 10.54
CA ASN A 935 28.25 -3.47 9.65
C ASN A 935 26.81 -3.90 10.05
N ALA A 936 25.84 -2.98 9.95
CA ALA A 936 24.51 -3.09 10.56
C ALA A 936 23.44 -2.32 9.77
N CYS A 937 22.15 -2.58 10.05
CA CYS A 937 21.04 -1.99 9.31
C CYS A 937 20.94 -0.46 9.40
N GLY A 938 21.21 0.12 10.58
CA GLY A 938 21.36 1.56 10.78
C GLY A 938 20.29 2.43 10.10
N PRO A 939 20.67 3.42 9.25
CA PRO A 939 19.74 4.31 8.56
C PRO A 939 18.74 3.63 7.59
N CYS A 940 18.95 2.37 7.20
CA CYS A 940 18.00 1.64 6.35
C CYS A 940 16.68 1.31 7.09
N ILE A 941 16.74 1.16 8.42
CA ILE A 941 15.58 0.80 9.25
C ILE A 941 15.11 1.91 10.21
N GLY A 942 15.81 3.04 10.24
CA GLY A 942 15.50 4.21 11.07
C GLY A 942 16.41 4.38 12.28
N GLN A 943 17.43 3.55 12.43
CA GLN A 943 18.44 3.65 13.50
C GLN A 943 19.53 4.63 13.08
N TRP A 944 19.15 5.89 12.89
CA TRP A 944 20.04 6.98 12.51
C TRP A 944 19.74 8.21 13.35
N LYS A 945 20.75 8.67 14.09
CA LYS A 945 20.73 9.98 14.73
C LYS A 945 21.34 10.99 13.77
N ARG A 946 20.49 11.49 12.87
CA ARG A 946 20.82 12.49 11.85
C ARG A 946 21.39 13.78 12.47
N THR A 947 22.48 14.29 11.91
CA THR A 947 23.32 15.37 12.47
C THR A 947 23.32 16.69 11.69
N ASP A 948 22.81 16.70 10.46
CA ASP A 948 22.80 17.85 9.52
C ASP A 948 21.85 19.02 9.89
N GLY A 949 21.34 19.04 11.13
CA GLY A 949 20.54 20.14 11.67
C GLY A 949 19.07 20.20 11.24
N VAL A 950 18.63 19.29 10.36
CA VAL A 950 17.25 19.23 9.84
C VAL A 950 16.23 19.02 10.96
N LYS A 951 15.19 19.85 10.99
CA LYS A 951 14.15 19.82 12.02
C LYS A 951 13.02 18.87 11.66
N LYS A 952 12.41 18.24 12.66
CA LYS A 952 11.28 17.31 12.44
C LYS A 952 10.07 18.05 11.88
N GLY A 953 9.65 17.67 10.68
CA GLY A 953 8.60 18.33 9.88
C GLY A 953 9.14 19.20 8.73
N GLU A 954 10.45 19.44 8.67
CA GLU A 954 11.11 20.18 7.59
C GLU A 954 11.20 19.33 6.31
N SER A 955 10.96 19.95 5.15
CA SER A 955 11.02 19.25 3.86
C SER A 955 12.41 19.34 3.25
N ASN A 956 13.05 18.20 3.06
CA ASN A 956 14.37 18.05 2.46
C ASN A 956 14.45 16.75 1.65
N ALA A 957 15.62 16.45 1.09
CA ALA A 957 15.90 15.19 0.41
C ALA A 957 17.12 14.45 0.97
N ILE A 958 17.16 13.13 0.74
CA ILE A 958 18.31 12.24 0.86
C ILE A 958 18.33 11.26 -0.33
N LEU A 959 19.50 10.76 -0.69
CA LEU A 959 19.67 9.68 -1.69
C LEU A 959 20.23 8.44 -1.00
N THR A 960 19.69 7.25 -1.28
CA THR A 960 20.18 6.00 -0.68
C THR A 960 20.29 4.85 -1.67
N SER A 961 21.28 3.96 -1.48
CA SER A 961 21.36 2.69 -2.22
C SER A 961 20.52 1.58 -1.60
N TYR A 962 19.56 1.93 -0.73
CA TYR A 962 18.74 1.00 0.03
C TYR A 962 17.53 0.52 -0.79
N ASN A 963 16.54 -0.07 -0.11
CA ASN A 963 15.32 -0.65 -0.69
C ASN A 963 14.01 0.07 -0.30
N ARG A 964 13.95 0.86 0.78
CA ARG A 964 12.71 1.50 1.27
C ARG A 964 12.87 2.99 1.58
N ASN A 965 11.90 3.76 1.09
CA ASN A 965 11.82 5.23 1.16
C ASN A 965 10.46 5.75 1.68
N PHE A 966 9.69 4.93 2.39
CA PHE A 966 8.42 5.36 3.00
C PHE A 966 8.62 6.55 3.97
N ARG A 967 7.62 7.44 4.10
CA ARG A 967 7.71 8.67 4.91
C ARG A 967 8.24 8.41 6.32
N GLY A 968 9.36 9.04 6.68
CA GLY A 968 10.00 8.93 7.99
C GLY A 968 10.70 7.61 8.27
N ARG A 969 10.92 6.74 7.26
CA ARG A 969 11.59 5.44 7.41
C ARG A 969 13.03 5.56 7.92
N ASN A 970 13.79 6.54 7.43
CA ASN A 970 15.24 6.58 7.61
C ASN A 970 15.70 7.46 8.79
N ASP A 971 14.94 8.52 9.11
CA ASP A 971 15.29 9.54 10.11
C ASP A 971 14.12 9.94 11.04
N GLY A 972 12.96 9.27 10.92
CA GLY A 972 11.76 9.61 11.68
C GLY A 972 11.09 10.94 11.29
N ASN A 973 11.51 11.60 10.20
CA ASN A 973 10.89 12.81 9.65
C ASN A 973 9.97 12.48 8.47
N THR A 974 8.66 12.70 8.64
CA THR A 974 7.65 12.36 7.62
C THR A 974 7.68 13.26 6.38
N ALA A 975 8.46 14.34 6.41
CA ALA A 975 8.68 15.27 5.31
C ALA A 975 9.97 15.01 4.50
N THR A 976 10.88 14.16 4.98
CA THR A 976 12.11 13.77 4.26
C THR A 976 11.76 12.96 3.00
N MET A 977 12.21 13.43 1.85
CA MET A 977 12.13 12.74 0.56
C MET A 977 13.32 11.81 0.39
N ASN A 978 13.11 10.49 0.26
CA ASN A 978 14.19 9.53 0.01
C ASN A 978 14.12 8.98 -1.41
N PHE A 979 15.20 9.17 -2.16
CA PHE A 979 15.38 8.68 -3.52
C PHE A 979 16.30 7.45 -3.54
N LEU A 980 15.76 6.31 -3.98
CA LEU A 980 16.46 5.03 -4.08
C LEU A 980 17.18 4.94 -5.43
N ALA A 981 18.47 4.62 -5.42
CA ALA A 981 19.29 4.47 -6.64
C ALA A 981 20.32 3.34 -6.50
N SER A 982 21.17 3.16 -7.51
CA SER A 982 22.41 2.36 -7.43
C SER A 982 23.51 3.12 -6.67
N PRO A 983 24.44 2.42 -5.97
CA PRO A 983 25.45 3.08 -5.13
C PRO A 983 26.37 4.03 -5.91
N GLU A 984 26.66 3.74 -7.18
CA GLU A 984 27.40 4.64 -8.07
C GLU A 984 26.66 5.95 -8.35
N ILE A 985 25.34 5.92 -8.54
CA ILE A 985 24.53 7.11 -8.78
C ILE A 985 24.41 7.95 -7.50
N VAL A 986 24.21 7.31 -6.34
CA VAL A 986 24.27 8.00 -5.03
C VAL A 986 25.62 8.68 -4.85
N THR A 987 26.73 7.98 -5.11
CA THR A 987 28.09 8.53 -4.98
C THR A 987 28.30 9.73 -5.90
N ALA A 988 28.03 9.59 -7.21
CA ALA A 988 28.23 10.67 -8.19
C ALA A 988 27.39 11.92 -7.87
N MET A 989 26.13 11.74 -7.48
CA MET A 989 25.24 12.84 -7.10
C MET A 989 25.64 13.47 -5.76
N THR A 990 26.26 12.73 -4.84
CA THR A 990 26.74 13.25 -3.54
C THR A 990 27.94 14.19 -3.69
N TYR A 991 28.76 13.99 -4.73
CA TYR A 991 29.79 14.97 -5.14
C TYR A 991 29.23 16.21 -5.86
N ALA A 992 28.04 16.12 -6.45
CA ALA A 992 27.34 17.27 -7.02
C ALA A 992 26.56 18.08 -5.97
N GLY A 993 25.96 17.39 -4.99
CA GLY A 993 25.08 17.97 -3.97
C GLY A 993 23.69 18.36 -4.49
N SER A 994 23.34 17.92 -5.70
CA SER A 994 22.07 18.24 -6.36
C SER A 994 21.33 16.99 -6.82
N THR A 995 20.01 17.00 -6.64
CA THR A 995 19.10 15.99 -7.19
C THR A 995 18.88 16.17 -8.71
N THR A 996 19.34 17.26 -9.31
CA THR A 996 19.18 17.55 -10.75
C THR A 996 20.42 17.30 -11.61
N PHE A 997 21.49 16.79 -11.02
CA PHE A 997 22.73 16.44 -11.72
C PHE A 997 22.65 15.03 -12.33
N ASN A 998 22.95 14.91 -13.62
CA ASN A 998 23.07 13.64 -14.32
C ASN A 998 24.54 13.34 -14.69
N PRO A 999 25.23 12.39 -14.02
CA PRO A 999 26.63 12.07 -14.31
C PRO A 999 26.89 11.49 -15.71
N MET A 1000 25.86 11.01 -16.42
CA MET A 1000 26.00 10.54 -17.80
C MET A 1000 26.20 11.69 -18.79
N THR A 1001 25.64 12.87 -18.51
CA THR A 1001 25.64 14.04 -19.41
C THR A 1001 26.52 15.19 -18.91
N ASP A 1002 26.48 15.49 -17.61
CA ASP A 1002 26.83 16.80 -17.08
C ASP A 1002 28.31 16.95 -16.67
N THR A 1003 28.69 18.14 -16.19
CA THR A 1003 30.04 18.45 -15.72
C THR A 1003 30.02 19.21 -14.39
N LEU A 1004 30.97 18.92 -13.50
CA LEU A 1004 31.19 19.65 -12.25
C LEU A 1004 32.43 20.58 -12.38
N PRO A 1005 32.45 21.77 -11.77
CA PRO A 1005 33.64 22.60 -11.71
C PRO A 1005 34.62 22.07 -10.66
N THR A 1006 35.87 21.80 -11.07
CA THR A 1006 36.99 21.54 -10.15
C THR A 1006 37.35 22.80 -9.34
N PRO A 1007 38.14 22.70 -8.25
CA PRO A 1007 38.66 23.89 -7.55
C PRO A 1007 39.48 24.85 -8.43
N SER A 1008 39.95 24.38 -9.60
CA SER A 1008 40.65 25.19 -10.61
C SER A 1008 39.72 25.86 -11.64
N GLY A 1009 38.40 25.72 -11.50
CA GLY A 1009 37.39 26.21 -12.45
C GLY A 1009 37.25 25.38 -13.72
N LYS A 1010 38.14 24.41 -13.98
CA LYS A 1010 38.04 23.50 -15.14
C LYS A 1010 36.84 22.55 -14.99
N PRO A 1011 36.13 22.23 -16.08
CA PRO A 1011 35.07 21.23 -16.06
C PRO A 1011 35.65 19.82 -15.89
N PHE A 1012 35.04 19.05 -14.98
CA PHE A 1012 35.27 17.62 -14.77
C PHE A 1012 33.99 16.86 -15.12
N LYS A 1013 34.13 15.64 -15.64
CA LYS A 1013 33.02 14.72 -15.89
C LYS A 1013 33.39 13.32 -15.43
N PHE A 1014 32.49 12.68 -14.68
CA PHE A 1014 32.65 11.28 -14.30
C PHE A 1014 32.64 10.37 -15.53
N ARG A 1015 33.50 9.36 -15.53
CA ARG A 1015 33.40 8.23 -16.46
C ARG A 1015 32.46 7.19 -15.84
N ALA A 1016 31.87 6.34 -16.68
CA ALA A 1016 31.10 5.20 -16.18
C ALA A 1016 32.00 4.31 -15.29
N PRO A 1017 31.55 3.91 -14.09
CA PRO A 1017 32.40 3.25 -13.11
C PRO A 1017 32.77 1.82 -13.50
N THR A 1018 33.97 1.46 -13.09
CA THR A 1018 34.53 0.10 -13.14
C THR A 1018 34.68 -0.46 -11.73
N GLY A 1019 34.71 -1.78 -11.60
CA GLY A 1019 34.79 -2.48 -10.32
C GLY A 1019 35.06 -3.96 -10.54
N PHE A 1020 34.91 -4.77 -9.49
CA PHE A 1020 35.16 -6.22 -9.54
C PHE A 1020 34.06 -6.99 -8.79
N ASP A 1021 33.48 -8.02 -9.43
CA ASP A 1021 32.49 -8.92 -8.84
C ASP A 1021 32.97 -9.56 -7.52
N LEU A 1022 34.27 -9.84 -7.45
CA LEU A 1022 34.93 -10.57 -6.36
C LEU A 1022 36.37 -10.06 -6.13
N PRO A 1023 36.89 -10.10 -4.89
CA PRO A 1023 38.27 -9.78 -4.58
C PRO A 1023 39.24 -10.81 -5.20
N LYS A 1024 40.26 -10.33 -5.92
CA LYS A 1024 41.23 -11.20 -6.64
C LYS A 1024 42.05 -12.09 -5.70
N SER A 1025 42.28 -11.64 -4.46
CA SER A 1025 43.02 -12.37 -3.42
C SER A 1025 42.12 -13.23 -2.53
N GLY A 1026 40.81 -13.30 -2.82
CA GLY A 1026 39.81 -13.84 -1.90
C GLY A 1026 39.36 -12.82 -0.83
N PHE A 1027 38.34 -13.21 -0.08
CA PHE A 1027 37.82 -12.44 1.05
C PHE A 1027 38.66 -12.65 2.32
N GLU A 1028 38.72 -11.62 3.15
CA GLU A 1028 39.29 -11.73 4.50
C GLU A 1028 38.30 -12.34 5.50
N SER A 1029 38.84 -12.94 6.56
CA SER A 1029 38.05 -13.42 7.71
C SER A 1029 37.63 -12.30 8.66
N GLY A 1030 38.34 -11.17 8.65
CA GLY A 1030 38.10 -10.04 9.56
C GLY A 1030 38.32 -10.37 11.04
N ASN A 1031 37.74 -9.57 11.93
CA ASN A 1031 37.90 -9.74 13.38
C ASN A 1031 37.30 -11.08 13.88
N PRO A 1032 38.08 -11.94 14.56
CA PRO A 1032 37.56 -13.15 15.22
C PRO A 1032 36.41 -12.90 16.20
N ASP A 1033 36.37 -11.75 16.89
CA ASP A 1033 35.26 -11.41 17.83
C ASP A 1033 33.91 -11.23 17.12
N PHE A 1034 33.92 -11.11 15.79
CA PHE A 1034 32.73 -10.99 14.94
C PHE A 1034 32.38 -12.29 14.19
N GLN A 1035 33.12 -13.37 14.39
CA GLN A 1035 32.76 -14.69 13.85
C GLN A 1035 31.60 -15.31 14.66
N PRO A 1036 30.73 -16.12 14.02
CA PRO A 1036 29.58 -16.71 14.71
C PRO A 1036 30.02 -17.75 15.73
N SER A 1037 29.42 -17.75 16.93
CA SER A 1037 29.70 -18.78 17.91
C SER A 1037 28.99 -20.09 17.54
N LEU A 1038 29.78 -21.11 17.20
CA LEU A 1038 29.31 -22.46 16.87
C LEU A 1038 29.03 -23.25 18.15
N ALA A 1039 27.89 -22.99 18.79
CA ALA A 1039 27.47 -23.75 19.97
C ALA A 1039 26.88 -25.12 19.59
N ALA A 1040 27.52 -26.20 20.02
CA ALA A 1040 26.78 -27.43 20.28
C ALA A 1040 25.73 -27.14 21.38
N PRO A 1041 24.48 -27.64 21.27
CA PRO A 1041 23.42 -27.28 22.22
C PRO A 1041 23.81 -27.64 23.65
N SER A 1042 23.54 -26.71 24.57
CA SER A 1042 23.83 -26.84 25.99
C SER A 1042 22.53 -26.66 26.80
N PRO A 1043 21.67 -27.71 26.90
CA PRO A 1043 20.32 -27.57 27.48
C PRO A 1043 20.30 -27.13 28.95
N SER A 1044 21.41 -27.32 29.68
CA SER A 1044 21.64 -26.87 31.06
C SER A 1044 22.09 -25.41 31.17
N CYS A 1045 22.42 -24.75 30.06
CA CYS A 1045 22.74 -23.32 30.06
C CYS A 1045 21.48 -22.50 30.40
N PRO A 1046 21.51 -21.61 31.41
CA PRO A 1046 20.39 -20.71 31.68
C PRO A 1046 20.27 -19.67 30.56
N VAL A 1047 19.04 -19.34 30.18
CA VAL A 1047 18.76 -18.17 29.31
C VAL A 1047 18.69 -16.93 30.19
N VAL A 1048 19.43 -15.88 29.84
CA VAL A 1048 19.54 -14.66 30.63
C VAL A 1048 18.34 -13.75 30.34
N ILE A 1049 17.43 -13.65 31.31
CA ILE A 1049 16.33 -12.67 31.35
C ILE A 1049 16.29 -12.10 32.77
N SER A 1050 16.28 -10.76 32.91
CA SER A 1050 16.11 -10.15 34.23
C SER A 1050 14.65 -10.28 34.70
N PRO A 1051 14.37 -10.75 35.93
CA PRO A 1051 13.03 -10.72 36.51
C PRO A 1051 12.43 -9.31 36.66
N THR A 1052 13.24 -8.26 36.52
CA THR A 1052 12.83 -6.85 36.59
C THR A 1052 13.07 -6.11 35.26
N SER A 1053 13.18 -6.83 34.14
CA SER A 1053 13.32 -6.24 32.80
C SER A 1053 12.07 -5.44 32.40
N ASP A 1054 12.24 -4.34 31.66
CA ASP A 1054 11.14 -3.76 30.87
C ASP A 1054 11.18 -4.21 29.39
N ARG A 1055 12.24 -4.88 28.95
CA ARG A 1055 12.55 -5.23 27.54
C ARG A 1055 12.19 -6.66 27.16
N LEU A 1056 12.34 -7.60 28.10
CA LEU A 1056 12.17 -9.05 27.90
C LEU A 1056 11.28 -9.64 29.00
N ALA A 1057 10.40 -10.58 28.65
CA ALA A 1057 9.65 -11.37 29.63
C ALA A 1057 9.55 -12.82 29.18
N VAL A 1058 9.68 -13.76 30.12
CA VAL A 1058 9.41 -15.19 29.88
C VAL A 1058 7.95 -15.34 29.44
N LEU A 1059 7.70 -16.16 28.41
CA LEU A 1059 6.34 -16.56 28.05
C LEU A 1059 5.92 -17.78 28.85
N GLU A 1060 4.75 -17.68 29.48
CA GLU A 1060 4.05 -18.84 30.05
C GLU A 1060 3.23 -19.54 28.93
N PRO A 1061 3.24 -20.88 28.84
CA PRO A 1061 2.36 -21.60 27.92
C PRO A 1061 0.88 -21.27 28.17
N PHE A 1062 0.16 -20.84 27.15
CA PHE A 1062 -1.26 -20.47 27.28
C PHE A 1062 -2.11 -21.68 27.74
N SER A 1063 -3.15 -21.44 28.55
CA SER A 1063 -4.05 -22.52 28.99
C SER A 1063 -4.69 -23.27 27.81
N PRO A 1064 -4.78 -24.62 27.86
CA PRO A 1064 -5.50 -25.42 26.87
C PRO A 1064 -6.98 -25.03 26.70
N PHE A 1065 -7.59 -25.48 25.61
CA PHE A 1065 -9.04 -25.35 25.46
C PHE A 1065 -9.75 -26.28 26.46
N PRO A 1066 -10.83 -25.84 27.14
CA PRO A 1066 -11.56 -26.70 28.06
C PRO A 1066 -12.21 -27.88 27.33
N SER A 1067 -12.54 -28.95 28.06
CA SER A 1067 -13.19 -30.16 27.52
C SER A 1067 -14.70 -29.99 27.27
N HIS A 1068 -15.13 -28.77 26.93
CA HIS A 1068 -16.51 -28.36 26.68
C HIS A 1068 -16.55 -27.07 25.84
N ASN A 1069 -17.73 -26.70 25.34
CA ASN A 1069 -17.95 -25.41 24.70
C ASN A 1069 -17.75 -24.26 25.71
N LEU A 1070 -17.15 -23.15 25.27
CA LEU A 1070 -16.98 -21.94 26.09
C LEU A 1070 -18.34 -21.34 26.44
N THR A 1071 -18.48 -20.86 27.68
CA THR A 1071 -19.68 -20.21 28.21
C THR A 1071 -19.34 -18.89 28.90
N SER A 1072 -20.34 -18.03 29.08
CA SER A 1072 -20.23 -16.74 29.80
C SER A 1072 -19.17 -15.75 29.24
N LEU A 1073 -18.75 -15.90 27.98
CA LEU A 1073 -17.80 -14.97 27.36
C LEU A 1073 -18.41 -13.56 27.30
N ARG A 1074 -17.61 -12.52 27.55
CA ARG A 1074 -18.04 -11.13 27.35
C ARG A 1074 -17.61 -10.59 25.98
N VAL A 1075 -18.45 -9.79 25.35
CA VAL A 1075 -18.00 -8.98 24.20
C VAL A 1075 -17.20 -7.78 24.72
N LEU A 1076 -15.88 -7.85 24.63
CA LEU A 1076 -14.98 -6.75 25.05
C LEU A 1076 -15.17 -5.52 24.17
N TYR A 1077 -15.27 -5.73 22.86
CA TYR A 1077 -15.32 -4.65 21.89
C TYR A 1077 -16.08 -5.05 20.62
N LYS A 1078 -16.82 -4.11 20.06
CA LYS A 1078 -17.38 -4.16 18.72
C LYS A 1078 -16.64 -3.12 17.87
N VAL A 1079 -15.72 -3.60 17.03
CA VAL A 1079 -14.86 -2.78 16.19
C VAL A 1079 -15.61 -2.35 14.94
N LYS A 1080 -15.59 -1.05 14.64
CA LYS A 1080 -16.18 -0.43 13.45
C LYS A 1080 -15.12 -0.02 12.43
N GLY A 1081 -15.42 -0.20 11.14
CA GLY A 1081 -14.51 0.13 10.04
C GLY A 1081 -13.28 -0.79 9.94
N GLN A 1082 -12.25 -0.30 9.24
CA GLN A 1082 -11.04 -1.06 8.95
C GLN A 1082 -10.16 -1.23 10.19
N CYS A 1083 -9.85 -2.48 10.56
CA CYS A 1083 -8.96 -2.81 11.66
C CYS A 1083 -7.70 -3.52 11.15
N THR A 1084 -6.58 -2.81 11.14
CA THR A 1084 -5.28 -3.28 10.65
C THR A 1084 -4.42 -3.87 11.77
N THR A 1085 -3.30 -4.53 11.45
CA THR A 1085 -2.34 -4.97 12.47
C THR A 1085 -1.72 -3.82 13.26
N ASP A 1086 -1.65 -2.61 12.71
CA ASP A 1086 -1.23 -1.40 13.45
C ASP A 1086 -2.36 -0.81 14.31
N THR A 1087 -3.62 -1.07 13.95
CA THR A 1087 -4.81 -0.79 14.76
C THR A 1087 -4.86 -1.70 15.99
N ILE A 1088 -4.48 -2.97 15.83
CA ILE A 1088 -4.45 -4.00 16.88
C ILE A 1088 -3.18 -3.92 17.73
N SER A 1089 -2.02 -3.65 17.12
CA SER A 1089 -0.70 -3.75 17.74
C SER A 1089 0.27 -2.71 17.16
N ALA A 1090 0.21 -1.48 17.68
CA ALA A 1090 0.92 -0.33 17.11
C ALA A 1090 2.46 -0.46 17.10
N ALA A 1091 3.10 0.14 16.09
CA ALA A 1091 4.57 0.19 15.95
C ALA A 1091 5.21 1.37 16.72
N GLY A 1092 6.33 1.91 16.21
CA GLY A 1092 6.98 3.10 16.75
C GLY A 1092 7.52 2.89 18.17
N PRO A 1093 7.08 3.67 19.19
CA PRO A 1093 7.63 3.59 20.55
C PRO A 1093 7.45 2.21 21.21
N TRP A 1094 6.48 1.42 20.74
CA TRP A 1094 6.21 0.07 21.25
C TRP A 1094 7.23 -0.98 20.81
N LEU A 1095 8.06 -0.70 19.79
CA LEU A 1095 9.03 -1.68 19.27
C LEU A 1095 10.07 -2.12 20.31
N LYS A 1096 10.38 -1.27 21.30
CA LYS A 1096 11.30 -1.62 22.41
C LYS A 1096 10.77 -2.75 23.30
N TYR A 1097 9.46 -2.98 23.30
CA TYR A 1097 8.75 -3.99 24.09
C TYR A 1097 8.48 -5.29 23.34
N LYS A 1098 9.06 -5.49 22.15
CA LYS A 1098 8.82 -6.69 21.32
C LYS A 1098 9.09 -8.03 22.03
N GLY A 1099 10.06 -8.08 22.95
CA GLY A 1099 10.36 -9.25 23.78
C GLY A 1099 9.59 -9.32 25.10
N HIS A 1100 8.75 -8.34 25.43
CA HIS A 1100 8.06 -8.24 26.72
C HIS A 1100 6.54 -8.21 26.53
N LEU A 1101 5.93 -9.40 26.38
CA LEU A 1101 4.50 -9.53 26.05
C LEU A 1101 3.54 -8.74 26.98
N PRO A 1102 3.75 -8.64 28.31
CA PRO A 1102 2.91 -7.78 29.15
C PRO A 1102 2.96 -6.30 28.74
N ASN A 1103 4.14 -5.65 28.77
CA ASN A 1103 4.34 -4.25 28.40
C ASN A 1103 3.84 -3.91 26.98
N ILE A 1104 4.04 -4.78 25.98
CA ILE A 1104 3.51 -4.51 24.64
C ILE A 1104 1.98 -4.72 24.57
N SER A 1105 1.39 -5.57 25.42
CA SER A 1105 -0.08 -5.75 25.46
C SER A 1105 -0.83 -4.50 25.94
N ALA A 1106 -0.15 -3.53 26.56
CA ALA A 1106 -0.71 -2.20 26.83
C ALA A 1106 -1.00 -1.37 25.55
N ASN A 1107 -0.74 -1.91 24.35
CA ASN A 1107 -1.17 -1.32 23.07
C ASN A 1107 -2.26 -2.10 22.32
N THR A 1108 -2.85 -3.14 22.95
CA THR A 1108 -3.87 -3.98 22.32
C THR A 1108 -5.06 -3.14 21.87
N LEU A 1109 -5.35 -3.16 20.56
CA LEU A 1109 -6.48 -2.49 19.92
C LEU A 1109 -6.54 -0.96 20.10
N ILE A 1110 -5.47 -0.27 20.53
CA ILE A 1110 -5.52 1.18 20.82
C ILE A 1110 -5.78 2.08 19.60
N GLY A 1111 -5.82 1.55 18.38
CA GLY A 1111 -6.29 2.26 17.19
C GLY A 1111 -7.76 2.00 16.83
N ALA A 1112 -8.44 1.08 17.51
CA ALA A 1112 -9.76 0.60 17.13
C ALA A 1112 -10.88 1.56 17.54
N ILE A 1113 -11.92 1.62 16.70
CA ILE A 1113 -13.08 2.51 16.85
C ILE A 1113 -14.26 1.72 17.41
N ASN A 1114 -14.88 2.25 18.47
CA ASN A 1114 -16.07 1.71 19.11
C ASN A 1114 -17.29 1.83 18.19
N ALA A 1115 -17.97 0.72 17.90
CA ALA A 1115 -19.14 0.74 17.02
C ALA A 1115 -20.35 1.50 17.57
N ALA A 1116 -20.48 1.59 18.91
CA ALA A 1116 -21.58 2.27 19.57
C ALA A 1116 -21.36 3.79 19.72
N THR A 1117 -20.12 4.23 19.97
CA THR A 1117 -19.82 5.63 20.30
C THR A 1117 -18.95 6.38 19.28
N ASP A 1118 -18.39 5.70 18.27
CA ASP A 1118 -17.40 6.24 17.31
C ASP A 1118 -16.07 6.71 17.94
N GLU A 1119 -15.83 6.43 19.22
CA GLU A 1119 -14.58 6.78 19.92
C GLU A 1119 -13.44 5.80 19.62
N THR A 1120 -12.19 6.29 19.62
CA THR A 1120 -10.99 5.45 19.48
C THR A 1120 -10.40 5.11 20.84
N ASN A 1121 -10.12 3.83 21.10
CA ASN A 1121 -9.57 3.32 22.36
C ASN A 1121 -10.39 3.65 23.63
N VAL A 1122 -11.72 3.81 23.50
CA VAL A 1122 -12.64 3.94 24.64
C VAL A 1122 -13.53 2.71 24.69
N ALA A 1123 -13.41 1.96 25.80
CA ALA A 1123 -14.23 0.81 26.12
C ALA A 1123 -15.10 1.09 27.35
N TYR A 1124 -16.29 0.49 27.38
CA TYR A 1124 -17.25 0.62 28.47
C TYR A 1124 -17.41 -0.73 29.16
N ASP A 1125 -17.43 -0.73 30.49
CA ASP A 1125 -17.60 -1.94 31.28
C ASP A 1125 -19.09 -2.24 31.55
N ILE A 1126 -19.38 -3.34 32.27
CA ILE A 1126 -20.72 -3.78 32.62
C ILE A 1126 -21.46 -2.71 33.43
N ASP A 1127 -20.79 -2.04 34.36
CA ASP A 1127 -21.30 -0.92 35.17
C ASP A 1127 -21.40 0.43 34.42
N GLY A 1128 -20.89 0.51 33.19
CA GLY A 1128 -20.84 1.73 32.39
C GLY A 1128 -19.60 2.61 32.62
N SER A 1129 -18.64 2.19 33.45
CA SER A 1129 -17.37 2.88 33.62
C SER A 1129 -16.51 2.83 32.34
N THR A 1130 -15.79 3.92 32.07
CA THR A 1130 -14.96 4.10 30.88
C THR A 1130 -13.50 3.74 31.15
N HIS A 1131 -12.92 2.93 30.27
CA HIS A 1131 -11.52 2.46 30.32
C HIS A 1131 -10.88 2.55 28.93
N SER A 1132 -9.56 2.41 28.84
CA SER A 1132 -8.96 2.02 27.55
C SER A 1132 -9.21 0.54 27.27
N ILE A 1133 -9.11 0.13 26.00
CA ILE A 1133 -9.33 -1.27 25.61
C ILE A 1133 -8.36 -2.24 26.33
N PRO A 1134 -7.03 -1.99 26.39
CA PRO A 1134 -6.12 -2.88 27.11
C PRO A 1134 -6.30 -2.82 28.64
N ASP A 1135 -6.75 -1.70 29.21
CA ASP A 1135 -7.04 -1.60 30.65
C ASP A 1135 -8.25 -2.47 31.03
N LEU A 1136 -9.35 -2.38 30.27
CA LEU A 1136 -10.55 -3.20 30.51
C LEU A 1136 -10.27 -4.69 30.34
N ALA A 1137 -9.52 -5.06 29.30
CA ALA A 1137 -9.11 -6.44 29.08
C ALA A 1137 -8.19 -6.96 30.20
N SER A 1138 -7.30 -6.10 30.73
CA SER A 1138 -6.45 -6.44 31.88
C SER A 1138 -7.25 -6.60 33.18
N LYS A 1139 -8.25 -5.74 33.42
CA LYS A 1139 -9.20 -5.85 34.53
C LYS A 1139 -9.97 -7.18 34.45
N TRP A 1140 -10.65 -7.43 33.33
CA TRP A 1140 -11.44 -8.66 33.14
C TRP A 1140 -10.57 -9.93 33.25
N LYS A 1141 -9.32 -9.91 32.76
CA LYS A 1141 -8.37 -11.00 32.98
C LYS A 1141 -8.11 -11.27 34.47
N ALA A 1142 -7.89 -10.22 35.27
CA ALA A 1142 -7.68 -10.35 36.71
C ALA A 1142 -8.94 -10.85 37.46
N GLU A 1143 -10.12 -10.54 36.92
CA GLU A 1143 -11.43 -11.01 37.40
C GLU A 1143 -11.82 -12.40 36.85
N GLY A 1144 -10.97 -13.05 36.03
CA GLY A 1144 -11.24 -14.36 35.42
C GLY A 1144 -12.28 -14.34 34.29
N THR A 1145 -12.66 -13.16 33.79
CA THR A 1145 -13.65 -12.98 32.72
C THR A 1145 -13.00 -13.13 31.35
N GLU A 1146 -13.30 -14.25 30.68
CA GLU A 1146 -12.90 -14.49 29.30
C GLU A 1146 -13.78 -13.73 28.30
N TRP A 1147 -13.21 -13.33 27.15
CA TRP A 1147 -13.89 -12.42 26.23
C TRP A 1147 -13.68 -12.72 24.74
N LEU A 1148 -14.49 -12.05 23.92
CA LEU A 1148 -14.39 -12.01 22.47
C LEU A 1148 -14.48 -10.59 21.91
N VAL A 1149 -13.99 -10.39 20.68
CA VAL A 1149 -14.15 -9.15 19.92
C VAL A 1149 -15.02 -9.41 18.68
N VAL A 1150 -15.95 -8.50 18.42
CA VAL A 1150 -16.75 -8.46 17.20
C VAL A 1150 -16.12 -7.45 16.23
N ALA A 1151 -16.03 -7.79 14.95
CA ALA A 1151 -15.36 -6.98 13.94
C ALA A 1151 -16.03 -6.98 12.55
N GLU A 1152 -15.70 -5.98 11.75
CA GLU A 1152 -16.16 -5.85 10.36
C GLU A 1152 -15.34 -6.74 9.39
N ASP A 1153 -15.17 -6.31 8.14
CA ASP A 1153 -14.47 -7.02 7.09
C ASP A 1153 -12.95 -6.79 7.11
N ASN A 1154 -12.19 -7.78 6.62
CA ASN A 1154 -10.73 -7.81 6.51
C ASN A 1154 -9.99 -7.53 7.83
N TYR A 1155 -10.50 -8.03 8.97
CA TYR A 1155 -9.88 -7.82 10.27
C TYR A 1155 -8.45 -8.37 10.32
N GLY A 1156 -7.52 -7.54 10.76
CA GLY A 1156 -6.09 -7.84 10.83
C GLY A 1156 -5.29 -7.55 9.56
N GLU A 1157 -5.78 -6.69 8.66
CA GLU A 1157 -5.07 -6.28 7.45
C GLU A 1157 -3.68 -5.68 7.75
N GLY A 1158 -2.67 -5.99 6.93
CA GLY A 1158 -1.37 -5.32 6.99
C GLY A 1158 -0.19 -6.25 7.32
N SER A 1159 0.67 -5.82 8.24
CA SER A 1159 1.98 -6.42 8.48
C SER A 1159 1.91 -7.75 9.25
N ALA A 1160 2.85 -8.66 9.01
CA ALA A 1160 2.88 -10.00 9.62
C ALA A 1160 3.30 -10.02 11.10
N ARG A 1161 2.64 -9.24 11.97
CA ARG A 1161 2.89 -9.21 13.42
C ARG A 1161 2.11 -10.31 14.13
N GLU A 1162 2.84 -11.22 14.76
CA GLU A 1162 2.30 -12.20 15.70
C GLU A 1162 1.79 -11.56 17.01
N HIS A 1163 2.37 -10.42 17.41
CA HIS A 1163 1.93 -9.64 18.57
C HIS A 1163 0.43 -9.34 18.54
N ALA A 1164 -0.12 -9.00 17.37
CA ALA A 1164 -1.55 -8.74 17.19
C ALA A 1164 -2.46 -9.94 17.52
N ALA A 1165 -1.94 -11.17 17.59
CA ALA A 1165 -2.66 -12.35 18.07
C ALA A 1165 -2.25 -12.73 19.51
N LEU A 1166 -0.97 -12.57 19.86
CA LEU A 1166 -0.45 -12.83 21.21
C LEU A 1166 -1.08 -11.93 22.28
N GLN A 1167 -1.26 -10.63 22.01
CA GLN A 1167 -1.76 -9.69 23.02
C GLN A 1167 -3.24 -9.92 23.37
N PRO A 1168 -4.18 -10.08 22.40
CA PRO A 1168 -5.53 -10.54 22.71
C PRO A 1168 -5.54 -11.84 23.52
N ARG A 1169 -4.74 -12.84 23.12
CA ARG A 1169 -4.67 -14.13 23.83
C ARG A 1169 -4.16 -13.98 25.26
N TYR A 1170 -3.13 -13.16 25.46
CA TYR A 1170 -2.52 -12.86 26.76
C TYR A 1170 -3.48 -12.09 27.68
N LEU A 1171 -4.32 -11.23 27.13
CA LEU A 1171 -5.32 -10.46 27.87
C LEU A 1171 -6.66 -11.19 28.09
N GLY A 1172 -6.76 -12.49 27.79
CA GLY A 1172 -7.97 -13.31 28.06
C GLY A 1172 -8.94 -13.48 26.88
N GLY A 1173 -8.58 -13.01 25.69
CA GLY A 1173 -9.37 -13.16 24.48
C GLY A 1173 -9.37 -14.60 23.96
N ARG A 1174 -10.57 -15.14 23.72
CA ARG A 1174 -10.80 -16.52 23.24
C ARG A 1174 -11.25 -16.61 21.80
N ILE A 1175 -12.04 -15.64 21.34
CA ILE A 1175 -12.67 -15.64 20.01
C ILE A 1175 -12.53 -14.25 19.37
N ILE A 1176 -12.32 -14.21 18.06
CA ILE A 1176 -12.62 -13.03 17.23
C ILE A 1176 -13.75 -13.42 16.27
N ALA A 1177 -14.83 -12.64 16.25
CA ALA A 1177 -15.99 -12.85 15.38
C ALA A 1177 -16.07 -11.72 14.33
N ALA A 1178 -15.69 -12.01 13.09
CA ALA A 1178 -15.53 -11.00 12.03
C ALA A 1178 -16.45 -11.22 10.82
N LYS A 1179 -16.66 -10.20 9.98
CA LYS A 1179 -17.28 -10.39 8.65
C LYS A 1179 -16.31 -11.07 7.68
N SER A 1180 -15.01 -10.83 7.82
CA SER A 1180 -13.90 -11.59 7.22
C SER A 1180 -12.55 -11.23 7.87
N PHE A 1181 -11.51 -12.04 7.62
CA PHE A 1181 -10.14 -11.84 8.15
C PHE A 1181 -9.11 -11.65 7.04
N ALA A 1182 -8.01 -10.98 7.37
CA ALA A 1182 -6.80 -11.01 6.55
C ALA A 1182 -5.98 -12.28 6.82
N ARG A 1183 -5.60 -13.01 5.76
CA ARG A 1183 -4.98 -14.37 5.79
C ARG A 1183 -3.93 -14.58 6.88
N ILE A 1184 -2.93 -13.70 6.96
CA ILE A 1184 -1.79 -13.88 7.89
C ILE A 1184 -2.24 -13.73 9.34
N HIS A 1185 -3.12 -12.77 9.61
CA HIS A 1185 -3.65 -12.56 10.95
C HIS A 1185 -4.57 -13.71 11.38
N GLU A 1186 -5.37 -14.26 10.46
CA GLU A 1186 -6.19 -15.46 10.70
C GLU A 1186 -5.33 -16.66 11.12
N THR A 1187 -4.21 -16.92 10.43
CA THR A 1187 -3.24 -17.96 10.81
C THR A 1187 -2.62 -17.68 12.19
N ASN A 1188 -2.22 -16.43 12.45
CA ASN A 1188 -1.63 -16.04 13.74
C ASN A 1188 -2.60 -16.25 14.91
N LEU A 1189 -3.90 -15.92 14.76
CA LEU A 1189 -4.93 -16.18 15.78
C LEU A 1189 -5.02 -17.67 16.11
N LYS A 1190 -5.13 -18.53 15.09
CA LYS A 1190 -5.19 -19.99 15.24
C LYS A 1190 -3.94 -20.55 15.94
N LYS A 1191 -2.75 -20.07 15.56
CA LYS A 1191 -1.48 -20.48 16.20
C LYS A 1191 -1.42 -20.13 17.68
N GLN A 1192 -1.97 -18.98 18.08
CA GLN A 1192 -2.04 -18.59 19.50
C GLN A 1192 -3.28 -19.14 20.23
N GLY A 1193 -4.04 -20.07 19.62
CA GLY A 1193 -5.21 -20.69 20.23
C GLY A 1193 -6.43 -19.79 20.39
N VAL A 1194 -6.45 -18.62 19.73
CA VAL A 1194 -7.64 -17.78 19.58
C VAL A 1194 -8.45 -18.29 18.40
N VAL A 1195 -9.78 -18.39 18.53
CA VAL A 1195 -10.64 -18.92 17.47
C VAL A 1195 -11.11 -17.79 16.55
N PRO A 1196 -10.67 -17.72 15.27
CA PRO A 1196 -11.32 -16.87 14.29
C PRO A 1196 -12.62 -17.53 13.82
N LEU A 1197 -13.75 -16.85 14.03
CA LEU A 1197 -15.05 -17.23 13.49
C LEU A 1197 -15.54 -16.13 12.55
N THR A 1198 -16.15 -16.53 11.43
CA THR A 1198 -16.77 -15.58 10.49
C THR A 1198 -18.28 -15.75 10.48
N PHE A 1199 -19.03 -14.65 10.39
CA PHE A 1199 -20.49 -14.73 10.42
C PHE A 1199 -21.06 -15.52 9.23
N LYS A 1200 -22.12 -16.32 9.45
CA LYS A 1200 -22.80 -17.03 8.36
C LYS A 1200 -23.54 -16.04 7.45
N ASP A 1201 -24.24 -15.07 8.04
CA ASP A 1201 -24.72 -13.85 7.40
C ASP A 1201 -23.97 -12.64 7.99
N LYS A 1202 -23.44 -11.75 7.14
CA LYS A 1202 -22.73 -10.55 7.60
C LYS A 1202 -23.62 -9.55 8.35
N ALA A 1203 -24.95 -9.64 8.21
CA ALA A 1203 -25.91 -8.86 8.99
C ALA A 1203 -25.90 -9.21 10.49
N ASP A 1204 -25.47 -10.44 10.86
CA ASP A 1204 -25.43 -10.86 12.27
C ASP A 1204 -24.46 -10.04 13.13
N TYR A 1205 -23.47 -9.36 12.53
CA TYR A 1205 -22.62 -8.37 13.19
C TYR A 1205 -23.44 -7.26 13.89
N ASP A 1206 -24.54 -6.82 13.28
CA ASP A 1206 -25.37 -5.75 13.86
C ASP A 1206 -26.19 -6.24 15.07
N ARG A 1207 -26.37 -7.56 15.23
CA ARG A 1207 -27.18 -8.16 16.31
C ARG A 1207 -26.44 -8.30 17.64
N ILE A 1208 -25.11 -8.36 17.65
CA ILE A 1208 -24.28 -8.58 18.85
C ILE A 1208 -23.54 -7.28 19.23
N ASP A 1209 -23.53 -6.89 20.51
CA ASP A 1209 -22.98 -5.62 21.00
C ASP A 1209 -22.00 -5.79 22.16
N ALA A 1210 -21.30 -4.71 22.52
CA ALA A 1210 -20.36 -4.71 23.64
C ALA A 1210 -21.05 -5.03 24.98
N CYS A 1211 -20.33 -5.73 25.86
CA CYS A 1211 -20.78 -6.28 27.14
C CYS A 1211 -21.90 -7.35 27.08
N ASP A 1212 -22.43 -7.72 25.92
CA ASP A 1212 -23.31 -8.90 25.79
C ASP A 1212 -22.60 -10.16 26.32
N THR A 1213 -23.38 -11.14 26.82
CA THR A 1213 -22.85 -12.46 27.22
C THR A 1213 -22.95 -13.41 26.01
N VAL A 1214 -21.95 -14.27 25.80
CA VAL A 1214 -21.94 -15.23 24.70
C VAL A 1214 -21.50 -16.61 25.15
N ASP A 1215 -22.32 -17.62 24.86
CA ASP A 1215 -21.93 -19.03 24.89
C ASP A 1215 -21.63 -19.53 23.47
N THR A 1216 -20.79 -20.56 23.36
CA THR A 1216 -20.55 -21.27 22.10
C THR A 1216 -21.37 -22.56 22.04
N VAL A 1217 -21.77 -22.95 20.83
CA VAL A 1217 -22.49 -24.21 20.57
C VAL A 1217 -21.84 -24.89 19.37
N GLY A 1218 -21.49 -26.16 19.49
CA GLY A 1218 -20.87 -26.94 18.41
C GLY A 1218 -19.37 -26.69 18.17
N LEU A 1219 -18.75 -25.73 18.88
CA LEU A 1219 -17.35 -25.36 18.68
C LEU A 1219 -16.40 -26.45 19.21
N TYR A 1220 -16.65 -26.97 20.40
CA TYR A 1220 -15.82 -28.03 20.98
C TYR A 1220 -15.90 -29.34 20.16
N GLU A 1221 -17.08 -29.62 19.62
CA GLU A 1221 -17.34 -30.77 18.76
C GLU A 1221 -16.60 -30.63 17.42
N VAL A 1222 -16.66 -29.44 16.78
CA VAL A 1222 -15.87 -29.11 15.57
C VAL A 1222 -14.36 -29.12 15.82
N LEU A 1223 -13.90 -28.70 16.99
CA LEU A 1223 -12.48 -28.78 17.36
C LEU A 1223 -12.03 -30.24 17.53
N THR A 1224 -12.78 -31.04 18.28
CA THR A 1224 -12.44 -32.45 18.57
C THR A 1224 -12.58 -33.38 17.36
N SER A 1225 -13.46 -33.07 16.41
CA SER A 1225 -13.56 -33.76 15.11
C SER A 1225 -12.46 -33.36 14.11
N GLY A 1226 -11.61 -32.38 14.44
CA GLY A 1226 -10.58 -31.87 13.53
C GLY A 1226 -11.15 -31.06 12.36
N GLY A 1227 -12.27 -30.35 12.59
CA GLY A 1227 -12.95 -29.55 11.57
C GLY A 1227 -13.81 -30.36 10.60
N GLN A 1228 -14.13 -31.61 10.92
CA GLN A 1228 -14.85 -32.54 10.03
C GLN A 1228 -16.24 -32.90 10.55
N GLY A 1229 -17.16 -33.15 9.62
CA GLY A 1229 -18.59 -33.38 9.91
C GLY A 1229 -19.42 -32.09 9.84
N GLY A 1230 -20.69 -32.21 9.45
CA GLY A 1230 -21.60 -31.08 9.21
C GLY A 1230 -22.14 -30.39 10.46
N GLN A 1231 -21.34 -30.26 11.51
CA GLN A 1231 -21.72 -29.61 12.77
C GLN A 1231 -21.64 -28.08 12.61
N GLU A 1232 -22.74 -27.39 12.92
CA GLU A 1232 -22.84 -25.94 12.77
C GLU A 1232 -22.42 -25.22 14.06
N VAL A 1233 -21.30 -24.49 14.01
CA VAL A 1233 -20.86 -23.62 15.12
C VAL A 1233 -21.82 -22.44 15.26
N LYS A 1234 -22.23 -22.12 16.50
CA LYS A 1234 -23.08 -20.96 16.81
C LYS A 1234 -22.53 -20.17 18.00
N LEU A 1235 -22.80 -18.87 18.00
CA LEU A 1235 -22.68 -18.01 19.16
C LEU A 1235 -24.08 -17.76 19.72
N ARG A 1236 -24.36 -18.24 20.92
CA ARG A 1236 -25.59 -17.95 21.66
C ARG A 1236 -25.39 -16.65 22.43
N VAL A 1237 -25.98 -15.58 21.94
CA VAL A 1237 -25.87 -14.25 22.53
C VAL A 1237 -27.01 -14.04 23.53
N THR A 1238 -26.68 -13.55 24.73
CA THR A 1238 -27.64 -13.05 25.72
C THR A 1238 -27.45 -11.55 25.87
N LYS A 1239 -28.47 -10.77 25.53
CA LYS A 1239 -28.41 -9.30 25.50
C LYS A 1239 -28.24 -8.67 26.89
N LYS A 1240 -27.31 -7.72 27.01
CA LYS A 1240 -27.21 -6.83 28.18
C LYS A 1240 -28.51 -6.04 28.34
N GLY A 1241 -29.05 -6.01 29.56
CA GLY A 1241 -30.27 -5.26 29.90
C GLY A 1241 -31.57 -6.01 29.59
N SER A 1242 -31.82 -6.44 28.35
CA SER A 1242 -33.08 -7.12 27.99
C SER A 1242 -33.13 -8.60 28.38
N GLY A 1243 -31.99 -9.28 28.48
CA GLY A 1243 -31.94 -10.73 28.71
C GLY A 1243 -32.42 -11.58 27.54
N GLU A 1244 -32.64 -10.99 26.36
CA GLU A 1244 -33.01 -11.71 25.13
C GLU A 1244 -31.89 -12.68 24.73
N VAL A 1245 -32.26 -13.93 24.39
CA VAL A 1245 -31.32 -14.99 24.00
C VAL A 1245 -31.60 -15.44 22.57
N PHE A 1246 -30.56 -15.44 21.71
CA PHE A 1246 -30.65 -15.96 20.35
C PHE A 1246 -29.32 -16.57 19.87
N ASP A 1247 -29.41 -17.47 18.88
CA ASP A 1247 -28.23 -18.08 18.25
C ASP A 1247 -27.86 -17.34 16.95
N ILE A 1248 -26.57 -17.03 16.77
CA ILE A 1248 -25.94 -16.57 15.53
C ILE A 1248 -25.14 -17.74 14.93
N PRO A 1249 -25.44 -18.22 13.70
CA PRO A 1249 -24.63 -19.23 13.03
C PRO A 1249 -23.29 -18.67 12.51
N MET A 1250 -22.22 -19.45 12.63
CA MET A 1250 -20.86 -19.08 12.24
C MET A 1250 -20.26 -20.04 11.20
N LYS A 1251 -19.18 -19.60 10.56
CA LYS A 1251 -18.30 -20.35 9.66
C LYS A 1251 -16.87 -20.34 10.22
N HIS A 1252 -16.11 -21.39 9.93
CA HIS A 1252 -14.68 -21.49 10.25
C HIS A 1252 -13.88 -21.97 9.04
N THR A 1253 -12.57 -21.75 9.07
CA THR A 1253 -11.58 -22.20 8.07
C THR A 1253 -10.53 -23.14 8.69
N LEU A 1254 -10.86 -23.72 9.85
CA LEU A 1254 -9.95 -24.55 10.65
C LEU A 1254 -9.65 -25.88 9.95
N SER A 1255 -8.36 -26.15 9.70
CA SER A 1255 -7.88 -27.49 9.36
C SER A 1255 -7.77 -28.38 10.60
N LYS A 1256 -7.63 -29.70 10.41
CA LYS A 1256 -7.41 -30.68 11.48
C LYS A 1256 -6.24 -30.32 12.41
N ASP A 1257 -5.14 -29.84 11.84
CA ASP A 1257 -3.95 -29.44 12.59
C ASP A 1257 -4.22 -28.14 13.37
N GLN A 1258 -4.93 -27.17 12.76
CA GLN A 1258 -5.31 -25.91 13.39
C GLN A 1258 -6.33 -26.10 14.53
N CYS A 1259 -7.25 -27.07 14.43
CA CYS A 1259 -8.08 -27.50 15.56
C CYS A 1259 -7.22 -28.07 16.71
N GLY A 1260 -6.19 -28.85 16.39
CA GLY A 1260 -5.22 -29.36 17.35
C GLY A 1260 -4.44 -28.25 18.09
N PHE A 1261 -4.06 -27.18 17.38
CA PHE A 1261 -3.41 -26.00 17.99
C PHE A 1261 -4.33 -25.34 19.02
N ILE A 1262 -5.59 -25.09 18.66
CA ILE A 1262 -6.57 -24.47 19.55
C ILE A 1262 -6.83 -25.35 20.76
N LEU A 1263 -7.08 -26.65 20.58
CA LEU A 1263 -7.30 -27.60 21.68
C LEU A 1263 -6.13 -27.64 22.68
N ALA A 1264 -4.89 -27.59 22.19
CA ALA A 1264 -3.71 -27.56 23.05
C ALA A 1264 -3.51 -26.21 23.78
N GLY A 1265 -4.20 -25.14 23.37
CA GLY A 1265 -4.07 -23.77 23.89
C GLY A 1265 -3.17 -22.87 23.03
N SER A 1266 -2.30 -23.47 22.23
CA SER A 1266 -1.52 -22.87 21.14
C SER A 1266 -0.91 -23.97 20.26
N ALA A 1267 -0.38 -23.62 19.09
CA ALA A 1267 0.43 -24.53 18.27
C ALA A 1267 1.67 -25.00 19.04
N LEU A 1268 2.34 -24.08 19.74
CA LEU A 1268 3.54 -24.35 20.55
C LEU A 1268 3.27 -25.39 21.64
N ASN A 1269 2.11 -25.31 22.30
CA ASN A 1269 1.67 -26.29 23.30
C ASN A 1269 1.47 -27.69 22.68
N LEU A 1270 0.89 -27.77 21.48
CA LEU A 1270 0.72 -29.05 20.79
C LEU A 1270 2.08 -29.68 20.45
N LEU A 1271 3.04 -28.83 20.04
CA LEU A 1271 4.39 -29.22 19.67
C LEU A 1271 5.20 -29.65 20.90
N ALA A 1272 5.13 -28.91 22.01
CA ALA A 1272 5.65 -29.32 23.32
C ALA A 1272 5.09 -30.68 23.78
N LYS A 1273 3.79 -30.90 23.59
CA LYS A 1273 3.10 -32.16 23.96
C LYS A 1273 3.40 -33.33 23.01
N LYS A 1274 3.95 -33.06 21.82
CA LYS A 1274 4.54 -34.08 20.92
C LYS A 1274 6.00 -34.36 21.27
N ALA A 1275 6.77 -33.35 21.69
CA ALA A 1275 8.18 -33.48 22.04
C ALA A 1275 8.42 -34.17 23.40
N ASN A 1276 7.49 -34.05 24.34
CA ASN A 1276 7.54 -34.72 25.65
C ASN A 1276 6.85 -36.11 25.65
N LYS A 1277 6.95 -36.86 24.53
CA LYS A 1277 6.36 -38.18 24.31
C LYS A 1277 7.32 -39.12 23.59
#